data_AF-A0A8C3BLT1-F1
#
_entry.id   AF-A0A8C3BLT1-F1
#
_cell.length_a   1.000
_cell.length_b   1.000
_cell.length_c   1.000
_cell.angle_alpha   90.00
_cell.angle_beta   90.00
_cell.angle_gamma   90.00
#
_symmetry.space_group_name_H-M   'P 1'
#
loop_
_entity.id
_entity.type
_entity.pdbx_description
1 polymer ?
#
loop_
_entity_poly.entity_id
_entity_poly.type
_entity_poly.pdbx_seq_one_letter_code
_entity_poly.pdbx_strand_id
1 'polypeptide(L)'
;MEDVLPSGLLEVCLMVGVPKEQLRALLQDTQRRTKNLPPLDPEVLSVFVPPFISRDDIHTANTSANNLNRSKRRSFRKKKEKPKFENIKSVNGEQKVPDTEDITVPKDVDLIGLPQLCFPGGLYVTSESKEDQIHFLVFTDVCGNRTYGVVAQYYQPMQGGCISSNGQPPWESARTEKKSECFVPLAICVISRYPYFNALKDCLSCLLVQLRPFKDLDVDDHIKEFAAKLFLIPSPPPGPLHLVFNMKPLQIIIPSREDPDSPVIDLDLHLPLLCFKPKRVLQILTCILTEQRIVFFSSDWALLTLVAECFMLYLHPLQWQHTFVPILSRHMLDFVMAPTSFLMGCHIDHFEEVSTETEDLILINIDNGNIARSKMDEEEPEIPDVPAQAAETFIKRVEGLQLHYDLELCHLRASTDLAELQMRRRAWQQKLNTEVQQMTLQLIVNIFREVKDHLNYEHRVFNSEEFLKTRAVGDQPFYRKVLETYMFHSFLKARLNRKMDAFARLELSTQSEEDRLNLMFRIPRRMATEKMASKQMNSQSTMNRRMVISMPDLQDIKLPEVPPRNSSFRRVETDIALKMPSKSVTTFKIPEIHFPLMYQCVHSYYTEFFNHLSKAINTLPPDKSALLARYFYLRGLISLMQGKLLNALSDFQNLDKTDLRIFPTDLVRKIVETMPPSERFQADRKPELKKLISRVMEKQREVTKIDDHVKNFALPKTHMQLDDFVKRIQESGIVRDKDTIHRLFDALTVGHQKQIDPETFRDFYNYWKETEAEAQEVNLPPAVIEHLDKNECVYKLSCSVKTNYGVGKIALTQKRLFLLTEGGRPGYIHIAAFRDIEDVKVTTVAFLLLKIPTLRIATRSKKEVFEANLKTECDLWHLIVKEMWAGKKMADDHKDPQYIQQALTNVLLMDAVVGALQSSKSIYAASKLSYFDRMKNEVPMMVPKTTSETLKHKINPSAGETFPQAIDVLLYTPGHLDPTERPDSAHPKLWCALNEGKVVVFDASTWSIQQHCFRMGRCRLTCMVMVEQSQVWIGSQDSIIYIINTHSMSCNKQLNDHRSDITDIVVEKKNGIPCEAYSSSLDGTVIAWNISTLKVNRAFQLPCQNLTSIKLHNDQLWCCTGSCILVMSTYEFRLQMKIDCHLKDLCSYFLCFQLFPERNEVWASYSGSSDLYIWNTKDFTSTPQKIHLQDCSEITCMIQVKNQMWVGSSGTSQGKTKGKIYVVSAEKKSVEKELVGHADTVKALCSAEDRYVLSGAGKEEGKIAIWKVE
;
A
#
# COMPACT_ATOMS: atom_id res chain seq x y z
N MET A 1 11.61 -32.85 3.70
CA MET A 1 12.34 -32.04 2.71
C MET A 1 11.47 -31.74 1.48
N GLU A 2 10.51 -32.62 1.13
CA GLU A 2 9.54 -32.39 0.04
C GLU A 2 8.60 -31.18 0.31
N ASP A 3 8.18 -30.93 1.56
CA ASP A 3 7.34 -29.76 1.93
C ASP A 3 8.03 -28.37 1.86
N VAL A 4 9.31 -28.33 1.47
CA VAL A 4 10.14 -27.11 1.46
C VAL A 4 10.33 -26.55 0.05
N LEU A 5 10.07 -27.33 -0.99
CA LEU A 5 10.37 -26.93 -2.36
C LEU A 5 9.27 -26.01 -2.92
N PRO A 6 9.62 -24.85 -3.51
CA PRO A 6 8.66 -24.00 -4.21
C PRO A 6 8.05 -24.79 -5.38
N SER A 7 6.73 -24.69 -5.57
CA SER A 7 6.07 -25.36 -6.70
C SER A 7 6.51 -24.75 -8.03
N GLY A 8 6.75 -25.61 -9.02
CA GLY A 8 6.98 -25.21 -10.41
C GLY A 8 5.69 -24.71 -11.06
N LEU A 9 5.68 -24.55 -12.39
CA LEU A 9 4.44 -24.22 -13.11
C LEU A 9 3.37 -25.32 -13.04
N LEU A 10 3.76 -26.57 -12.75
CA LEU A 10 2.88 -27.72 -12.72
C LEU A 10 2.70 -28.27 -11.30
N GLU A 11 1.45 -28.45 -10.88
CA GLU A 11 1.08 -29.27 -9.73
C GLU A 11 0.74 -30.71 -10.18
N VAL A 12 -0.14 -30.85 -11.16
CA VAL A 12 -0.59 -32.16 -11.69
C VAL A 12 -0.89 -32.07 -13.19
N CYS A 13 -0.54 -33.10 -13.96
CA CYS A 13 -0.99 -33.30 -15.34
C CYS A 13 -1.80 -34.60 -15.47
N LEU A 14 -2.96 -34.54 -16.13
CA LEU A 14 -3.92 -35.65 -16.20
C LEU A 14 -4.27 -35.94 -17.67
N MET A 15 -4.41 -37.23 -17.99
CA MET A 15 -5.04 -37.68 -19.23
C MET A 15 -6.41 -38.27 -18.91
N VAL A 16 -7.46 -37.75 -19.53
CA VAL A 16 -8.86 -38.11 -19.29
C VAL A 16 -9.49 -38.61 -20.60
N GLY A 17 -10.33 -39.62 -20.51
CA GLY A 17 -11.04 -40.18 -21.66
C GLY A 17 -11.85 -41.41 -21.28
N VAL A 18 -12.18 -42.24 -22.27
CA VAL A 18 -12.97 -43.47 -22.04
C VAL A 18 -12.05 -44.68 -21.81
N PRO A 19 -12.29 -45.53 -20.80
CA PRO A 19 -11.56 -46.77 -20.62
C PRO A 19 -11.68 -47.71 -21.84
N LYS A 20 -10.58 -48.39 -22.20
CA LYS A 20 -10.54 -49.33 -23.34
C LYS A 20 -11.57 -50.46 -23.25
N GLU A 21 -12.00 -50.83 -22.05
CA GLU A 21 -13.01 -51.87 -21.82
C GLU A 21 -14.41 -51.41 -22.24
N GLN A 22 -14.79 -50.17 -21.89
CA GLN A 22 -16.06 -49.57 -22.30
C GLN A 22 -16.09 -49.32 -23.81
N LEU A 23 -14.97 -48.87 -24.39
CA LEU A 23 -14.81 -48.72 -25.84
C LEU A 23 -15.02 -50.04 -26.59
N ARG A 24 -14.50 -51.15 -26.08
CA ARG A 24 -14.70 -52.49 -26.68
C ARG A 24 -16.14 -52.98 -26.57
N ALA A 25 -16.82 -52.71 -25.46
CA ALA A 25 -18.25 -53.02 -25.32
C ALA A 25 -19.10 -52.21 -26.31
N LEU A 26 -18.79 -50.92 -26.48
CA LEU A 26 -19.45 -50.05 -27.45
C LEU A 26 -19.28 -50.57 -28.89
N LEU A 27 -18.08 -51.02 -29.24
CA LEU A 27 -17.75 -51.59 -30.55
C LEU A 27 -18.57 -52.84 -30.87
N GLN A 28 -18.84 -53.68 -29.87
CA GLN A 28 -19.69 -54.87 -30.02
C GLN A 28 -21.17 -54.50 -30.23
N ASP A 29 -21.62 -53.37 -29.66
CA ASP A 29 -23.00 -52.89 -29.79
C ASP A 29 -23.24 -52.04 -31.05
N THR A 30 -22.24 -51.32 -31.56
CA THR A 30 -22.32 -50.60 -32.85
C THR A 30 -22.54 -51.50 -34.06
N GLN A 31 -22.26 -52.81 -33.95
CA GLN A 31 -22.66 -53.78 -34.99
C GLN A 31 -24.18 -53.97 -35.07
N ARG A 32 -24.98 -53.46 -34.12
CA ARG A 32 -26.44 -53.65 -34.02
C ARG A 32 -27.29 -52.40 -34.25
N ARG A 33 -26.76 -51.17 -34.12
CA ARG A 33 -27.54 -49.92 -34.34
C ARG A 33 -26.68 -48.78 -34.91
N THR A 34 -27.21 -48.09 -35.93
CA THR A 34 -26.49 -47.11 -36.76
C THR A 34 -26.82 -45.63 -36.50
N LYS A 35 -27.53 -45.25 -35.43
CA LYS A 35 -27.77 -43.83 -35.13
C LYS A 35 -27.70 -43.50 -33.63
N ASN A 36 -26.83 -42.54 -33.33
CA ASN A 36 -26.56 -41.84 -32.07
C ASN A 36 -26.21 -42.72 -30.86
N LEU A 37 -24.91 -42.81 -30.57
CA LEU A 37 -24.38 -43.41 -29.36
C LEU A 37 -24.67 -42.51 -28.15
N PRO A 38 -25.07 -43.08 -26.99
CA PRO A 38 -25.28 -42.30 -25.77
C PRO A 38 -23.97 -41.66 -25.28
N PRO A 39 -24.04 -40.56 -24.51
CA PRO A 39 -22.87 -39.98 -23.85
C PRO A 39 -22.20 -41.01 -22.95
N LEU A 40 -20.86 -40.97 -22.90
CA LEU A 40 -20.05 -41.85 -22.07
C LEU A 40 -19.50 -41.10 -20.86
N ASP A 41 -19.28 -41.82 -19.76
CA ASP A 41 -18.68 -41.25 -18.57
C ASP A 41 -17.16 -41.12 -18.74
N PRO A 42 -16.60 -39.91 -18.68
CA PRO A 42 -15.14 -39.73 -18.73
C PRO A 42 -14.48 -40.24 -17.44
N GLU A 43 -13.33 -40.90 -17.59
CA GLU A 43 -12.50 -41.35 -16.47
C GLU A 43 -11.05 -40.86 -16.62
N VAL A 44 -10.34 -40.73 -15.50
CA VAL A 44 -8.89 -40.47 -15.51
C VAL A 44 -8.15 -41.72 -15.97
N LEU A 45 -7.49 -41.63 -17.13
CA LEU A 45 -6.73 -42.73 -17.75
C LEU A 45 -5.32 -42.85 -17.16
N SER A 46 -4.63 -41.71 -17.02
CA SER A 46 -3.26 -41.61 -16.54
C SER A 46 -3.08 -40.33 -15.70
N VAL A 47 -2.31 -40.42 -14.61
CA VAL A 47 -1.96 -39.29 -13.73
C VAL A 47 -0.45 -39.11 -13.72
N PHE A 48 0.01 -37.88 -13.96
CA PHE A 48 1.41 -37.49 -13.97
C PHE A 48 1.66 -36.42 -12.90
N VAL A 49 2.24 -36.84 -11.76
CA VAL A 49 2.51 -35.98 -10.60
C VAL A 49 4.03 -35.90 -10.35
N PRO A 50 4.57 -34.74 -9.98
CA PRO A 50 5.92 -34.63 -9.43
C PRO A 50 6.08 -35.41 -8.11
N PRO A 51 7.31 -35.80 -7.71
CA PRO A 51 8.56 -35.65 -8.44
C PRO A 51 8.72 -36.72 -9.52
N PHE A 52 9.17 -36.30 -10.70
CA PHE A 52 9.38 -37.18 -11.86
C PHE A 52 10.70 -37.97 -11.80
N ILE A 53 11.51 -37.77 -10.75
CA ILE A 53 12.80 -38.42 -10.50
C ILE A 53 12.78 -39.05 -9.10
N SER A 54 13.18 -40.33 -8.98
CA SER A 54 13.37 -41.01 -7.69
C SER A 54 14.81 -40.84 -7.18
N ARG A 55 15.00 -40.84 -5.85
CA ARG A 55 16.33 -40.88 -5.19
C ARG A 55 16.98 -42.27 -5.25
N ASP A 56 16.26 -43.33 -5.59
CA ASP A 56 16.79 -44.71 -5.58
C ASP A 56 17.80 -44.99 -6.71
N ASP A 57 17.87 -44.11 -7.71
CA ASP A 57 18.85 -44.20 -8.81
C ASP A 57 20.30 -43.89 -8.36
N ILE A 58 20.53 -43.60 -7.08
CA ILE A 58 21.87 -43.30 -6.51
C ILE A 58 22.66 -44.58 -6.18
N HIS A 59 22.00 -45.72 -5.93
CA HIS A 59 22.66 -46.94 -5.44
C HIS A 59 23.05 -47.97 -6.50
N THR A 60 22.64 -47.81 -7.76
CA THR A 60 22.94 -48.77 -8.85
C THR A 60 24.22 -48.45 -9.64
N ALA A 61 24.95 -47.38 -9.30
CA ALA A 61 26.16 -47.00 -10.03
C ALA A 61 27.43 -47.79 -9.64
N ASN A 62 27.39 -48.64 -8.61
CA ASN A 62 28.54 -49.43 -8.13
C ASN A 62 28.24 -50.95 -8.11
N THR A 63 27.86 -51.55 -9.24
CA THR A 63 28.11 -52.99 -9.48
C THR A 63 27.99 -53.34 -10.97
N SER A 64 28.81 -54.30 -11.39
CA SER A 64 29.08 -54.76 -12.76
C SER A 64 27.88 -55.18 -13.60
N ALA A 65 28.12 -55.19 -14.92
CA ALA A 65 27.24 -55.49 -16.05
C ALA A 65 26.34 -56.74 -15.97
N ASN A 66 25.32 -56.71 -16.85
CA ASN A 66 24.32 -57.73 -17.24
C ASN A 66 23.01 -57.79 -16.43
N ASN A 67 22.05 -56.94 -16.82
CA ASN A 67 20.71 -57.32 -17.30
C ASN A 67 19.85 -56.05 -17.50
N LEU A 68 19.47 -55.74 -18.75
CA LEU A 68 18.49 -54.69 -19.06
C LEU A 68 17.08 -55.15 -18.62
N ASN A 69 16.73 -54.89 -17.37
CA ASN A 69 15.33 -54.86 -16.95
C ASN A 69 14.86 -53.40 -16.89
N ARG A 70 13.88 -53.06 -17.73
CA ARG A 70 13.19 -51.76 -17.76
C ARG A 70 12.71 -51.41 -16.33
N SER A 71 13.32 -50.39 -15.72
CA SER A 71 12.84 -49.81 -14.47
C SER A 71 11.44 -49.21 -14.69
N LYS A 72 10.49 -49.61 -13.83
CA LYS A 72 9.10 -49.12 -13.87
C LYS A 72 9.08 -47.62 -13.56
N ARG A 73 8.95 -46.82 -14.61
CA ARG A 73 8.78 -45.36 -14.55
C ARG A 73 7.42 -45.03 -13.92
N ARG A 74 7.40 -44.12 -12.92
CA ARG A 74 6.18 -43.67 -12.20
C ARG A 74 5.17 -42.99 -13.14
N SER A 75 4.27 -43.78 -13.71
CA SER A 75 2.95 -43.42 -14.22
C SER A 75 2.06 -44.59 -13.82
N PHE A 76 0.88 -44.32 -13.27
CA PHE A 76 -0.05 -45.37 -12.89
C PHE A 76 -1.29 -45.29 -13.76
N ARG A 77 -1.62 -46.41 -14.39
CA ARG A 77 -2.85 -46.62 -15.13
C ARG A 77 -3.80 -47.38 -14.21
N LYS A 78 -4.98 -46.81 -13.92
CA LYS A 78 -5.98 -47.44 -13.05
C LYS A 78 -6.38 -48.80 -13.63
N LYS A 79 -5.94 -49.90 -13.02
CA LYS A 79 -6.43 -51.27 -13.31
C LYS A 79 -7.51 -51.59 -12.29
N LYS A 80 -8.72 -51.89 -12.77
CA LYS A 80 -9.92 -52.17 -11.96
C LYS A 80 -9.70 -53.41 -11.09
N GLU A 81 -9.56 -53.25 -9.77
CA GLU A 81 -9.82 -54.34 -8.83
C GLU A 81 -11.34 -54.55 -8.74
N LYS A 82 -11.79 -55.78 -8.95
CA LYS A 82 -13.19 -56.16 -8.76
C LYS A 82 -13.53 -56.08 -7.26
N PRO A 83 -14.70 -55.53 -6.86
CA PRO A 83 -15.14 -55.62 -5.48
C PRO A 83 -15.41 -57.09 -5.14
N LYS A 84 -14.68 -57.63 -4.16
CA LYS A 84 -14.97 -58.95 -3.59
C LYS A 84 -16.11 -58.80 -2.60
N PHE A 85 -17.16 -59.59 -2.80
CA PHE A 85 -18.26 -59.76 -1.86
C PHE A 85 -17.76 -60.20 -0.48
N GLU A 86 -18.36 -59.63 0.55
CA GLU A 86 -18.21 -60.01 1.96
C GLU A 86 -18.51 -61.50 2.16
N ASN A 87 -17.63 -62.20 2.87
CA ASN A 87 -18.02 -63.33 3.72
C ASN A 87 -17.00 -63.54 4.85
N ILE A 88 -17.56 -63.71 6.04
CA ILE A 88 -16.92 -63.79 7.36
C ILE A 88 -16.26 -65.18 7.55
N LYS A 89 -15.03 -65.22 8.09
CA LYS A 89 -14.60 -65.99 9.30
C LYS A 89 -13.07 -66.23 9.39
N SER A 90 -12.46 -65.58 10.40
CA SER A 90 -11.51 -66.07 11.42
C SER A 90 -10.14 -66.74 11.10
N VAL A 91 -9.13 -66.22 11.82
CA VAL A 91 -7.94 -66.84 12.46
C VAL A 91 -6.54 -66.59 11.85
N ASN A 92 -5.74 -65.84 12.63
CA ASN A 92 -4.28 -65.77 12.85
C ASN A 92 -3.29 -66.23 11.78
N GLY A 93 -2.39 -65.29 11.45
CA GLY A 93 -1.05 -65.58 10.92
C GLY A 93 -0.37 -64.30 10.42
N GLU A 94 0.56 -63.76 11.20
CA GLU A 94 1.45 -62.67 10.77
C GLU A 94 2.26 -63.11 9.54
N GLN A 95 1.97 -62.52 8.39
CA GLN A 95 2.87 -62.48 7.24
C GLN A 95 3.00 -61.04 6.77
N LYS A 96 4.22 -60.50 6.90
CA LYS A 96 4.63 -59.21 6.33
C LYS A 96 4.39 -59.20 4.82
N VAL A 97 3.43 -58.40 4.38
CA VAL A 97 3.28 -57.97 2.98
C VAL A 97 4.31 -56.85 2.74
N PRO A 98 5.05 -56.84 1.62
CA PRO A 98 5.99 -55.76 1.33
C PRO A 98 5.22 -54.47 1.06
N ASP A 99 5.63 -53.39 1.73
CA ASP A 99 5.10 -52.03 1.57
C ASP A 99 5.07 -51.65 0.09
N THR A 100 3.87 -51.45 -0.44
CA THR A 100 3.68 -50.77 -1.72
C THR A 100 3.66 -49.29 -1.37
N GLU A 101 4.67 -48.53 -1.78
CA GLU A 101 4.70 -47.08 -1.59
C GLU A 101 3.48 -46.44 -2.29
N ASP A 102 2.45 -46.11 -1.50
CA ASP A 102 1.30 -45.32 -1.94
C ASP A 102 1.78 -43.89 -2.28
N ILE A 103 1.99 -43.63 -3.57
CA ILE A 103 2.24 -42.28 -4.08
C ILE A 103 0.93 -41.50 -3.95
N THR A 104 0.91 -40.53 -3.03
CA THR A 104 -0.26 -39.71 -2.71
C THR A 104 -0.49 -38.65 -3.80
N VAL A 105 -1.60 -38.78 -4.53
CA VAL A 105 -2.18 -37.66 -5.30
C VAL A 105 -2.40 -36.50 -4.32
N PRO A 106 -2.12 -35.22 -4.68
CA PRO A 106 -2.39 -34.10 -3.80
C PRO A 106 -3.82 -34.19 -3.25
N LYS A 107 -3.98 -34.10 -1.93
CA LYS A 107 -5.26 -34.36 -1.23
C LYS A 107 -6.41 -33.45 -1.70
N ASP A 108 -6.08 -32.37 -2.40
CA ASP A 108 -7.01 -31.32 -2.82
C ASP A 108 -7.51 -31.49 -4.28
N VAL A 109 -7.04 -32.50 -5.03
CA VAL A 109 -7.50 -32.75 -6.41
C VAL A 109 -8.61 -33.80 -6.41
N ASP A 110 -9.84 -33.36 -6.68
CA ASP A 110 -10.98 -34.26 -6.83
C ASP A 110 -10.91 -35.03 -8.16
N LEU A 111 -10.42 -36.27 -8.09
CA LEU A 111 -10.34 -37.18 -9.23
C LEU A 111 -11.70 -37.74 -9.68
N ILE A 112 -12.79 -37.42 -8.98
CA ILE A 112 -14.16 -37.87 -9.30
C ILE A 112 -14.87 -36.80 -10.14
N GLY A 113 -14.86 -35.54 -9.71
CA GLY A 113 -15.49 -34.43 -10.44
C GLY A 113 -14.69 -33.91 -11.63
N LEU A 114 -13.36 -33.96 -11.59
CA LEU A 114 -12.49 -33.38 -12.62
C LEU A 114 -12.70 -33.94 -14.04
N PRO A 115 -12.91 -35.26 -14.26
CA PRO A 115 -13.20 -35.79 -15.58
C PRO A 115 -14.43 -35.14 -16.24
N GLN A 116 -15.46 -34.85 -15.45
CA GLN A 116 -16.68 -34.19 -15.94
C GLN A 116 -16.41 -32.73 -16.33
N LEU A 117 -15.49 -32.05 -15.65
CA LEU A 117 -15.05 -30.69 -16.01
C LEU A 117 -14.10 -30.65 -17.21
N CYS A 118 -13.42 -31.77 -17.52
CA CYS A 118 -12.65 -31.91 -18.76
C CYS A 118 -13.54 -32.12 -19.99
N PHE A 119 -14.77 -32.62 -19.78
CA PHE A 119 -15.79 -32.79 -20.81
C PHE A 119 -17.14 -32.24 -20.32
N PRO A 120 -17.26 -30.92 -20.11
CA PRO A 120 -18.41 -30.33 -19.42
C PRO A 120 -19.74 -30.50 -20.16
N GLY A 121 -19.69 -30.64 -21.49
CA GLY A 121 -20.86 -31.00 -22.33
C GLY A 121 -21.14 -32.50 -22.46
N GLY A 122 -20.34 -33.35 -21.80
CA GLY A 122 -20.34 -34.81 -21.95
C GLY A 122 -19.36 -35.32 -23.03
N LEU A 123 -19.01 -36.60 -22.94
CA LEU A 123 -18.07 -37.25 -23.85
C LEU A 123 -18.83 -38.03 -24.94
N TYR A 124 -18.60 -37.69 -26.22
CA TYR A 124 -19.23 -38.33 -27.37
C TYR A 124 -18.22 -38.87 -28.37
N VAL A 125 -18.42 -40.12 -28.83
CA VAL A 125 -17.69 -40.70 -29.96
C VAL A 125 -18.27 -40.14 -31.25
N THR A 126 -17.41 -39.75 -32.19
CA THR A 126 -17.79 -39.09 -33.45
C THR A 126 -17.35 -39.90 -34.66
N SER A 127 -18.04 -39.73 -35.79
CA SER A 127 -17.67 -40.38 -37.06
C SER A 127 -16.60 -39.61 -37.86
N GLU A 128 -16.31 -38.37 -37.45
CA GLU A 128 -15.36 -37.48 -38.12
C GLU A 128 -14.49 -36.79 -37.05
N SER A 129 -13.22 -36.53 -37.38
CA SER A 129 -12.33 -35.77 -36.48
C SER A 129 -12.82 -34.33 -36.37
N LYS A 130 -13.00 -33.85 -35.14
CA LYS A 130 -13.24 -32.43 -34.85
C LYS A 130 -11.92 -31.69 -34.60
N GLU A 131 -11.96 -30.37 -34.62
CA GLU A 131 -10.83 -29.51 -34.26
C GLU A 131 -10.49 -29.64 -32.77
N ASP A 132 -9.21 -29.44 -32.45
CA ASP A 132 -8.72 -29.44 -31.08
C ASP A 132 -9.32 -28.24 -30.31
N GLN A 133 -9.91 -28.50 -29.14
CA GLN A 133 -10.56 -27.49 -28.32
C GLN A 133 -9.78 -27.27 -27.02
N ILE A 134 -9.71 -26.02 -26.55
CA ILE A 134 -9.06 -25.67 -25.29
C ILE A 134 -10.02 -24.84 -24.45
N HIS A 135 -10.17 -25.21 -23.19
CA HIS A 135 -10.91 -24.44 -22.19
C HIS A 135 -10.14 -24.39 -20.87
N PHE A 136 -10.62 -23.55 -19.96
CA PHE A 136 -9.91 -23.21 -18.73
C PHE A 136 -10.78 -23.51 -17.51
N LEU A 137 -10.17 -24.01 -16.45
CA LEU A 137 -10.83 -24.36 -15.20
C LEU A 137 -10.25 -23.54 -14.06
N VAL A 138 -11.07 -23.26 -13.05
CA VAL A 138 -10.62 -22.68 -11.79
C VAL A 138 -11.28 -23.44 -10.66
N PHE A 139 -10.47 -23.95 -9.73
CA PHE A 139 -10.92 -24.67 -8.55
C PHE A 139 -10.72 -23.79 -7.34
N THR A 140 -11.73 -23.71 -6.46
CA THR A 140 -11.67 -22.96 -5.21
C THR A 140 -11.69 -23.94 -4.04
N ASP A 141 -10.70 -23.85 -3.15
CA ASP A 141 -10.63 -24.67 -1.94
C ASP A 141 -11.49 -24.10 -0.80
N VAL A 142 -11.59 -24.85 0.32
CA VAL A 142 -12.35 -24.44 1.51
C VAL A 142 -11.83 -23.17 2.19
N CYS A 143 -10.58 -22.78 1.90
CA CYS A 143 -9.94 -21.58 2.40
C CYS A 143 -10.08 -20.39 1.42
N GLY A 144 -10.73 -20.57 0.27
CA GLY A 144 -10.86 -19.58 -0.80
C GLY A 144 -9.62 -19.45 -1.69
N ASN A 145 -8.62 -20.33 -1.58
CA ASN A 145 -7.49 -20.34 -2.50
C ASN A 145 -7.90 -20.92 -3.85
N ARG A 146 -7.30 -20.40 -4.92
CA ARG A 146 -7.60 -20.80 -6.30
C ARG A 146 -6.45 -21.61 -6.90
N THR A 147 -6.80 -22.68 -7.61
CA THR A 147 -5.91 -23.38 -8.54
C THR A 147 -6.51 -23.35 -9.94
N TYR A 148 -5.64 -23.34 -10.96
CA TYR A 148 -6.01 -23.03 -12.33
C TYR A 148 -5.70 -24.22 -13.23
N GLY A 149 -6.67 -24.64 -14.03
CA GLY A 149 -6.56 -25.74 -14.98
C GLY A 149 -6.62 -25.24 -16.42
N VAL A 150 -5.82 -25.84 -17.31
CA VAL A 150 -5.98 -25.69 -18.76
C VAL A 150 -6.22 -27.08 -19.35
N VAL A 151 -7.31 -27.23 -20.09
CA VAL A 151 -7.73 -28.50 -20.67
C VAL A 151 -7.63 -28.41 -22.18
N ALA A 152 -6.94 -29.37 -22.80
CA ALA A 152 -6.87 -29.54 -24.24
C ALA A 152 -7.57 -30.84 -24.64
N GLN A 153 -8.66 -30.71 -25.40
CA GLN A 153 -9.43 -31.82 -25.96
C GLN A 153 -9.00 -32.07 -27.40
N TYR A 154 -8.68 -33.31 -27.74
CA TYR A 154 -8.32 -33.72 -29.10
C TYR A 154 -8.92 -35.09 -29.43
N TYR A 155 -9.02 -35.39 -30.72
CA TYR A 155 -9.68 -36.61 -31.21
C TYR A 155 -8.67 -37.61 -31.73
N GLN A 156 -8.78 -38.86 -31.27
CA GLN A 156 -7.90 -39.94 -31.70
C GLN A 156 -8.67 -40.97 -32.55
N PRO A 157 -8.12 -41.41 -33.70
CA PRO A 157 -8.75 -42.44 -34.52
C PRO A 157 -8.72 -43.82 -33.83
N MET A 158 -9.87 -44.49 -33.78
CA MET A 158 -9.99 -45.82 -33.18
C MET A 158 -9.62 -46.91 -34.20
N GLN A 159 -8.46 -47.56 -34.02
CA GLN A 159 -8.05 -48.68 -34.89
C GLN A 159 -8.75 -49.99 -34.49
N GLY A 160 -9.50 -50.57 -35.42
CA GLY A 160 -10.21 -51.85 -35.23
C GLY A 160 -9.26 -53.05 -35.16
N GLY A 161 -8.73 -53.34 -33.97
CA GLY A 161 -7.89 -54.51 -33.72
C GLY A 161 -8.72 -55.79 -33.53
N CYS A 162 -8.85 -56.61 -34.58
CA CYS A 162 -9.08 -58.04 -34.43
C CYS A 162 -7.79 -58.65 -33.86
N ILE A 163 -7.78 -59.00 -32.57
CA ILE A 163 -6.82 -59.98 -32.05
C ILE A 163 -7.48 -61.35 -32.24
N SER A 164 -7.20 -62.02 -33.35
CA SER A 164 -7.49 -63.43 -33.51
C SER A 164 -6.55 -64.23 -32.60
N SER A 165 -7.05 -64.68 -31.46
CA SER A 165 -6.44 -65.79 -30.72
C SER A 165 -6.72 -67.08 -31.49
N ASN A 166 -5.84 -67.42 -32.41
CA ASN A 166 -5.35 -68.78 -32.71
C ASN A 166 -4.59 -68.75 -34.03
N GLY A 167 -3.32 -69.19 -33.99
CA GLY A 167 -2.43 -69.13 -35.13
C GLY A 167 -2.91 -70.02 -36.28
N GLN A 168 -3.22 -69.40 -37.43
CA GLN A 168 -3.03 -69.92 -38.78
C GLN A 168 -2.91 -68.73 -39.77
N PRO A 169 -2.16 -68.88 -40.88
CA PRO A 169 -1.78 -67.78 -41.77
C PRO A 169 -2.94 -67.34 -42.70
N PRO A 170 -2.83 -66.13 -43.31
CA PRO A 170 -3.94 -65.47 -43.99
C PRO A 170 -4.11 -65.96 -45.45
N TRP A 171 -5.33 -66.30 -45.83
CA TRP A 171 -5.78 -66.32 -47.23
C TRP A 171 -6.55 -65.02 -47.52
N GLU A 172 -6.14 -64.33 -48.58
CA GLU A 172 -6.71 -63.11 -49.10
C GLU A 172 -8.13 -63.32 -49.64
N SER A 173 -9.08 -62.49 -49.22
CA SER A 173 -10.26 -62.20 -50.03
C SER A 173 -10.66 -60.75 -49.81
N ALA A 174 -10.34 -59.94 -50.82
CA ALA A 174 -10.71 -58.55 -50.95
C ALA A 174 -12.25 -58.39 -50.94
N ARG A 175 -12.78 -57.82 -49.85
CA ARG A 175 -13.97 -56.97 -49.89
C ARG A 175 -13.66 -55.71 -49.09
N THR A 176 -13.44 -54.62 -49.80
CA THR A 176 -13.22 -53.27 -49.26
C THR A 176 -14.55 -52.74 -48.73
N GLU A 177 -15.03 -53.27 -47.61
CA GLU A 177 -15.99 -52.54 -46.78
C GLU A 177 -15.21 -51.40 -46.12
N LYS A 178 -15.54 -50.15 -46.49
CA LYS A 178 -15.09 -48.96 -45.75
C LYS A 178 -15.55 -49.11 -44.30
N LYS A 179 -14.67 -49.59 -43.41
CA LYS A 179 -14.89 -49.50 -41.96
C LYS A 179 -14.95 -48.01 -41.63
N SER A 180 -16.09 -47.55 -41.13
CA SER A 180 -16.24 -46.20 -40.60
C SER A 180 -15.25 -46.01 -39.44
N GLU A 181 -14.21 -45.20 -39.66
CA GLU A 181 -13.30 -44.80 -38.59
C GLU A 181 -14.09 -43.95 -37.59
N CYS A 182 -14.14 -44.41 -36.33
CA CYS A 182 -14.73 -43.65 -35.24
C CYS A 182 -13.59 -42.91 -34.50
N PHE A 183 -13.85 -41.68 -34.09
CA PHE A 183 -12.92 -40.84 -33.37
C PHE A 183 -13.37 -40.72 -31.91
N VAL A 184 -12.43 -41.02 -31.00
CA VAL A 184 -12.65 -40.97 -29.56
C VAL A 184 -11.99 -39.70 -29.02
N PRO A 185 -12.72 -38.85 -28.29
CA PRO A 185 -12.13 -37.67 -27.67
C PRO A 185 -11.29 -38.05 -26.45
N LEU A 186 -10.14 -37.39 -26.32
CA LEU A 186 -9.24 -37.43 -25.17
C LEU A 186 -8.98 -36.00 -24.70
N ALA A 187 -8.77 -35.84 -23.39
CA ALA A 187 -8.43 -34.55 -22.79
C ALA A 187 -7.13 -34.64 -21.99
N ILE A 188 -6.28 -33.62 -22.13
CA ILE A 188 -5.09 -33.41 -21.31
C ILE A 188 -5.36 -32.19 -20.44
N CYS A 189 -5.34 -32.36 -19.11
CA CYS A 189 -5.56 -31.29 -18.15
C CYS A 189 -4.26 -30.99 -17.39
N VAL A 190 -3.81 -29.74 -17.46
CA VAL A 190 -2.66 -29.21 -16.72
C VAL A 190 -3.18 -28.33 -15.59
N ILE A 191 -2.83 -28.66 -14.35
CA ILE A 191 -3.20 -27.88 -13.15
C ILE A 191 -1.97 -27.13 -12.62
N SER A 192 -2.15 -25.83 -12.39
CA SER A 192 -1.15 -24.90 -11.87
C SER A 192 -1.70 -24.11 -10.69
N ARG A 193 -0.81 -23.68 -9.79
CA ARG A 193 -1.11 -22.72 -8.73
C ARG A 193 -1.26 -21.28 -9.26
N TYR A 194 -0.82 -21.01 -10.49
CA TYR A 194 -0.78 -19.67 -11.07
C TYR A 194 -1.65 -19.59 -12.34
N PRO A 195 -2.32 -18.46 -12.60
CA PRO A 195 -3.25 -18.29 -13.73
C PRO A 195 -2.52 -17.97 -15.06
N TYR A 196 -1.55 -18.81 -15.45
CA TYR A 196 -0.83 -18.65 -16.73
C TYR A 196 -1.62 -19.25 -17.91
N PHE A 197 -2.83 -18.73 -18.15
CA PHE A 197 -3.76 -19.30 -19.12
C PHE A 197 -3.20 -19.34 -20.53
N ASN A 198 -2.70 -18.21 -21.05
CA ASN A 198 -2.15 -18.13 -22.40
C ASN A 198 -0.87 -18.96 -22.54
N ALA A 199 0.05 -18.88 -21.57
CA ALA A 199 1.31 -19.62 -21.64
C ALA A 199 1.08 -21.15 -21.57
N LEU A 200 0.18 -21.62 -20.71
CA LEU A 200 -0.15 -23.05 -20.61
C LEU A 200 -0.96 -23.55 -21.81
N LYS A 201 -1.85 -22.71 -22.37
CA LYS A 201 -2.51 -22.98 -23.66
C LYS A 201 -1.51 -23.17 -24.79
N ASP A 202 -0.52 -22.27 -24.90
CA ASP A 202 0.55 -22.39 -25.90
C ASP A 202 1.39 -23.66 -25.68
N CYS A 203 1.68 -24.01 -24.42
CA CYS A 203 2.38 -25.25 -24.07
C CYS A 203 1.61 -26.51 -24.52
N LEU A 204 0.31 -26.58 -24.20
CA LEU A 204 -0.55 -27.69 -24.62
C LEU A 204 -0.70 -27.77 -26.14
N SER A 205 -0.80 -26.62 -26.80
CA SER A 205 -0.85 -26.56 -28.27
C SER A 205 0.41 -27.18 -28.90
N CYS A 206 1.59 -26.89 -28.35
CA CYS A 206 2.83 -27.54 -28.78
C CYS A 206 2.84 -29.05 -28.52
N LEU A 207 2.28 -29.51 -27.38
CA LEU A 207 2.15 -30.93 -27.07
C LEU A 207 1.23 -31.65 -28.06
N LEU A 208 0.05 -31.10 -28.36
CA LEU A 208 -0.91 -31.72 -29.29
C LEU A 208 -0.28 -31.94 -30.67
N VAL A 209 0.48 -30.96 -31.18
CA VAL A 209 1.21 -31.11 -32.45
C VAL A 209 2.21 -32.26 -32.40
N GLN A 210 2.88 -32.46 -31.25
CA GLN A 210 3.82 -33.56 -31.04
C GLN A 210 3.12 -34.91 -30.90
N LEU A 211 1.90 -34.97 -30.36
CA LEU A 211 1.17 -36.23 -30.14
C LEU A 211 0.54 -36.82 -31.41
N ARG A 212 0.14 -35.98 -32.39
CA ARG A 212 -0.48 -36.42 -33.66
C ARG A 212 0.20 -37.60 -34.38
N PRO A 213 1.54 -37.70 -34.49
CA PRO A 213 2.20 -38.82 -35.17
C PRO A 213 2.30 -40.14 -34.36
N PHE A 214 2.03 -40.16 -33.05
CA PHE A 214 2.33 -41.31 -32.19
C PHE A 214 1.16 -42.30 -32.04
N LYS A 215 1.49 -43.58 -31.77
CA LYS A 215 0.53 -44.63 -31.44
C LYS A 215 0.24 -44.66 -29.94
N ASP A 216 -0.89 -45.24 -29.53
CA ASP A 216 -1.37 -45.41 -28.15
C ASP A 216 -0.34 -45.74 -27.07
N LEU A 217 0.72 -46.47 -27.41
CA LEU A 217 1.71 -46.97 -26.44
C LEU A 217 2.79 -45.91 -26.09
N ASP A 218 2.99 -44.90 -26.94
CA ASP A 218 4.05 -43.90 -26.77
C ASP A 218 3.51 -42.56 -26.21
N VAL A 219 2.19 -42.36 -26.19
CA VAL A 219 1.55 -41.10 -25.78
C VAL A 219 1.81 -40.77 -24.30
N ASP A 220 1.69 -41.76 -23.40
CA ASP A 220 1.92 -41.56 -21.96
C ASP A 220 3.35 -41.09 -21.65
N ASP A 221 4.35 -41.60 -22.37
CA ASP A 221 5.76 -41.21 -22.18
C ASP A 221 5.99 -39.75 -22.60
N HIS A 222 5.39 -39.31 -23.72
CA HIS A 222 5.51 -37.91 -24.17
C HIS A 222 4.77 -36.92 -23.25
N ILE A 223 3.58 -37.28 -22.76
CA ILE A 223 2.86 -36.45 -21.78
C ILE A 223 3.65 -36.36 -20.47
N LYS A 224 4.28 -37.46 -20.05
CA LYS A 224 5.16 -37.47 -18.88
C LYS A 224 6.37 -36.55 -19.06
N GLU A 225 7.03 -36.61 -20.22
CA GLU A 225 8.16 -35.71 -20.52
C GLU A 225 7.73 -34.24 -20.50
N PHE A 226 6.59 -33.94 -21.13
CA PHE A 226 5.97 -32.62 -21.10
C PHE A 226 5.69 -32.14 -19.67
N ALA A 227 5.01 -32.96 -18.86
CA ALA A 227 4.66 -32.63 -17.49
C ALA A 227 5.91 -32.34 -16.64
N ALA A 228 6.94 -33.16 -16.82
CA ALA A 228 8.19 -33.00 -16.10
C ALA A 228 8.99 -31.77 -16.56
N LYS A 229 8.88 -31.37 -17.82
CA LYS A 229 9.43 -30.09 -18.30
C LYS A 229 8.76 -28.89 -17.63
N LEU A 230 7.43 -28.88 -17.51
CA LEU A 230 6.70 -27.79 -16.86
C LEU A 230 7.01 -27.67 -15.37
N PHE A 231 7.21 -28.79 -14.67
CA PHE A 231 7.58 -28.79 -13.26
C PHE A 231 8.95 -28.12 -12.98
N LEU A 232 9.91 -28.23 -13.89
CA LEU A 232 11.25 -27.64 -13.73
C LEU A 232 11.32 -26.12 -14.00
N ILE A 233 10.21 -25.52 -14.44
CA ILE A 233 10.12 -24.10 -14.75
C ILE A 233 9.59 -23.37 -13.50
N PRO A 234 10.35 -22.44 -12.91
CA PRO A 234 9.89 -21.66 -11.76
C PRO A 234 8.96 -20.53 -12.20
N SER A 235 8.16 -20.02 -11.25
CA SER A 235 7.43 -18.77 -11.45
C SER A 235 8.36 -17.55 -11.30
N PRO A 236 8.22 -16.51 -12.15
CA PRO A 236 9.01 -15.30 -12.01
C PRO A 236 8.71 -14.55 -10.70
N PRO A 237 9.72 -13.96 -10.03
CA PRO A 237 9.49 -13.04 -8.93
C PRO A 237 8.80 -11.75 -9.41
N PRO A 238 8.03 -11.06 -8.54
CA PRO A 238 7.42 -9.78 -8.88
C PRO A 238 8.43 -8.70 -9.31
N GLY A 239 8.11 -7.95 -10.36
CA GLY A 239 8.89 -6.84 -10.89
C GLY A 239 9.09 -6.94 -12.40
N PRO A 240 10.17 -6.35 -12.95
CA PRO A 240 10.34 -6.18 -14.40
C PRO A 240 10.85 -7.43 -15.13
N LEU A 241 11.00 -8.58 -14.48
CA LEU A 241 11.66 -9.76 -15.05
C LEU A 241 10.67 -10.84 -15.47
N HIS A 242 10.46 -10.99 -16.77
CA HIS A 242 9.74 -12.14 -17.35
C HIS A 242 10.68 -13.31 -17.64
N LEU A 243 10.16 -14.53 -17.59
CA LEU A 243 10.92 -15.74 -17.95
C LEU A 243 10.51 -16.23 -19.32
N VAL A 244 11.47 -16.76 -20.09
CA VAL A 244 11.24 -17.25 -21.44
C VAL A 244 11.85 -18.63 -21.60
N PHE A 245 11.11 -19.58 -22.17
CA PHE A 245 11.62 -20.92 -22.50
C PHE A 245 11.12 -21.40 -23.85
N ASN A 246 11.84 -22.36 -24.43
CA ASN A 246 11.54 -22.91 -25.75
C ASN A 246 10.67 -24.17 -25.62
N MET A 247 9.55 -24.23 -26.33
CA MET A 247 8.72 -25.42 -26.49
C MET A 247 8.25 -25.52 -27.94
N LYS A 248 9.01 -26.26 -28.76
CA LYS A 248 8.85 -26.26 -30.21
C LYS A 248 7.41 -26.58 -30.64
N PRO A 249 6.82 -25.80 -31.57
CA PRO A 249 7.45 -24.74 -32.37
C PRO A 249 7.47 -23.34 -31.72
N LEU A 250 6.90 -23.16 -30.52
CA LEU A 250 6.72 -21.84 -29.90
C LEU A 250 7.83 -21.47 -28.90
N GLN A 251 7.99 -20.17 -28.69
CA GLN A 251 8.70 -19.61 -27.54
C GLN A 251 7.67 -19.06 -26.55
N ILE A 252 7.69 -19.63 -25.34
CA ILE A 252 6.73 -19.36 -24.28
C ILE A 252 7.30 -18.29 -23.36
N ILE A 253 6.49 -17.30 -23.00
CA ILE A 253 6.82 -16.24 -22.06
C ILE A 253 5.96 -16.43 -20.82
N ILE A 254 6.58 -16.42 -19.65
CA ILE A 254 5.90 -16.39 -18.35
C ILE A 254 6.00 -14.97 -17.81
N PRO A 255 4.88 -14.21 -17.81
CA PRO A 255 4.88 -12.84 -17.33
C PRO A 255 5.06 -12.78 -15.81
N SER A 256 5.72 -11.71 -15.34
CA SER A 256 5.88 -11.40 -13.92
C SER A 256 4.79 -10.45 -13.45
N ARG A 257 4.46 -10.55 -12.16
CA ARG A 257 3.61 -9.57 -11.47
C ARG A 257 4.32 -8.22 -11.39
N GLU A 258 3.58 -7.11 -11.42
CA GLU A 258 4.18 -5.77 -11.27
C GLU A 258 4.81 -5.55 -9.89
N ASP A 259 4.12 -6.01 -8.84
CA ASP A 259 4.55 -6.00 -7.44
C ASP A 259 3.97 -7.22 -6.69
N PRO A 260 4.38 -7.49 -5.43
CA PRO A 260 3.92 -8.66 -4.68
C PRO A 260 2.40 -8.77 -4.48
N ASP A 261 1.71 -7.63 -4.41
CA ASP A 261 0.27 -7.52 -4.17
C ASP A 261 -0.55 -7.48 -5.47
N SER A 262 0.12 -7.45 -6.62
CA SER A 262 -0.52 -7.42 -7.93
C SER A 262 -0.84 -8.83 -8.43
N PRO A 263 -1.96 -9.02 -9.15
CA PRO A 263 -2.29 -10.30 -9.74
C PRO A 263 -1.33 -10.64 -10.89
N VAL A 264 -1.25 -11.93 -11.23
CA VAL A 264 -0.65 -12.38 -12.49
C VAL A 264 -1.65 -12.11 -13.61
N ILE A 265 -1.20 -11.47 -14.71
CA ILE A 265 -2.03 -11.25 -15.90
C ILE A 265 -1.40 -11.99 -17.07
N ASP A 266 -2.02 -13.09 -17.46
CA ASP A 266 -1.66 -13.89 -18.64
C ASP A 266 -2.93 -14.25 -19.45
N LEU A 267 -3.78 -13.23 -19.64
CA LEU A 267 -5.02 -13.30 -20.41
C LEU A 267 -5.36 -11.92 -21.01
N ASP A 268 -6.31 -11.90 -21.94
CA ASP A 268 -6.68 -10.70 -22.68
C ASP A 268 -7.76 -9.90 -21.94
N LEU A 269 -7.38 -8.82 -21.27
CA LEU A 269 -8.28 -8.06 -20.39
C LEU A 269 -9.39 -7.31 -21.12
N HIS A 270 -9.33 -7.18 -22.44
CA HIS A 270 -10.36 -6.47 -23.20
C HIS A 270 -11.57 -7.35 -23.56
N LEU A 271 -11.56 -8.66 -23.25
CA LEU A 271 -12.64 -9.59 -23.63
C LEU A 271 -14.04 -9.16 -23.13
N PRO A 272 -14.24 -8.72 -21.87
CA PRO A 272 -15.56 -8.23 -21.44
C PRO A 272 -16.03 -7.00 -22.23
N LEU A 273 -15.11 -6.15 -22.68
CA LEU A 273 -15.43 -4.95 -23.47
C LEU A 273 -15.82 -5.29 -24.92
N LEU A 274 -15.45 -6.47 -25.41
CA LEU A 274 -15.93 -7.00 -26.69
C LEU A 274 -17.32 -7.65 -26.55
N CYS A 275 -17.60 -8.29 -25.41
CA CYS A 275 -18.85 -9.03 -25.19
C CYS A 275 -20.00 -8.13 -24.68
N PHE A 276 -19.68 -7.07 -23.94
CA PHE A 276 -20.66 -6.23 -23.26
C PHE A 276 -20.47 -4.74 -23.57
N LYS A 277 -21.59 -4.02 -23.65
CA LYS A 277 -21.56 -2.54 -23.65
C LYS A 277 -20.99 -2.03 -22.31
N PRO A 278 -20.30 -0.87 -22.27
CA PRO A 278 -19.69 -0.34 -21.05
C PRO A 278 -20.66 -0.24 -19.86
N LYS A 279 -21.92 0.15 -20.11
CA LYS A 279 -22.96 0.20 -19.07
C LYS A 279 -23.26 -1.18 -18.46
N ARG A 280 -23.29 -2.24 -19.28
CA ARG A 280 -23.49 -3.62 -18.81
C ARG A 280 -22.29 -4.12 -18.02
N VAL A 281 -21.06 -3.77 -18.43
CA VAL A 281 -19.83 -4.07 -17.66
C VAL A 281 -19.91 -3.47 -16.25
N LEU A 282 -20.36 -2.21 -16.12
CA LEU A 282 -20.56 -1.56 -14.82
C LEU A 282 -21.65 -2.24 -13.98
N GLN A 283 -22.74 -2.68 -14.59
CA GLN A 283 -23.79 -3.43 -13.90
C GLN A 283 -23.28 -4.77 -13.36
N ILE A 284 -22.50 -5.52 -14.16
CA ILE A 284 -21.88 -6.78 -13.72
C ILE A 284 -20.89 -6.52 -12.57
N LEU A 285 -20.03 -5.50 -12.70
CA LEU A 285 -19.15 -5.10 -11.61
C LEU A 285 -19.93 -4.73 -10.35
N THR A 286 -21.12 -4.13 -10.48
CA THR A 286 -21.98 -3.83 -9.32
C THR A 286 -22.51 -5.10 -8.67
N CYS A 287 -23.00 -6.08 -9.44
CA CYS A 287 -23.40 -7.37 -8.91
C CYS A 287 -22.25 -8.04 -8.14
N ILE A 288 -21.01 -7.94 -8.63
CA ILE A 288 -19.86 -8.51 -7.95
C ILE A 288 -19.47 -7.69 -6.70
N LEU A 289 -19.46 -6.36 -6.76
CA LEU A 289 -19.16 -5.50 -5.61
C LEU A 289 -20.20 -5.58 -4.50
N THR A 290 -21.43 -6.00 -4.82
CA THR A 290 -22.53 -6.24 -3.88
C THR A 290 -22.69 -7.72 -3.52
N GLU A 291 -21.70 -8.55 -3.86
CA GLU A 291 -21.62 -9.98 -3.53
C GLU A 291 -22.91 -10.76 -3.87
N GLN A 292 -23.46 -10.56 -5.07
CA GLN A 292 -24.65 -11.29 -5.53
C GLN A 292 -24.33 -12.74 -5.95
N ARG A 293 -25.36 -13.59 -6.09
CA ARG A 293 -25.25 -14.93 -6.69
C ARG A 293 -25.29 -14.80 -8.22
N ILE A 294 -24.18 -15.07 -8.90
CA ILE A 294 -24.01 -14.78 -10.32
C ILE A 294 -23.75 -16.07 -11.10
N VAL A 295 -24.49 -16.27 -12.20
CA VAL A 295 -24.25 -17.35 -13.17
C VAL A 295 -23.99 -16.75 -14.55
N PHE A 296 -22.80 -17.00 -15.09
CA PHE A 296 -22.46 -16.68 -16.48
C PHE A 296 -22.88 -17.81 -17.43
N PHE A 297 -23.34 -17.44 -18.62
CA PHE A 297 -23.74 -18.38 -19.68
C PHE A 297 -23.02 -18.05 -20.99
N SER A 298 -22.54 -19.08 -21.67
CA SER A 298 -22.01 -18.98 -23.03
C SER A 298 -22.09 -20.34 -23.72
N SER A 299 -22.13 -20.33 -25.04
CA SER A 299 -21.89 -21.50 -25.88
C SER A 299 -20.39 -21.87 -25.99
N ASP A 300 -19.49 -20.96 -25.59
CA ASP A 300 -18.04 -21.18 -25.57
C ASP A 300 -17.52 -21.33 -24.13
N TRP A 301 -17.10 -22.55 -23.80
CA TRP A 301 -16.51 -22.89 -22.50
C TRP A 301 -15.24 -22.09 -22.18
N ALA A 302 -14.42 -21.77 -23.18
CA ALA A 302 -13.22 -20.97 -22.94
C ALA A 302 -13.58 -19.54 -22.54
N LEU A 303 -14.60 -18.98 -23.18
CA LEU A 303 -15.04 -17.61 -22.96
C LEU A 303 -15.61 -17.41 -21.55
N LEU A 304 -16.36 -18.40 -21.01
CA LEU A 304 -16.86 -18.37 -19.62
C LEU A 304 -15.75 -18.04 -18.61
N THR A 305 -14.68 -18.82 -18.62
CA THR A 305 -13.57 -18.64 -17.66
C THR A 305 -12.79 -17.36 -17.92
N LEU A 306 -12.47 -17.05 -19.18
CA LEU A 306 -11.68 -15.86 -19.50
C LEU A 306 -12.41 -14.56 -19.13
N VAL A 307 -13.70 -14.45 -19.44
CA VAL A 307 -14.52 -13.27 -19.11
C VAL A 307 -14.72 -13.16 -17.60
N ALA A 308 -15.03 -14.26 -16.92
CA ALA A 308 -15.19 -14.28 -15.46
C ALA A 308 -13.89 -13.84 -14.74
N GLU A 309 -12.72 -14.33 -15.17
CA GLU A 309 -11.43 -13.91 -14.61
C GLU A 309 -11.07 -12.45 -14.93
N CYS A 310 -11.45 -11.93 -16.11
CA CYS A 310 -11.27 -10.49 -16.39
C CYS A 310 -12.00 -9.63 -15.36
N PHE A 311 -13.23 -9.98 -15.00
CA PHE A 311 -13.98 -9.27 -13.96
C PHE A 311 -13.31 -9.36 -12.58
N MET A 312 -12.70 -10.50 -12.23
CA MET A 312 -11.91 -10.62 -11.00
C MET A 312 -10.70 -9.68 -11.01
N LEU A 313 -10.03 -9.54 -12.16
CA LEU A 313 -8.88 -8.64 -12.32
C LEU A 313 -9.27 -7.16 -12.32
N TYR A 314 -10.47 -6.81 -12.80
CA TYR A 314 -10.98 -5.43 -12.79
C TYR A 314 -11.25 -4.89 -11.39
N LEU A 315 -11.45 -5.76 -10.40
CA LEU A 315 -11.73 -5.38 -9.01
C LEU A 315 -10.47 -4.99 -8.22
N HIS A 316 -9.28 -5.25 -8.75
CA HIS A 316 -8.03 -5.03 -8.03
C HIS A 316 -7.93 -3.60 -7.45
N PRO A 317 -7.57 -3.42 -6.17
CA PRO A 317 -7.04 -4.41 -5.22
C PRO A 317 -8.09 -5.14 -4.36
N LEU A 318 -9.38 -4.99 -4.65
CA LEU A 318 -10.42 -5.77 -3.98
C LEU A 318 -10.31 -7.26 -4.38
N GLN A 319 -10.70 -8.14 -3.48
CA GLN A 319 -10.60 -9.59 -3.67
C GLN A 319 -11.94 -10.25 -3.37
N TRP A 320 -12.47 -10.99 -4.34
CA TRP A 320 -13.64 -11.84 -4.16
C TRP A 320 -13.35 -12.98 -3.18
N GLN A 321 -14.14 -13.07 -2.11
CA GLN A 321 -13.94 -14.00 -0.99
C GLN A 321 -14.79 -15.26 -1.08
N HIS A 322 -15.73 -15.33 -2.04
CA HIS A 322 -16.70 -16.41 -2.14
C HIS A 322 -16.31 -17.44 -3.21
N THR A 323 -17.12 -18.49 -3.34
CA THR A 323 -16.95 -19.55 -4.34
C THR A 323 -16.86 -18.97 -5.75
N PHE A 324 -15.83 -19.38 -6.50
CA PHE A 324 -15.60 -19.00 -7.89
C PHE A 324 -15.32 -20.25 -8.72
N VAL A 325 -16.29 -20.64 -9.56
CA VAL A 325 -16.24 -21.86 -10.38
C VAL A 325 -16.79 -21.53 -11.78
N PRO A 326 -15.95 -21.03 -12.70
CA PRO A 326 -16.42 -20.47 -13.97
C PRO A 326 -16.99 -21.50 -14.96
N ILE A 327 -16.83 -22.81 -14.70
CA ILE A 327 -17.40 -23.88 -15.50
C ILE A 327 -18.00 -24.93 -14.57
N LEU A 328 -19.31 -25.16 -14.70
CA LEU A 328 -20.03 -26.30 -14.16
C LEU A 328 -20.35 -27.28 -15.29
N SER A 329 -20.17 -28.57 -15.00
CA SER A 329 -20.72 -29.64 -15.84
C SER A 329 -22.20 -29.84 -15.53
N ARG A 330 -22.92 -30.55 -16.40
CA ARG A 330 -24.34 -30.90 -16.18
C ARG A 330 -24.58 -31.61 -14.84
N HIS A 331 -23.65 -32.44 -14.38
CA HIS A 331 -23.77 -33.18 -13.11
C HIS A 331 -23.55 -32.32 -11.87
N MET A 332 -23.19 -31.05 -12.06
CA MET A 332 -22.80 -30.11 -11.01
C MET A 332 -23.74 -28.91 -10.95
N LEU A 333 -24.87 -28.93 -11.66
CA LEU A 333 -25.81 -27.82 -11.70
C LEU A 333 -26.44 -27.55 -10.34
N ASP A 334 -26.63 -28.57 -9.49
CA ASP A 334 -27.16 -28.43 -8.12
C ASP A 334 -26.36 -27.42 -7.27
N PHE A 335 -25.08 -27.15 -7.60
CA PHE A 335 -24.29 -26.14 -6.88
C PHE A 335 -24.84 -24.72 -7.01
N VAL A 336 -25.65 -24.42 -8.03
CA VAL A 336 -26.32 -23.10 -8.17
C VAL A 336 -27.38 -22.85 -7.09
N MET A 337 -27.77 -23.89 -6.34
CA MET A 337 -28.68 -23.80 -5.19
C MET A 337 -27.96 -23.38 -3.90
N ALA A 338 -26.65 -23.10 -3.94
CA ALA A 338 -25.90 -22.70 -2.76
C ALA A 338 -26.48 -21.39 -2.16
N PRO A 339 -26.69 -21.32 -0.84
CA PRO A 339 -27.31 -20.16 -0.19
C PRO A 339 -26.35 -18.98 -0.05
N THR A 340 -25.05 -19.21 -0.19
CA THR A 340 -24.00 -18.17 -0.13
C THR A 340 -23.82 -17.48 -1.47
N SER A 341 -23.21 -16.30 -1.49
CA SER A 341 -22.77 -15.66 -2.73
C SER A 341 -21.80 -16.57 -3.50
N PHE A 342 -21.86 -16.52 -4.82
CA PHE A 342 -20.96 -17.27 -5.69
C PHE A 342 -20.91 -16.63 -7.08
N LEU A 343 -19.87 -16.99 -7.83
CA LEU A 343 -19.79 -16.73 -9.25
C LEU A 343 -19.52 -18.07 -9.95
N MET A 344 -20.50 -18.52 -10.70
CA MET A 344 -20.45 -19.78 -11.44
C MET A 344 -20.66 -19.55 -12.94
N GLY A 345 -20.36 -20.56 -13.76
CA GLY A 345 -20.66 -20.49 -15.20
C GLY A 345 -21.19 -21.82 -15.75
N CYS A 346 -22.13 -21.72 -16.68
CA CYS A 346 -22.85 -22.85 -17.28
C CYS A 346 -22.88 -22.71 -18.80
N HIS A 347 -23.04 -23.84 -19.50
CA HIS A 347 -23.40 -23.79 -20.92
C HIS A 347 -24.74 -23.08 -21.11
N ILE A 348 -24.90 -22.38 -22.23
CA ILE A 348 -26.16 -21.70 -22.55
C ILE A 348 -27.37 -22.66 -22.63
N ASP A 349 -27.15 -23.93 -22.96
CA ASP A 349 -28.22 -24.95 -22.99
C ASP A 349 -28.89 -25.20 -21.64
N HIS A 350 -28.22 -24.84 -20.54
CA HIS A 350 -28.76 -24.97 -19.18
C HIS A 350 -29.45 -23.71 -18.67
N PHE A 351 -29.60 -22.66 -19.50
CA PHE A 351 -30.17 -21.38 -19.07
C PHE A 351 -31.58 -21.54 -18.49
N GLU A 352 -32.47 -22.24 -19.20
CA GLU A 352 -33.86 -22.43 -18.76
C GLU A 352 -33.92 -23.20 -17.43
N GLU A 353 -33.19 -24.32 -17.34
CA GLU A 353 -33.08 -25.17 -16.14
C GLU A 353 -32.63 -24.34 -14.93
N VAL A 354 -31.51 -23.61 -15.05
CA VAL A 354 -30.96 -22.78 -13.96
C VAL A 354 -31.88 -21.60 -13.62
N SER A 355 -32.54 -21.00 -14.60
CA SER A 355 -33.44 -19.86 -14.38
C SER A 355 -34.72 -20.23 -13.62
N THR A 356 -35.08 -21.51 -13.59
CA THR A 356 -36.27 -21.99 -12.87
C THR A 356 -35.96 -22.60 -11.50
N GLU A 357 -34.72 -22.98 -11.25
CA GLU A 357 -34.32 -23.81 -10.11
C GLU A 357 -34.20 -23.03 -8.79
N THR A 358 -33.71 -21.79 -8.85
CA THR A 358 -33.41 -20.97 -7.65
C THR A 358 -33.81 -19.51 -7.85
N GLU A 359 -34.40 -18.89 -6.82
CA GLU A 359 -34.73 -17.46 -6.78
C GLU A 359 -33.47 -16.59 -6.57
N ASP A 360 -33.54 -15.32 -6.95
CA ASP A 360 -32.50 -14.29 -6.77
C ASP A 360 -31.14 -14.53 -7.46
N LEU A 361 -31.10 -15.39 -8.50
CA LEU A 361 -29.90 -15.52 -9.34
C LEU A 361 -29.77 -14.37 -10.35
N ILE A 362 -28.57 -13.80 -10.46
CA ILE A 362 -28.18 -12.90 -11.56
C ILE A 362 -27.66 -13.76 -12.72
N LEU A 363 -28.42 -13.78 -13.82
CA LEU A 363 -28.13 -14.58 -15.01
C LEU A 363 -27.48 -13.69 -16.08
N ILE A 364 -26.25 -13.97 -16.47
CA ILE A 364 -25.49 -13.15 -17.43
C ILE A 364 -25.18 -13.98 -18.67
N ASN A 365 -25.77 -13.63 -19.80
CA ASN A 365 -25.47 -14.25 -21.09
C ASN A 365 -24.35 -13.47 -21.79
N ILE A 366 -23.18 -14.11 -21.96
CA ILE A 366 -22.00 -13.51 -22.58
C ILE A 366 -22.20 -13.36 -24.10
N ASP A 367 -22.87 -14.32 -24.75
CA ASP A 367 -22.97 -14.40 -26.20
C ASP A 367 -23.80 -13.25 -26.81
N ASN A 368 -24.81 -12.75 -26.08
CA ASN A 368 -25.64 -11.63 -26.51
C ASN A 368 -25.53 -10.39 -25.60
N GLY A 369 -24.74 -10.46 -24.52
CA GLY A 369 -24.51 -9.36 -23.59
C GLY A 369 -25.69 -9.01 -22.67
N ASN A 370 -26.66 -9.91 -22.49
CA ASN A 370 -27.85 -9.68 -21.67
C ASN A 370 -27.64 -10.05 -20.19
N ILE A 371 -28.31 -9.31 -19.31
CA ILE A 371 -28.35 -9.55 -17.87
C ILE A 371 -29.83 -9.72 -17.49
N ALA A 372 -30.16 -10.83 -16.86
CA ALA A 372 -31.49 -11.16 -16.37
C ALA A 372 -31.44 -11.57 -14.89
N ARG A 373 -32.61 -11.64 -14.26
CA ARG A 373 -32.79 -12.20 -12.91
C ARG A 373 -33.70 -13.41 -13.00
N SER A 374 -33.45 -14.41 -12.17
CA SER A 374 -34.41 -15.51 -11.92
C SER A 374 -35.71 -14.95 -11.30
N LYS A 375 -36.79 -15.75 -11.29
CA LYS A 375 -38.16 -15.37 -10.88
C LYS A 375 -38.18 -14.43 -9.66
N MET A 376 -38.91 -13.31 -9.75
CA MET A 376 -39.06 -12.31 -8.69
C MET A 376 -40.41 -12.41 -7.98
N ASP A 377 -40.43 -12.08 -6.69
CA ASP A 377 -41.55 -11.39 -6.04
C ASP A 377 -41.48 -9.89 -6.43
N GLU A 378 -42.61 -9.26 -6.75
CA GLU A 378 -42.69 -7.89 -7.34
C GLU A 378 -42.13 -6.74 -6.45
N GLU A 379 -41.60 -7.02 -5.26
CA GLU A 379 -41.28 -6.01 -4.22
C GLU A 379 -39.77 -5.71 -4.01
N GLU A 380 -38.81 -6.41 -4.65
CA GLU A 380 -37.38 -6.13 -4.46
C GLU A 380 -36.73 -5.15 -5.46
N PRO A 381 -35.80 -4.28 -5.02
CA PRO A 381 -35.23 -3.23 -5.87
C PRO A 381 -34.28 -3.75 -6.98
N GLU A 382 -34.27 -3.02 -8.10
CA GLU A 382 -33.37 -3.20 -9.25
C GLU A 382 -31.88 -3.20 -8.83
N ILE A 383 -30.97 -3.81 -9.64
CA ILE A 383 -29.53 -3.73 -9.37
C ILE A 383 -29.18 -2.23 -9.32
N PRO A 384 -28.60 -1.72 -8.21
CA PRO A 384 -28.26 -0.31 -8.15
C PRO A 384 -27.17 0.02 -9.18
N ASP A 385 -27.17 1.23 -9.72
CA ASP A 385 -26.12 1.67 -10.63
C ASP A 385 -24.85 2.08 -9.86
N VAL A 386 -23.68 1.93 -10.50
CA VAL A 386 -22.42 2.51 -10.02
C VAL A 386 -22.57 4.03 -9.89
N PRO A 387 -21.92 4.68 -8.89
CA PRO A 387 -21.96 6.13 -8.74
C PRO A 387 -21.76 6.90 -10.05
N ALA A 388 -22.68 7.81 -10.37
CA ALA A 388 -22.84 8.38 -11.71
C ALA A 388 -21.54 8.98 -12.29
N GLN A 389 -20.81 9.75 -11.48
CA GLN A 389 -19.54 10.35 -11.89
C GLN A 389 -18.46 9.31 -12.22
N ALA A 390 -18.39 8.23 -11.45
CA ALA A 390 -17.43 7.15 -11.67
C ALA A 390 -17.79 6.38 -12.95
N ALA A 391 -19.08 6.13 -13.17
CA ALA A 391 -19.62 5.50 -14.37
C ALA A 391 -19.31 6.31 -15.65
N GLU A 392 -19.63 7.60 -15.68
CA GLU A 392 -19.36 8.48 -16.83
C GLU A 392 -17.88 8.52 -17.20
N THR A 393 -17.01 8.63 -16.19
CA THR A 393 -15.56 8.67 -16.39
C THR A 393 -15.05 7.36 -17.00
N PHE A 394 -15.58 6.22 -16.54
CA PHE A 394 -15.22 4.91 -17.08
C PHE A 394 -15.69 4.76 -18.53
N ILE A 395 -16.97 5.06 -18.81
CA ILE A 395 -17.56 4.94 -20.15
C ILE A 395 -16.78 5.79 -21.17
N LYS A 396 -16.53 7.06 -20.85
CA LYS A 396 -15.77 7.97 -21.72
C LYS A 396 -14.36 7.46 -22.04
N ARG A 397 -13.70 6.80 -21.08
CA ARG A 397 -12.37 6.22 -21.31
C ARG A 397 -12.45 4.96 -22.17
N VAL A 398 -13.46 4.11 -21.97
CA VAL A 398 -13.68 2.91 -22.82
C VAL A 398 -13.93 3.30 -24.27
N GLU A 399 -14.70 4.36 -24.52
CA GLU A 399 -14.95 4.88 -25.87
C GLU A 399 -13.67 5.34 -26.60
N GLY A 400 -12.61 5.67 -25.85
CA GLY A 400 -11.30 6.02 -26.41
C GLY A 400 -10.36 4.84 -26.66
N LEU A 401 -10.73 3.62 -26.30
CA LEU A 401 -9.87 2.44 -26.46
C LEU A 401 -9.89 1.87 -27.87
N GLN A 402 -8.71 1.50 -28.37
CA GLN A 402 -8.56 0.78 -29.62
C GLN A 402 -8.65 -0.73 -29.36
N LEU A 403 -9.88 -1.27 -29.35
CA LEU A 403 -10.13 -2.68 -29.02
C LEU A 403 -9.79 -3.68 -30.14
N HIS A 404 -9.70 -3.21 -31.38
CA HIS A 404 -9.43 -4.07 -32.55
C HIS A 404 -8.00 -3.89 -33.07
N TYR A 405 -7.22 -4.96 -32.99
CA TYR A 405 -5.82 -5.00 -33.46
C TYR A 405 -5.69 -4.66 -34.95
N ASP A 406 -6.58 -5.20 -35.80
CA ASP A 406 -6.49 -5.02 -37.26
C ASP A 406 -6.69 -3.56 -37.69
N LEU A 407 -7.47 -2.78 -36.94
CA LEU A 407 -7.65 -1.35 -37.17
C LEU A 407 -6.37 -0.56 -36.86
N GLU A 408 -5.54 -0.99 -35.90
CA GLU A 408 -4.24 -0.36 -35.64
C GLU A 408 -3.22 -0.70 -36.74
N LEU A 409 -3.36 -1.87 -37.35
CA LEU A 409 -2.51 -2.31 -38.45
C LEU A 409 -2.86 -1.69 -39.80
N CYS A 410 -4.06 -1.17 -40.00
CA CYS A 410 -4.54 -0.75 -41.33
C CYS A 410 -3.67 0.32 -42.02
N HIS A 411 -2.93 1.11 -41.24
CA HIS A 411 -2.03 2.15 -41.74
C HIS A 411 -0.58 1.67 -41.94
N LEU A 412 -0.26 0.43 -41.56
CA LEU A 412 1.09 -0.13 -41.58
C LEU A 412 1.27 -1.09 -42.76
N ARG A 413 2.50 -1.20 -43.25
CA ARG A 413 2.87 -2.22 -44.26
C ARG A 413 2.76 -3.64 -43.67
N ALA A 414 2.43 -4.62 -44.50
CA ALA A 414 2.52 -6.03 -44.13
C ALA A 414 3.97 -6.42 -43.78
N SER A 415 4.17 -7.18 -42.70
CA SER A 415 5.47 -7.78 -42.36
C SER A 415 5.55 -9.20 -42.92
N THR A 416 6.72 -9.57 -43.42
CA THR A 416 7.05 -10.93 -43.87
C THR A 416 7.64 -11.79 -42.75
N ASP A 417 7.99 -11.20 -41.61
CA ASP A 417 8.56 -11.90 -40.46
C ASP A 417 7.47 -12.27 -39.46
N LEU A 418 7.22 -13.57 -39.33
CA LEU A 418 6.25 -14.12 -38.37
C LEU A 418 6.61 -13.80 -36.91
N ALA A 419 7.91 -13.72 -36.58
CA ALA A 419 8.35 -13.40 -35.23
C ALA A 419 8.06 -11.93 -34.89
N GLU A 420 8.24 -11.02 -35.86
CA GLU A 420 7.87 -9.61 -35.73
C GLU A 420 6.35 -9.46 -35.53
N LEU A 421 5.53 -10.19 -36.30
CA LEU A 421 4.07 -10.17 -36.16
C LEU A 421 3.61 -10.64 -34.78
N GLN A 422 4.18 -11.72 -34.27
CA GLN A 422 3.88 -12.23 -32.92
C GLN A 422 4.30 -11.23 -31.84
N MET A 423 5.50 -10.64 -31.96
CA MET A 423 5.99 -9.65 -31.01
C MET A 423 5.11 -8.40 -31.01
N ARG A 424 4.69 -7.92 -32.19
CA ARG A 424 3.80 -6.76 -32.32
C ARG A 424 2.45 -7.03 -31.67
N ARG A 425 1.84 -8.20 -31.93
CA ARG A 425 0.55 -8.57 -31.29
C ARG A 425 0.67 -8.62 -29.77
N ARG A 426 1.75 -9.20 -29.24
CA ARG A 426 2.01 -9.25 -27.80
C ARG A 426 2.19 -7.86 -27.20
N ALA A 427 2.96 -6.99 -27.85
CA ALA A 427 3.17 -5.61 -27.40
C ALA A 427 1.86 -4.80 -27.39
N TRP A 428 1.03 -4.97 -28.42
CA TRP A 428 -0.30 -4.39 -28.50
C TRP A 428 -1.19 -4.87 -27.34
N GLN A 429 -1.25 -6.19 -27.13
CA GLN A 429 -2.06 -6.79 -26.06
C GLN A 429 -1.60 -6.30 -24.68
N GLN A 430 -0.29 -6.22 -24.44
CA GLN A 430 0.26 -5.72 -23.18
C GLN A 430 -0.12 -4.25 -22.95
N LYS A 431 0.02 -3.41 -23.98
CA LYS A 431 -0.40 -2.00 -23.91
C LYS A 431 -1.88 -1.88 -23.57
N LEU A 432 -2.74 -2.62 -24.26
CA LEU A 432 -4.18 -2.59 -24.03
C LEU A 432 -4.55 -3.12 -22.64
N ASN A 433 -3.92 -4.21 -22.18
CA ASN A 433 -4.08 -4.72 -20.82
C ASN A 433 -3.71 -3.65 -19.78
N THR A 434 -2.58 -2.95 -19.96
CA THR A 434 -2.19 -1.86 -19.05
C THR A 434 -3.21 -0.71 -19.04
N GLU A 435 -3.73 -0.30 -20.19
CA GLU A 435 -4.76 0.74 -20.28
C GLU A 435 -6.06 0.33 -19.57
N VAL A 436 -6.54 -0.90 -19.80
CA VAL A 436 -7.73 -1.45 -19.13
C VAL A 436 -7.52 -1.56 -17.62
N GLN A 437 -6.35 -1.99 -17.15
CA GLN A 437 -6.04 -2.03 -15.72
C GLN A 437 -6.04 -0.65 -15.06
N GLN A 438 -5.43 0.35 -15.71
CA GLN A 438 -5.42 1.71 -15.19
C GLN A 438 -6.83 2.29 -15.12
N MET A 439 -7.67 2.00 -16.12
CA MET A 439 -9.06 2.45 -16.14
C MET A 439 -9.92 1.80 -15.06
N THR A 440 -9.79 0.50 -14.88
CA THR A 440 -10.56 -0.26 -13.87
C THR A 440 -10.09 0.08 -12.46
N LEU A 441 -8.78 0.20 -12.22
CA LEU A 441 -8.24 0.71 -10.95
C LEU A 441 -8.74 2.14 -10.66
N GLN A 442 -8.79 3.02 -11.67
CA GLN A 442 -9.34 4.37 -11.52
C GLN A 442 -10.83 4.33 -11.16
N LEU A 443 -11.60 3.41 -11.74
CA LEU A 443 -13.01 3.21 -11.38
C LEU A 443 -13.14 2.85 -9.89
N ILE A 444 -12.37 1.87 -9.40
CA ILE A 444 -12.37 1.48 -7.98
C ILE A 444 -11.96 2.66 -7.08
N VAL A 445 -10.91 3.42 -7.46
CA VAL A 445 -10.51 4.63 -6.73
C VAL A 445 -11.62 5.67 -6.72
N ASN A 446 -12.30 5.90 -7.83
CA ASN A 446 -13.38 6.89 -7.90
C ASN A 446 -14.58 6.48 -7.03
N ILE A 447 -14.84 5.18 -6.88
CA ILE A 447 -15.92 4.66 -6.03
C ILE A 447 -15.58 4.81 -4.53
N PHE A 448 -14.35 4.51 -4.12
CA PHE A 448 -13.98 4.35 -2.69
C PHE A 448 -13.01 5.39 -2.12
N ARG A 449 -12.52 6.37 -2.89
CA ARG A 449 -11.56 7.39 -2.42
C ARG A 449 -11.98 8.09 -1.13
N GLU A 450 -13.27 8.36 -0.97
CA GLU A 450 -13.80 9.13 0.17
C GLU A 450 -14.04 8.26 1.42
N VAL A 451 -13.75 6.95 1.36
CA VAL A 451 -13.80 6.07 2.53
C VAL A 451 -12.78 6.49 3.58
N LYS A 452 -11.58 6.92 3.19
CA LYS A 452 -10.50 7.32 4.12
C LYS A 452 -10.93 8.46 5.05
N ASP A 453 -11.84 9.31 4.57
CA ASP A 453 -12.31 10.51 5.25
C ASP A 453 -13.21 10.15 6.45
N HIS A 454 -13.67 8.89 6.50
CA HIS A 454 -14.56 8.32 7.51
C HIS A 454 -13.88 7.21 8.32
N LEU A 455 -12.55 7.10 8.25
CA LEU A 455 -11.74 6.15 9.01
C LEU A 455 -11.11 6.78 10.25
N ASN A 456 -11.19 6.04 11.35
CA ASN A 456 -10.43 6.30 12.56
C ASN A 456 -9.33 5.24 12.69
N TYR A 457 -8.11 5.59 12.30
CA TYR A 457 -6.95 4.67 12.30
C TYR A 457 -6.56 4.18 13.69
N GLU A 458 -6.70 5.03 14.71
CA GLU A 458 -6.27 4.72 16.07
C GLU A 458 -7.20 3.70 16.72
N HIS A 459 -8.51 3.90 16.57
CA HIS A 459 -9.51 2.99 17.13
C HIS A 459 -9.97 1.88 16.17
N ARG A 460 -9.45 1.87 14.94
CA ARG A 460 -9.83 0.96 13.85
C ARG A 460 -11.33 0.97 13.56
N VAL A 461 -11.91 2.17 13.52
CA VAL A 461 -13.34 2.40 13.32
C VAL A 461 -13.62 2.96 11.93
N PHE A 462 -14.69 2.49 11.29
CA PHE A 462 -15.29 3.09 10.11
C PHE A 462 -16.68 3.63 10.44
N ASN A 463 -16.96 4.89 10.09
CA ASN A 463 -18.27 5.50 10.29
C ASN A 463 -19.15 5.36 9.03
N SER A 464 -19.83 4.21 8.93
CA SER A 464 -20.67 3.87 7.76
C SER A 464 -21.85 4.81 7.57
N GLU A 465 -22.52 5.24 8.64
CA GLU A 465 -23.68 6.13 8.57
C GLU A 465 -23.30 7.50 8.00
N GLU A 466 -22.20 8.07 8.46
CA GLU A 466 -21.69 9.36 7.97
C GLU A 466 -21.21 9.24 6.52
N PHE A 467 -20.52 8.15 6.19
CA PHE A 467 -20.12 7.87 4.81
C PHE A 467 -21.33 7.82 3.88
N LEU A 468 -22.44 7.16 4.27
CA LEU A 468 -23.67 7.11 3.47
C LEU A 468 -24.35 8.47 3.33
N LYS A 469 -24.43 9.26 4.40
CA LYS A 469 -25.04 10.60 4.40
C LYS A 469 -24.34 11.57 3.44
N THR A 470 -23.04 11.40 3.23
CA THR A 470 -22.26 12.24 2.31
C THR A 470 -22.41 11.85 0.83
N ARG A 471 -23.09 10.73 0.51
CA ARG A 471 -23.32 10.29 -0.87
C ARG A 471 -24.55 10.94 -1.47
N ALA A 472 -24.53 11.17 -2.78
CA ALA A 472 -25.72 11.57 -3.53
C ALA A 472 -26.85 10.57 -3.32
N VAL A 473 -28.10 11.05 -3.24
CA VAL A 473 -29.28 10.22 -2.95
C VAL A 473 -29.41 9.05 -3.94
N GLY A 474 -29.07 9.27 -5.22
CA GLY A 474 -29.07 8.23 -6.24
C GLY A 474 -28.00 7.14 -6.05
N ASP A 475 -26.88 7.46 -5.40
CA ASP A 475 -25.75 6.53 -5.19
C ASP A 475 -25.87 5.75 -3.87
N GLN A 476 -26.70 6.20 -2.92
CA GLN A 476 -26.86 5.57 -1.60
C GLN A 476 -27.29 4.08 -1.65
N PRO A 477 -28.20 3.64 -2.55
CA PRO A 477 -28.58 2.23 -2.66
C PRO A 477 -27.40 1.32 -2.99
N PHE A 478 -26.48 1.76 -3.87
CA PHE A 478 -25.25 1.04 -4.19
C PHE A 478 -24.38 0.89 -2.94
N TYR A 479 -24.08 1.99 -2.26
CA TYR A 479 -23.21 1.94 -1.09
C TYR A 479 -23.80 1.13 0.05
N ARG A 480 -25.11 1.22 0.31
CA ARG A 480 -25.76 0.43 1.38
C ARG A 480 -25.47 -1.06 1.25
N LYS A 481 -25.60 -1.61 0.03
CA LYS A 481 -25.27 -3.01 -0.26
C LYS A 481 -23.77 -3.28 -0.14
N VAL A 482 -22.92 -2.42 -0.70
CA VAL A 482 -21.46 -2.63 -0.69
C VAL A 482 -20.87 -2.63 0.73
N LEU A 483 -21.35 -1.76 1.62
CA LEU A 483 -20.82 -1.64 2.99
C LEU A 483 -21.00 -2.91 3.83
N GLU A 484 -21.96 -3.77 3.47
CA GLU A 484 -22.25 -5.03 4.17
C GLU A 484 -21.37 -6.19 3.69
N THR A 485 -20.63 -6.02 2.59
CA THR A 485 -19.88 -7.09 1.92
C THR A 485 -18.57 -7.46 2.60
N TYR A 486 -18.16 -8.73 2.50
CA TYR A 486 -16.86 -9.20 3.01
C TYR A 486 -15.69 -8.54 2.26
N MET A 487 -15.86 -8.31 0.96
CA MET A 487 -14.90 -7.62 0.11
C MET A 487 -14.61 -6.20 0.63
N PHE A 488 -15.64 -5.44 0.98
CA PHE A 488 -15.46 -4.09 1.54
C PHE A 488 -14.82 -4.12 2.93
N HIS A 489 -15.15 -5.09 3.79
CA HIS A 489 -14.49 -5.25 5.09
C HIS A 489 -12.99 -5.56 4.95
N SER A 490 -12.62 -6.41 3.98
CA SER A 490 -11.21 -6.69 3.66
C SER A 490 -10.49 -5.44 3.13
N PHE A 491 -11.18 -4.63 2.32
CA PHE A 491 -10.69 -3.33 1.87
C PHE A 491 -10.45 -2.36 3.04
N LEU A 492 -11.42 -2.19 3.94
CA LEU A 492 -11.28 -1.35 5.14
C LEU A 492 -10.09 -1.79 5.98
N LYS A 493 -9.93 -3.10 6.19
CA LYS A 493 -8.80 -3.70 6.90
C LYS A 493 -7.47 -3.31 6.26
N ALA A 494 -7.36 -3.41 4.92
CA ALA A 494 -6.16 -2.98 4.20
C ALA A 494 -5.90 -1.47 4.34
N ARG A 495 -6.95 -0.62 4.30
CA ARG A 495 -6.82 0.83 4.51
C ARG A 495 -6.39 1.17 5.94
N LEU A 496 -6.99 0.58 6.96
CA LEU A 496 -6.64 0.78 8.37
C LEU A 496 -5.22 0.31 8.69
N ASN A 497 -4.76 -0.76 8.03
CA ASN A 497 -3.37 -1.23 8.09
C ASN A 497 -2.40 -0.37 7.24
N ARG A 498 -2.89 0.71 6.60
CA ARG A 498 -2.12 1.63 5.75
C ARG A 498 -1.36 0.92 4.63
N LYS A 499 -1.98 -0.12 4.04
CA LYS A 499 -1.37 -0.90 2.95
C LYS A 499 -1.20 -0.02 1.70
N MET A 500 0.06 0.12 1.25
CA MET A 500 0.45 0.92 0.06
C MET A 500 0.33 0.13 -1.25
N ASP A 501 -0.87 -0.38 -1.52
CA ASP A 501 -1.22 -1.10 -2.75
C ASP A 501 -1.47 -0.16 -3.95
N ALA A 502 -1.88 -0.72 -5.08
CA ALA A 502 -2.16 0.03 -6.31
C ALA A 502 -3.21 1.13 -6.10
N PHE A 503 -4.25 0.86 -5.30
CA PHE A 503 -5.27 1.86 -4.95
C PHE A 503 -4.65 3.04 -4.21
N ALA A 504 -3.90 2.81 -3.13
CA ALA A 504 -3.33 3.88 -2.32
C ALA A 504 -2.36 4.75 -3.14
N ARG A 505 -1.58 4.12 -4.01
CA ARG A 505 -0.65 4.83 -4.91
C ARG A 505 -1.37 5.69 -5.94
N LEU A 506 -2.41 5.16 -6.59
CA LEU A 506 -3.18 5.92 -7.56
C LEU A 506 -3.98 7.04 -6.88
N GLU A 507 -4.52 6.79 -5.69
CA GLU A 507 -5.20 7.79 -4.91
C GLU A 507 -4.27 8.97 -4.58
N LEU A 508 -3.07 8.71 -4.05
CA LEU A 508 -2.10 9.75 -3.70
C LEU A 508 -1.60 10.55 -4.92
N SER A 509 -1.43 9.88 -6.06
CA SER A 509 -0.96 10.54 -7.30
C SER A 509 -2.04 11.38 -7.99
N THR A 510 -3.31 11.11 -7.70
CA THR A 510 -4.46 11.82 -8.30
C THR A 510 -5.20 12.73 -7.29
N GLN A 511 -4.61 12.97 -6.11
CA GLN A 511 -5.08 13.98 -5.17
C GLN A 511 -4.74 15.38 -5.67
N SER A 512 -5.72 16.29 -5.58
CA SER A 512 -5.48 17.71 -5.86
C SER A 512 -4.65 18.35 -4.75
N GLU A 513 -3.93 19.44 -5.08
CA GLU A 513 -3.22 20.25 -4.08
C GLU A 513 -4.17 20.80 -2.98
N GLU A 514 -5.43 21.07 -3.33
CA GLU A 514 -6.47 21.48 -2.38
C GLU A 514 -6.83 20.36 -1.40
N ASP A 515 -6.92 19.10 -1.85
CA ASP A 515 -7.16 17.94 -0.99
C ASP A 515 -6.00 17.68 -0.02
N ARG A 516 -4.74 17.94 -0.44
CA ARG A 516 -3.54 17.81 0.40
C ARG A 516 -3.48 18.88 1.49
N LEU A 517 -3.85 20.12 1.16
CA LEU A 517 -3.91 21.24 2.11
C LEU A 517 -5.06 21.09 3.12
N ASN A 518 -6.20 20.52 2.69
CA ASN A 518 -7.36 20.28 3.55
C ASN A 518 -7.08 19.32 4.72
N LEU A 519 -6.07 18.44 4.59
CA LEU A 519 -5.70 17.43 5.58
C LEU A 519 -4.97 18.02 6.81
N MET A 520 -4.32 19.17 6.66
CA MET A 520 -3.58 19.84 7.76
C MET A 520 -4.46 20.63 8.72
N PHE A 521 -5.49 21.30 8.21
CA PHE A 521 -6.17 22.38 8.93
C PHE A 521 -7.49 21.94 9.56
N ARG A 522 -7.87 20.65 9.50
CA ARG A 522 -9.23 20.22 9.74
C ARG A 522 -9.42 19.29 10.94
N ILE A 523 -10.25 19.77 11.87
CA ILE A 523 -11.32 18.99 12.50
C ILE A 523 -12.21 18.46 11.35
N PRO A 524 -12.74 17.22 11.35
CA PRO A 524 -13.36 16.50 10.20
C PRO A 524 -14.50 17.18 9.38
N ARG A 525 -14.75 18.49 9.48
CA ARG A 525 -16.09 19.08 9.32
C ARG A 525 -16.52 19.63 7.97
N ARG A 526 -15.85 19.38 6.83
CA ARG A 526 -16.27 20.05 5.58
C ARG A 526 -15.90 19.30 4.29
N MET A 527 -16.09 17.99 4.20
CA MET A 527 -15.56 17.22 3.06
C MET A 527 -16.51 16.96 1.87
N ALA A 528 -17.83 17.09 1.99
CA ALA A 528 -18.70 16.48 0.96
C ALA A 528 -19.31 17.43 -0.10
N THR A 529 -19.76 18.64 0.23
CA THR A 529 -20.66 19.41 -0.66
C THR A 529 -19.96 20.41 -1.60
N GLU A 530 -18.82 21.00 -1.20
CA GLU A 530 -18.08 21.96 -2.06
C GLU A 530 -17.56 21.34 -3.37
N LYS A 531 -17.27 20.03 -3.37
CA LYS A 531 -16.87 19.29 -4.59
C LYS A 531 -18.00 19.10 -5.60
N MET A 532 -19.27 19.15 -5.17
CA MET A 532 -20.41 19.08 -6.10
C MET A 532 -20.71 20.45 -6.72
N ALA A 533 -20.64 21.53 -5.92
CA ALA A 533 -20.90 22.90 -6.40
C ALA A 533 -19.79 23.42 -7.34
N SER A 534 -18.51 23.14 -7.03
CA SER A 534 -17.37 23.54 -7.86
C SER A 534 -17.26 22.77 -9.19
N LYS A 535 -17.85 21.58 -9.29
CA LYS A 535 -17.89 20.80 -10.55
C LYS A 535 -18.98 21.26 -11.52
N GLN A 536 -20.01 21.95 -11.05
CA GLN A 536 -21.03 22.55 -11.91
C GLN A 536 -20.63 23.93 -12.48
N MET A 537 -19.72 24.64 -11.81
CA MET A 537 -19.23 25.93 -12.28
C MET A 537 -17.75 25.86 -12.64
N ASN A 538 -17.45 25.55 -13.90
CA ASN A 538 -16.23 26.06 -14.53
C ASN A 538 -16.33 26.03 -16.07
N SER A 539 -16.76 27.17 -16.61
CA SER A 539 -16.28 27.67 -17.90
C SER A 539 -15.63 29.03 -17.67
N GLN A 540 -14.34 29.10 -17.98
CA GLN A 540 -13.53 30.30 -18.26
C GLN A 540 -13.04 31.18 -17.08
N SER A 541 -11.72 31.39 -17.16
CA SER A 541 -10.89 32.45 -16.59
C SER A 541 -10.50 32.32 -15.11
N THR A 542 -9.27 31.87 -14.87
CA THR A 542 -8.57 32.06 -13.60
C THR A 542 -7.31 32.88 -13.86
N MET A 543 -7.41 34.20 -13.67
CA MET A 543 -6.25 35.07 -13.52
C MET A 543 -5.67 34.88 -12.12
N ASN A 544 -4.42 34.44 -12.05
CA ASN A 544 -3.67 34.23 -10.81
C ASN A 544 -3.42 35.56 -10.08
N ARG A 545 -4.07 35.77 -8.93
CA ARG A 545 -3.55 36.63 -7.84
C ARG A 545 -3.24 35.76 -6.63
N ARG A 546 -1.94 35.45 -6.43
CA ARG A 546 -1.41 34.75 -5.25
C ARG A 546 -1.06 35.77 -4.17
N MET A 547 -1.76 35.72 -3.03
CA MET A 547 -1.17 36.04 -1.73
C MET A 547 -1.41 34.83 -0.82
N VAL A 548 -0.39 34.00 -0.70
CA VAL A 548 -0.28 32.94 0.30
C VAL A 548 1.02 33.23 1.04
N ILE A 549 1.01 33.07 2.36
CA ILE A 549 2.19 33.19 3.22
C ILE A 549 3.05 31.91 3.01
N SER A 550 3.63 31.77 1.82
CA SER A 550 4.77 30.88 1.57
C SER A 550 6.04 31.54 2.09
N MET A 551 7.16 30.81 2.18
CA MET A 551 8.47 31.45 2.39
C MET A 551 8.66 32.55 1.33
N PRO A 552 8.87 33.83 1.70
CA PRO A 552 9.26 34.84 0.72
C PRO A 552 10.70 34.52 0.26
N ASP A 553 10.98 34.76 -1.02
CA ASP A 553 12.32 34.73 -1.65
C ASP A 553 12.85 33.38 -2.15
N LEU A 554 12.09 32.61 -2.92
CA LEU A 554 12.60 31.46 -3.70
C LEU A 554 12.36 31.58 -5.23
N GLN A 555 12.06 32.76 -5.77
CA GLN A 555 11.65 32.91 -7.18
C GLN A 555 12.62 33.66 -8.10
N ASP A 556 13.88 33.89 -7.71
CA ASP A 556 14.84 34.57 -8.58
C ASP A 556 15.81 33.58 -9.27
N ILE A 557 15.31 32.87 -10.29
CA ILE A 557 16.15 32.30 -11.35
C ILE A 557 15.57 32.76 -12.69
N LYS A 558 16.22 33.76 -13.33
CA LYS A 558 15.90 34.21 -14.69
C LYS A 558 16.28 33.11 -15.68
N LEU A 559 15.30 32.56 -16.40
CA LEU A 559 15.52 31.71 -17.57
C LEU A 559 15.65 32.55 -18.84
N PRO A 560 16.51 32.18 -19.82
CA PRO A 560 16.64 32.92 -21.08
C PRO A 560 15.48 32.65 -22.04
N GLU A 561 14.94 33.71 -22.63
CA GLU A 561 13.89 33.66 -23.67
C GLU A 561 14.43 33.11 -25.00
N VAL A 562 13.71 32.17 -25.61
CA VAL A 562 13.92 31.68 -26.99
C VAL A 562 12.68 32.04 -27.81
N PRO A 563 12.82 32.54 -29.07
CA PRO A 563 11.71 33.12 -29.83
C PRO A 563 10.75 32.07 -30.41
N PRO A 564 9.49 32.45 -30.73
CA PRO A 564 8.47 31.52 -31.19
C PRO A 564 8.65 31.20 -32.68
N ARG A 565 8.47 29.92 -33.05
CA ARG A 565 8.31 29.51 -34.45
C ARG A 565 6.93 28.90 -34.70
N ASN A 566 6.43 29.25 -35.87
CA ASN A 566 5.05 29.18 -36.32
C ASN A 566 4.43 27.77 -36.41
N SER A 567 3.11 27.79 -36.27
CA SER A 567 2.11 26.74 -36.47
C SER A 567 2.23 25.99 -37.81
N SER A 568 2.12 24.66 -37.74
CA SER A 568 1.54 23.87 -38.84
C SER A 568 0.67 22.74 -38.27
N PHE A 569 -0.49 22.58 -38.90
CA PHE A 569 -1.59 21.69 -38.57
C PHE A 569 -1.16 20.23 -38.33
N ARG A 570 -1.32 19.73 -37.10
CA ARG A 570 -1.50 18.29 -36.81
C ARG A 570 -2.49 18.11 -35.65
N ARG A 571 -3.34 17.09 -35.80
CA ARG A 571 -4.38 16.55 -34.91
C ARG A 571 -4.39 17.09 -33.48
N VAL A 572 -5.56 17.58 -33.06
CA VAL A 572 -5.92 17.82 -31.66
C VAL A 572 -5.92 16.46 -30.94
N GLU A 573 -4.81 16.13 -30.28
CA GLU A 573 -4.80 15.16 -29.19
C GLU A 573 -5.41 15.84 -27.96
N THR A 574 -6.56 15.36 -27.52
CA THR A 574 -7.12 15.74 -26.22
C THR A 574 -6.26 15.14 -25.11
N ASP A 575 -5.43 15.99 -24.50
CA ASP A 575 -4.66 15.70 -23.30
C ASP A 575 -5.55 15.58 -22.05
N ILE A 576 -5.29 14.52 -21.27
CA ILE A 576 -5.00 14.45 -19.82
C ILE A 576 -5.25 12.99 -19.42
N ALA A 577 -4.33 12.11 -19.80
CA ALA A 577 -4.15 10.81 -19.17
C ALA A 577 -2.73 10.79 -18.60
N LEU A 578 -2.61 10.66 -17.29
CA LEU A 578 -1.35 10.49 -16.57
C LEU A 578 -0.67 9.21 -17.07
N LYS A 579 0.15 9.29 -18.12
CA LYS A 579 1.07 8.21 -18.50
C LYS A 579 2.11 8.08 -17.40
N MET A 580 1.92 7.11 -16.51
CA MET A 580 3.01 6.59 -15.69
C MET A 580 4.10 6.07 -16.63
N PRO A 581 5.38 6.43 -16.43
CA PRO A 581 6.45 5.92 -17.28
C PRO A 581 6.46 4.39 -17.20
N SER A 582 6.24 3.73 -18.33
CA SER A 582 6.25 2.27 -18.43
C SER A 582 7.62 1.76 -18.03
N LYS A 583 7.71 0.99 -16.95
CA LYS A 583 8.96 0.34 -16.53
C LYS A 583 9.41 -0.61 -17.64
N SER A 584 10.66 -0.50 -18.09
CA SER A 584 11.20 -1.38 -19.13
C SER A 584 11.17 -2.84 -18.66
N VAL A 585 10.37 -3.66 -19.34
CA VAL A 585 10.30 -5.10 -19.12
C VAL A 585 11.57 -5.78 -19.64
N THR A 586 12.13 -6.70 -18.85
CA THR A 586 13.31 -7.50 -19.21
C THR A 586 12.94 -8.97 -19.25
N THR A 587 13.43 -9.70 -20.24
CA THR A 587 13.22 -11.15 -20.36
C THR A 587 14.50 -11.92 -20.01
N PHE A 588 14.38 -13.02 -19.27
CA PHE A 588 15.48 -13.95 -19.03
C PHE A 588 15.16 -15.33 -19.65
N LYS A 589 16.05 -15.81 -20.51
CA LYS A 589 15.91 -17.11 -21.17
C LYS A 589 16.39 -18.24 -20.25
N ILE A 590 15.48 -19.15 -19.92
CA ILE A 590 15.76 -20.36 -19.15
C ILE A 590 16.58 -21.33 -20.03
N PRO A 591 17.57 -22.06 -19.47
CA PRO A 591 18.27 -23.13 -20.19
C PRO A 591 17.31 -24.17 -20.79
N GLU A 592 17.74 -24.86 -21.84
CA GLU A 592 16.94 -25.94 -22.41
C GLU A 592 16.95 -27.17 -21.49
N ILE A 593 15.78 -27.78 -21.33
CA ILE A 593 15.63 -29.01 -20.56
C ILE A 593 15.84 -30.18 -21.54
N HIS A 594 16.92 -30.93 -21.34
CA HIS A 594 17.25 -32.11 -22.15
C HIS A 594 16.67 -33.39 -21.53
N PHE A 595 16.21 -34.30 -22.39
CA PHE A 595 15.64 -35.61 -22.03
C PHE A 595 16.59 -36.75 -22.42
N PRO A 596 16.60 -37.89 -21.68
CA PRO A 596 15.67 -38.28 -20.61
C PRO A 596 15.95 -37.60 -19.26
N LEU A 597 14.91 -37.35 -18.45
CA LEU A 597 15.04 -36.74 -17.12
C LEU A 597 15.59 -37.70 -16.08
N MET A 598 16.88 -37.99 -16.16
CA MET A 598 17.62 -38.64 -15.09
C MET A 598 18.06 -37.61 -14.04
N TYR A 599 18.34 -38.06 -12.81
CA TYR A 599 18.84 -37.20 -11.74
C TYR A 599 20.03 -36.34 -12.19
N GLN A 600 20.97 -36.93 -12.94
CA GLN A 600 22.14 -36.22 -13.49
C GLN A 600 21.74 -35.11 -14.48
N CYS A 601 20.75 -35.33 -15.34
CA CYS A 601 20.28 -34.35 -16.32
C CYS A 601 19.60 -33.16 -15.63
N VAL A 602 18.78 -33.40 -14.60
CA VAL A 602 18.13 -32.33 -13.84
C VAL A 602 19.14 -31.57 -12.97
N HIS A 603 20.11 -32.27 -12.38
CA HIS A 603 21.21 -31.61 -11.70
C HIS A 603 22.04 -30.73 -12.65
N SER A 604 22.31 -31.22 -13.88
CA SER A 604 22.99 -30.45 -14.93
C SER A 604 22.19 -29.22 -15.34
N TYR A 605 20.87 -29.35 -15.56
CA TYR A 605 19.97 -28.24 -15.85
C TYR A 605 20.02 -27.16 -14.76
N TYR A 606 19.88 -27.53 -13.49
CA TYR A 606 19.97 -26.56 -12.41
C TYR A 606 21.36 -25.91 -12.31
N THR A 607 22.42 -26.66 -12.62
CA THR A 607 23.79 -26.12 -12.62
C THR A 607 23.98 -25.12 -13.75
N GLU A 608 23.50 -25.41 -14.95
CA GLU A 608 23.50 -24.48 -16.08
C GLU A 608 22.66 -23.23 -15.79
N PHE A 609 21.47 -23.40 -15.20
CA PHE A 609 20.61 -22.30 -14.79
C PHE A 609 21.31 -21.40 -13.77
N PHE A 610 21.93 -22.00 -12.74
CA PHE A 610 22.74 -21.27 -11.76
C PHE A 610 23.88 -20.48 -12.42
N ASN A 611 24.57 -21.07 -13.40
CA ASN A 611 25.66 -20.42 -14.11
C ASN A 611 25.17 -19.26 -14.99
N HIS A 612 24.04 -19.42 -15.69
CA HIS A 612 23.42 -18.34 -16.47
C HIS A 612 22.98 -17.17 -15.59
N LEU A 613 22.36 -17.46 -14.44
CA LEU A 613 21.99 -16.43 -13.45
C LEU A 613 23.23 -15.74 -12.87
N SER A 614 24.28 -16.50 -12.54
CA SER A 614 25.54 -15.94 -12.02
C SER A 614 26.24 -15.06 -13.05
N LYS A 615 26.25 -15.46 -14.33
CA LYS A 615 26.73 -14.61 -15.43
C LYS A 615 25.92 -13.33 -15.52
N ALA A 616 24.58 -13.43 -15.51
CA ALA A 616 23.69 -12.28 -15.56
C ALA A 616 23.93 -11.31 -14.39
N ILE A 617 24.07 -11.81 -13.16
CA ILE A 617 24.38 -11.04 -11.95
C ILE A 617 25.72 -10.30 -12.11
N ASN A 618 26.76 -10.98 -12.61
CA ASN A 618 28.10 -10.40 -12.74
C ASN A 618 28.21 -9.38 -13.89
N THR A 619 27.39 -9.52 -14.94
CA THR A 619 27.36 -8.58 -16.08
C THR A 619 26.44 -7.39 -15.86
N LEU A 620 25.55 -7.45 -14.86
CA LEU A 620 24.56 -6.42 -14.66
C LEU A 620 25.21 -5.17 -14.05
N PRO A 621 24.99 -3.97 -14.63
CA PRO A 621 25.48 -2.74 -14.04
C PRO A 621 24.79 -2.47 -12.69
N PRO A 622 25.50 -1.82 -11.74
CA PRO A 622 25.05 -1.67 -10.36
C PRO A 622 23.80 -0.78 -10.21
N ASP A 623 23.53 0.06 -11.20
CA ASP A 623 22.35 0.93 -11.31
C ASP A 623 21.03 0.14 -11.45
N LYS A 624 21.06 -1.10 -11.95
CA LYS A 624 19.87 -1.97 -12.12
C LYS A 624 19.56 -2.83 -10.90
N SER A 625 19.57 -2.23 -9.71
CA SER A 625 19.37 -2.94 -8.43
C SER A 625 18.05 -3.72 -8.36
N ALA A 626 16.99 -3.22 -9.00
CA ALA A 626 15.70 -3.91 -9.03
C ALA A 626 15.81 -5.26 -9.75
N LEU A 627 16.44 -5.30 -10.94
CA LEU A 627 16.63 -6.54 -11.70
C LEU A 627 17.60 -7.50 -10.98
N LEU A 628 18.65 -6.94 -10.37
CA LEU A 628 19.60 -7.71 -9.55
C LEU A 628 18.92 -8.50 -8.44
N ALA A 629 17.98 -7.88 -7.71
CA ALA A 629 17.21 -8.53 -6.65
C ALA A 629 16.43 -9.75 -7.17
N ARG A 630 15.87 -9.69 -8.39
CA ARG A 630 15.13 -10.81 -8.99
C ARG A 630 16.05 -11.95 -9.39
N TYR A 631 17.26 -11.65 -9.86
CA TYR A 631 18.26 -12.68 -10.10
C TYR A 631 18.73 -13.36 -8.81
N PHE A 632 18.92 -12.62 -7.71
CA PHE A 632 19.21 -13.23 -6.41
C PHE A 632 18.06 -14.11 -5.93
N TYR A 633 16.81 -13.66 -6.07
CA TYR A 633 15.64 -14.47 -5.74
C TYR A 633 15.64 -15.80 -6.53
N LEU A 634 15.75 -15.74 -7.86
CA LEU A 634 15.77 -16.93 -8.72
C LEU A 634 16.96 -17.83 -8.41
N ARG A 635 18.17 -17.29 -8.24
CA ARG A 635 19.37 -18.10 -7.95
C ARG A 635 19.29 -18.75 -6.57
N GLY A 636 18.68 -18.06 -5.59
CA GLY A 636 18.36 -18.62 -4.29
C GLY A 636 17.40 -19.79 -4.38
N LEU A 637 16.33 -19.67 -5.16
CA LEU A 637 15.40 -20.80 -5.43
C LEU A 637 16.10 -21.97 -6.13
N ILE A 638 16.88 -21.72 -7.18
CA ILE A 638 17.62 -22.78 -7.87
C ILE A 638 18.63 -23.47 -6.94
N SER A 639 19.31 -22.72 -6.06
CA SER A 639 20.21 -23.28 -5.05
C SER A 639 19.47 -24.15 -4.05
N LEU A 640 18.26 -23.76 -3.65
CA LEU A 640 17.38 -24.56 -2.81
C LEU A 640 16.97 -25.87 -3.52
N MET A 641 16.60 -25.82 -4.81
CA MET A 641 16.27 -27.01 -5.60
C MET A 641 17.46 -27.98 -5.74
N GLN A 642 18.69 -27.47 -5.70
CA GLN A 642 19.92 -28.30 -5.67
C GLN A 642 20.24 -28.86 -4.28
N GLY A 643 19.48 -28.53 -3.23
CA GLY A 643 19.78 -28.89 -1.84
C GLY A 643 20.91 -28.10 -1.20
N LYS A 644 21.36 -26.99 -1.81
CA LYS A 644 22.45 -26.14 -1.30
C LYS A 644 21.89 -25.03 -0.41
N LEU A 645 21.47 -25.37 0.81
CA LEU A 645 20.76 -24.46 1.72
C LEU A 645 21.57 -23.22 2.10
N LEU A 646 22.88 -23.38 2.37
CA LEU A 646 23.75 -22.24 2.70
C LEU A 646 23.89 -21.24 1.53
N ASN A 647 23.95 -21.72 0.29
CA ASN A 647 24.00 -20.85 -0.90
C ASN A 647 22.68 -20.10 -1.08
N ALA A 648 21.55 -20.81 -0.92
CA ALA A 648 20.22 -20.22 -0.98
C ALA A 648 20.06 -19.11 0.08
N LEU A 649 20.48 -19.38 1.33
CA LEU A 649 20.43 -18.41 2.42
C LEU A 649 21.31 -17.18 2.13
N SER A 650 22.46 -17.37 1.50
CA SER A 650 23.32 -16.26 1.06
C SER A 650 22.69 -15.41 -0.03
N ASP A 651 21.99 -16.00 -0.99
CA ASP A 651 21.27 -15.27 -2.04
C ASP A 651 20.07 -14.51 -1.47
N PHE A 652 19.31 -15.12 -0.55
CA PHE A 652 18.21 -14.44 0.13
C PHE A 652 18.70 -13.32 1.05
N GLN A 653 19.89 -13.43 1.63
CA GLN A 653 20.50 -12.33 2.36
C GLN A 653 20.89 -11.15 1.45
N ASN A 654 21.40 -11.41 0.25
CA ASN A 654 21.63 -10.36 -0.75
C ASN A 654 20.31 -9.73 -1.26
N LEU A 655 19.25 -10.54 -1.38
CA LEU A 655 17.91 -10.07 -1.69
C LEU A 655 17.37 -9.12 -0.61
N ASP A 656 17.54 -9.48 0.65
CA ASP A 656 17.12 -8.68 1.80
C ASP A 656 17.78 -7.30 1.85
N LYS A 657 19.00 -7.16 1.33
CA LYS A 657 19.69 -5.87 1.16
C LYS A 657 19.13 -5.06 -0.03
N THR A 658 18.62 -5.72 -1.07
CA THR A 658 18.34 -5.09 -2.38
C THR A 658 16.87 -4.79 -2.67
N ASP A 659 15.92 -5.67 -2.33
CA ASP A 659 14.47 -5.40 -2.42
C ASP A 659 13.70 -6.21 -1.37
N LEU A 660 13.39 -5.55 -0.25
CA LEU A 660 12.64 -6.14 0.87
C LEU A 660 11.25 -6.66 0.48
N ARG A 661 10.62 -6.09 -0.54
CA ARG A 661 9.22 -6.40 -0.88
C ARG A 661 9.03 -7.81 -1.44
N ILE A 662 10.07 -8.35 -2.08
CA ILE A 662 10.04 -9.69 -2.68
C ILE A 662 10.74 -10.75 -1.80
N PHE A 663 11.14 -10.39 -0.58
CA PHE A 663 11.85 -11.28 0.32
C PHE A 663 10.94 -12.42 0.84
N PRO A 664 11.24 -13.71 0.55
CA PRO A 664 10.35 -14.82 0.85
C PRO A 664 10.52 -15.29 2.31
N THR A 665 9.95 -14.52 3.25
CA THR A 665 10.15 -14.72 4.70
C THR A 665 9.82 -16.14 5.17
N ASP A 666 8.68 -16.70 4.77
CA ASP A 666 8.27 -18.05 5.21
C ASP A 666 9.13 -19.16 4.59
N LEU A 667 9.59 -18.99 3.35
CA LEU A 667 10.53 -19.91 2.72
C LEU A 667 11.87 -19.91 3.45
N VAL A 668 12.41 -18.73 3.74
CA VAL A 668 13.69 -18.59 4.48
C VAL A 668 13.56 -19.17 5.89
N ARG A 669 12.41 -19.00 6.56
CA ARG A 669 12.12 -19.64 7.85
C ARG A 669 12.19 -21.16 7.75
N LYS A 670 11.47 -21.76 6.79
CA LYS A 670 11.50 -23.22 6.56
C LYS A 670 12.90 -23.73 6.24
N ILE A 671 13.69 -22.99 5.45
CA ILE A 671 15.10 -23.33 5.16
C ILE A 671 15.90 -23.38 6.46
N VAL A 672 15.74 -22.38 7.32
CA VAL A 672 16.41 -22.28 8.61
C VAL A 672 16.03 -23.42 9.56
N GLU A 673 14.74 -23.75 9.64
CA GLU A 673 14.22 -24.83 10.50
C GLU A 673 14.66 -26.22 10.03
N THR A 674 14.84 -26.42 8.71
CA THR A 674 15.23 -27.71 8.12
C THR A 674 16.74 -27.87 7.89
N MET A 675 17.53 -26.85 8.21
CA MET A 675 18.97 -26.84 7.99
C MET A 675 19.71 -27.82 8.91
N PRO A 676 20.63 -28.65 8.39
CA PRO A 676 21.47 -29.52 9.20
C PRO A 676 22.30 -28.73 10.24
N PRO A 677 22.58 -29.28 11.44
CA PRO A 677 23.34 -28.58 12.48
C PRO A 677 24.72 -28.08 12.03
N SER A 678 25.40 -28.82 11.14
CA SER A 678 26.70 -28.46 10.58
C SER A 678 26.63 -27.22 9.68
N GLU A 679 25.65 -27.16 8.78
CA GLU A 679 25.39 -25.99 7.93
C GLU A 679 24.88 -24.81 8.74
N ARG A 680 24.06 -25.08 9.76
CA ARG A 680 23.58 -24.06 10.69
C ARG A 680 24.72 -23.39 11.43
N PHE A 681 25.67 -24.16 11.94
CA PHE A 681 26.88 -23.63 12.57
C PHE A 681 27.72 -22.79 11.59
N GLN A 682 27.84 -23.21 10.33
CA GLN A 682 28.52 -22.42 9.30
C GLN A 682 27.78 -21.11 8.98
N ALA A 683 26.45 -21.12 8.96
CA ALA A 683 25.63 -19.93 8.78
C ALA A 683 25.78 -18.98 9.98
N ASP A 684 25.74 -19.49 11.21
CA ASP A 684 25.89 -18.69 12.43
C ASP A 684 27.29 -18.08 12.59
N ARG A 685 28.32 -18.69 11.96
CA ARG A 685 29.66 -18.10 11.84
C ARG A 685 29.71 -16.88 10.90
N LYS A 686 28.77 -16.77 9.95
CA LYS A 686 28.65 -15.61 9.08
C LYS A 686 27.72 -14.57 9.75
N PRO A 687 28.23 -13.38 10.13
CA PRO A 687 27.48 -12.41 10.91
C PRO A 687 26.19 -11.95 10.21
N GLU A 688 26.26 -11.74 8.89
CA GLU A 688 25.13 -11.31 8.06
C GLU A 688 24.00 -12.36 8.02
N LEU A 689 24.36 -13.66 7.96
CA LEU A 689 23.38 -14.74 7.96
C LEU A 689 22.79 -14.95 9.36
N LYS A 690 23.61 -14.86 10.41
CA LYS A 690 23.15 -14.94 11.80
C LYS A 690 22.10 -13.86 12.11
N LYS A 691 22.30 -12.62 11.63
CA LYS A 691 21.35 -11.50 11.78
C LYS A 691 20.06 -11.73 11.00
N LEU A 692 20.16 -12.24 9.77
CA LEU A 692 19.00 -12.63 8.97
C LEU A 692 18.15 -13.69 9.69
N ILE A 693 18.83 -14.73 10.18
CA ILE A 693 18.25 -15.84 10.92
C ILE A 693 17.51 -15.34 12.18
N SER A 694 18.16 -14.54 13.03
CA SER A 694 17.53 -14.05 14.26
C SER A 694 16.28 -13.24 13.96
N ARG A 695 16.35 -12.33 12.99
CA ARG A 695 15.22 -11.47 12.58
C ARG A 695 14.04 -12.26 12.02
N VAL A 696 14.29 -13.27 11.18
CA VAL A 696 13.22 -14.10 10.59
C VAL A 696 12.54 -14.96 11.66
N MET A 697 13.29 -15.45 12.63
CA MET A 697 12.75 -16.27 13.74
C MET A 697 12.04 -15.42 14.81
N GLU A 698 12.48 -14.18 15.07
CA GLU A 698 11.83 -13.26 16.03
C GLU A 698 10.44 -12.81 15.56
N LYS A 699 10.27 -12.52 14.26
CA LYS A 699 8.97 -12.12 13.68
C LYS A 699 7.85 -13.15 13.94
N GLN A 700 8.17 -14.43 14.13
CA GLN A 700 7.18 -15.49 14.42
C GLN A 700 6.49 -15.30 15.78
N ARG A 701 7.17 -14.73 16.78
CA ARG A 701 6.62 -14.54 18.13
C ARG A 701 5.64 -13.36 18.20
N GLU A 702 5.68 -12.44 17.23
CA GLU A 702 4.90 -11.20 17.25
C GLU A 702 3.66 -11.21 16.34
N VAL A 703 3.62 -12.08 15.31
CA VAL A 703 2.48 -12.18 14.37
C VAL A 703 1.20 -12.67 15.06
N THR A 704 1.27 -13.18 16.29
CA THR A 704 0.11 -13.73 17.02
C THR A 704 -0.74 -12.72 17.81
N LYS A 705 -0.45 -11.40 17.80
CA LYS A 705 -1.30 -10.43 18.54
C LYS A 705 -1.40 -9.04 17.88
N ILE A 706 -2.14 -8.94 16.77
CA ILE A 706 -2.79 -7.67 16.39
C ILE A 706 -4.27 -8.00 16.25
N ASP A 707 -5.11 -7.42 17.11
CA ASP A 707 -6.56 -7.44 16.92
C ASP A 707 -6.86 -6.68 15.62
N ASP A 708 -7.05 -7.44 14.54
CA ASP A 708 -7.15 -6.94 13.18
C ASP A 708 -8.61 -6.62 12.81
N HIS A 709 -9.53 -6.70 13.78
CA HIS A 709 -10.95 -6.46 13.57
C HIS A 709 -11.24 -4.97 13.28
N VAL A 710 -12.12 -4.74 12.32
CA VAL A 710 -12.62 -3.41 11.96
C VAL A 710 -13.96 -3.22 12.65
N LYS A 711 -14.09 -2.12 13.40
CA LYS A 711 -15.32 -1.81 14.13
C LYS A 711 -16.16 -0.83 13.32
N ASN A 712 -17.46 -1.05 13.25
CA ASN A 712 -18.38 0.00 12.82
C ASN A 712 -18.71 0.89 14.02
N PHE A 713 -18.66 2.20 13.82
CA PHE A 713 -19.10 3.12 14.87
C PHE A 713 -20.60 2.92 15.11
N ALA A 714 -21.00 2.80 16.37
CA ALA A 714 -22.39 2.71 16.76
C ALA A 714 -22.64 3.57 18.00
N LEU A 715 -23.82 4.20 18.05
CA LEU A 715 -24.23 4.96 19.21
C LEU A 715 -24.37 4.05 20.44
N PRO A 716 -23.99 4.55 21.63
CA PRO A 716 -24.05 3.77 22.87
C PRO A 716 -25.49 3.40 23.21
N LYS A 717 -25.69 2.15 23.66
CA LYS A 717 -27.00 1.64 24.12
C LYS A 717 -27.10 1.56 25.65
N THR A 718 -25.99 1.73 26.35
CA THR A 718 -25.86 1.63 27.81
C THR A 718 -25.25 2.89 28.40
N HIS A 719 -25.49 3.12 29.69
CA HIS A 719 -24.84 4.21 30.43
C HIS A 719 -23.32 4.09 30.36
N MET A 720 -22.63 5.23 30.29
CA MET A 720 -21.18 5.30 30.13
C MET A 720 -20.54 6.02 31.30
N GLN A 721 -19.52 5.39 31.89
CA GLN A 721 -18.60 6.04 32.82
C GLN A 721 -17.56 6.87 32.04
N LEU A 722 -16.73 7.65 32.73
CA LEU A 722 -15.74 8.54 32.10
C LEU A 722 -14.85 7.82 31.07
N ASP A 723 -14.30 6.66 31.40
CA ASP A 723 -13.41 5.93 30.49
C ASP A 723 -14.15 5.40 29.24
N ASP A 724 -15.38 4.91 29.40
CA ASP A 724 -16.21 4.47 28.28
C ASP A 724 -16.62 5.64 27.38
N PHE A 725 -16.93 6.79 27.99
CA PHE A 725 -17.24 8.01 27.27
C PHE A 725 -16.03 8.54 26.50
N VAL A 726 -14.85 8.55 27.12
CA VAL A 726 -13.58 8.92 26.44
C VAL A 726 -13.39 8.05 25.21
N LYS A 727 -13.52 6.73 25.36
CA LYS A 727 -13.40 5.79 24.25
C LYS A 727 -14.43 6.06 23.14
N ARG A 728 -15.70 6.29 23.47
CA ARG A 728 -16.75 6.58 22.48
C ARG A 728 -16.53 7.90 21.74
N ILE A 729 -16.14 8.96 22.44
CA ILE A 729 -15.84 10.26 21.80
C ILE A 729 -14.63 10.14 20.87
N GLN A 730 -13.57 9.44 21.30
CA GLN A 730 -12.41 9.23 20.44
C GLN A 730 -12.74 8.36 19.24
N GLU A 731 -13.51 7.27 19.41
CA GLU A 731 -14.00 6.41 18.32
C GLU A 731 -14.83 7.20 17.30
N SER A 732 -15.69 8.13 17.76
CA SER A 732 -16.53 9.00 16.92
C SER A 732 -15.75 10.07 16.13
N GLY A 733 -14.50 10.35 16.50
CA GLY A 733 -13.67 11.36 15.86
C GLY A 733 -14.00 12.83 16.22
N ILE A 734 -14.93 13.08 17.15
CA ILE A 734 -15.34 14.44 17.58
C ILE A 734 -14.16 15.18 18.24
N VAL A 735 -13.54 14.57 19.26
CA VAL A 735 -12.39 15.11 19.99
C VAL A 735 -11.41 13.96 20.25
N ARG A 736 -10.12 14.20 20.06
CA ARG A 736 -9.05 13.22 20.36
C ARG A 736 -8.38 13.48 21.72
N ASP A 737 -8.22 14.76 22.06
CA ASP A 737 -7.59 15.24 23.29
C ASP A 737 -8.37 14.84 24.55
N LYS A 738 -7.73 14.08 25.43
CA LYS A 738 -8.36 13.53 26.64
C LYS A 738 -8.82 14.63 27.60
N ASP A 739 -8.06 15.71 27.75
CA ASP A 739 -8.41 16.80 28.66
C ASP A 739 -9.68 17.54 28.21
N THR A 740 -9.80 17.79 26.90
CA THR A 740 -11.01 18.38 26.33
C THR A 740 -12.21 17.44 26.49
N ILE A 741 -12.03 16.12 26.36
CA ILE A 741 -13.10 15.13 26.58
C ILE A 741 -13.52 15.07 28.05
N HIS A 742 -12.60 15.18 29.00
CA HIS A 742 -12.92 15.24 30.42
C HIS A 742 -13.77 16.48 30.73
N ARG A 743 -13.41 17.66 30.18
CA ARG A 743 -14.25 18.86 30.31
C ARG A 743 -15.64 18.70 29.69
N LEU A 744 -15.72 18.00 28.55
CA LEU A 744 -16.99 17.68 27.90
C LEU A 744 -17.86 16.76 28.76
N PHE A 745 -17.26 15.74 29.39
CA PHE A 745 -17.95 14.86 30.33
C PHE A 745 -18.51 15.65 31.52
N ASP A 746 -17.71 16.54 32.10
CA ASP A 746 -18.12 17.40 33.22
C ASP A 746 -19.21 18.42 32.82
N ALA A 747 -19.23 18.84 31.55
CA ALA A 747 -20.25 19.71 30.99
C ALA A 747 -21.58 18.96 30.83
N LEU A 748 -21.58 17.80 30.15
CA LEU A 748 -22.78 17.00 29.90
C LEU A 748 -23.42 16.46 31.18
N THR A 749 -22.62 16.09 32.18
CA THR A 749 -23.14 15.63 33.49
C THR A 749 -23.57 16.78 34.40
N VAL A 750 -23.39 18.03 33.97
CA VAL A 750 -23.51 19.26 34.78
C VAL A 750 -22.65 19.21 36.05
N GLY A 751 -21.72 18.24 36.16
CA GLY A 751 -20.84 18.00 37.31
C GLY A 751 -21.53 17.38 38.52
N HIS A 752 -22.69 16.73 38.36
CA HIS A 752 -23.42 16.09 39.47
C HIS A 752 -23.58 14.58 39.27
N GLN A 753 -23.61 14.11 38.01
CA GLN A 753 -23.70 12.70 37.67
C GLN A 753 -22.32 12.13 37.34
N LYS A 754 -22.06 10.87 37.73
CA LYS A 754 -20.80 10.16 37.41
C LYS A 754 -20.86 9.35 36.11
N GLN A 755 -21.97 9.40 35.39
CA GLN A 755 -22.20 8.67 34.15
C GLN A 755 -23.08 9.48 33.20
N ILE A 756 -22.96 9.20 31.90
CA ILE A 756 -23.80 9.78 30.85
C ILE A 756 -24.73 8.69 30.33
N ASP A 757 -26.03 8.98 30.25
CA ASP A 757 -27.02 8.08 29.68
C ASP A 757 -26.95 8.08 28.13
N PRO A 758 -27.42 7.00 27.49
CA PRO A 758 -27.44 6.88 26.02
C PRO A 758 -28.16 8.01 25.28
N GLU A 759 -29.20 8.59 25.87
CA GLU A 759 -30.05 9.60 25.22
C GLU A 759 -29.32 10.93 25.17
N THR A 760 -28.76 11.37 26.31
CA THR A 760 -27.93 12.57 26.39
C THR A 760 -26.75 12.53 25.40
N PHE A 761 -26.09 11.36 25.26
CA PHE A 761 -25.01 11.23 24.25
C PHE A 761 -25.54 11.31 22.83
N ARG A 762 -26.67 10.66 22.54
CA ARG A 762 -27.30 10.66 21.22
C ARG A 762 -27.73 12.07 20.82
N ASP A 763 -28.34 12.82 21.73
CA ASP A 763 -28.77 14.20 21.49
C ASP A 763 -27.57 15.12 21.25
N PHE A 764 -26.51 14.97 22.05
CA PHE A 764 -25.22 15.65 21.82
C PHE A 764 -24.62 15.32 20.45
N TYR A 765 -24.57 14.03 20.11
CA TYR A 765 -24.01 13.57 18.84
C TYR A 765 -24.83 14.09 17.65
N ASN A 766 -26.16 14.00 17.72
CA ASN A 766 -27.05 14.48 16.68
C ASN A 766 -26.92 15.98 16.49
N TYR A 767 -26.95 16.76 17.58
CA TYR A 767 -26.84 18.21 17.49
C TYR A 767 -25.46 18.65 16.96
N TRP A 768 -24.38 17.98 17.38
CA TRP A 768 -23.06 18.18 16.80
C TRP A 768 -23.05 17.96 15.27
N LYS A 769 -23.76 16.93 14.82
CA LYS A 769 -23.86 16.60 13.39
C LYS A 769 -24.77 17.56 12.62
N GLU A 770 -25.86 18.02 13.22
CA GLU A 770 -26.76 19.03 12.63
C GLU A 770 -26.03 20.37 12.44
N THR A 771 -25.35 20.86 13.47
CA THR A 771 -24.55 22.09 13.38
C THR A 771 -23.41 21.99 12.36
N GLU A 772 -22.82 20.81 12.22
CA GLU A 772 -21.84 20.52 11.17
C GLU A 772 -22.46 20.59 9.76
N ALA A 773 -23.64 20.02 9.56
CA ALA A 773 -24.36 20.09 8.28
C ALA A 773 -24.82 21.51 7.94
N GLU A 774 -25.37 22.25 8.90
CA GLU A 774 -25.79 23.65 8.73
C GLU A 774 -24.63 24.55 8.28
N ALA A 775 -23.43 24.35 8.83
CA ALA A 775 -22.23 25.08 8.43
C ALA A 775 -21.75 24.73 7.00
N GLN A 776 -22.05 23.52 6.51
CA GLN A 776 -21.69 23.06 5.16
C GLN A 776 -22.66 23.57 4.08
N GLU A 777 -23.94 23.72 4.40
CA GLU A 777 -24.99 24.15 3.45
C GLU A 777 -25.09 25.67 3.28
N VAL A 778 -24.21 26.44 3.94
CA VAL A 778 -24.24 27.91 3.85
C VAL A 778 -23.90 28.39 2.44
N ASN A 779 -24.93 28.80 1.70
CA ASN A 779 -24.77 29.51 0.43
C ASN A 779 -24.28 30.93 0.69
N LEU A 780 -22.97 31.14 0.57
CA LEU A 780 -22.35 32.45 0.70
C LEU A 780 -22.50 33.25 -0.61
N PRO A 781 -22.86 34.55 -0.53
CA PRO A 781 -22.87 35.41 -1.72
C PRO A 781 -21.49 35.42 -2.40
N PRO A 782 -21.39 35.52 -3.74
CA PRO A 782 -20.11 35.50 -4.46
C PRO A 782 -19.10 36.53 -3.95
N ALA A 783 -19.59 37.73 -3.58
CA ALA A 783 -18.79 38.78 -2.97
C ALA A 783 -18.12 38.36 -1.65
N VAL A 784 -18.72 37.44 -0.89
CA VAL A 784 -18.12 36.89 0.34
C VAL A 784 -17.04 35.87 0.00
N ILE A 785 -17.29 35.00 -0.98
CA ILE A 785 -16.34 33.96 -1.41
C ILE A 785 -15.04 34.59 -1.91
N GLU A 786 -15.11 35.69 -2.66
CA GLU A 786 -13.93 36.43 -3.11
C GLU A 786 -13.09 37.05 -1.97
N HIS A 787 -13.71 37.35 -0.83
CA HIS A 787 -13.06 37.99 0.31
C HIS A 787 -12.66 37.00 1.42
N LEU A 788 -13.09 35.74 1.35
CA LEU A 788 -12.64 34.67 2.23
C LEU A 788 -11.29 34.16 1.76
N ASP A 789 -10.38 33.89 2.70
CA ASP A 789 -9.15 33.20 2.36
C ASP A 789 -9.48 31.79 1.86
N LYS A 790 -8.66 31.22 0.97
CA LYS A 790 -8.86 29.86 0.41
C LYS A 790 -9.10 28.77 1.46
N ASN A 791 -8.61 28.95 2.69
CA ASN A 791 -8.72 27.99 3.78
C ASN A 791 -9.69 28.44 4.89
N GLU A 792 -10.42 29.55 4.70
CA GLU A 792 -11.36 30.10 5.69
C GLU A 792 -12.77 29.56 5.46
N CYS A 793 -13.39 29.01 6.50
CA CYS A 793 -14.72 28.41 6.43
C CYS A 793 -15.65 29.02 7.48
N VAL A 794 -16.95 29.03 7.19
CA VAL A 794 -17.98 29.31 8.21
C VAL A 794 -18.20 28.03 9.01
N TYR A 795 -18.15 28.15 10.35
CA TYR A 795 -18.32 27.04 11.29
C TYR A 795 -19.61 27.13 12.10
N LYS A 796 -20.20 28.32 12.21
CA LYS A 796 -21.47 28.55 12.90
C LYS A 796 -22.17 29.78 12.33
N LEU A 797 -23.50 29.69 12.21
CA LEU A 797 -24.39 30.82 11.93
C LEU A 797 -25.30 31.08 13.13
N SER A 798 -25.68 32.33 13.35
CA SER A 798 -26.76 32.67 14.29
C SER A 798 -28.12 32.54 13.62
N CYS A 799 -29.19 32.54 14.42
CA CYS A 799 -30.51 32.90 13.91
C CYS A 799 -30.50 34.32 13.29
N SER A 800 -31.54 34.66 12.51
CA SER A 800 -31.68 36.01 11.96
C SER A 800 -31.92 37.01 13.08
N VAL A 801 -31.02 37.99 13.19
CA VAL A 801 -30.98 38.95 14.28
C VAL A 801 -31.02 40.39 13.79
N LYS A 802 -31.60 41.25 14.63
CA LYS A 802 -31.56 42.70 14.41
C LYS A 802 -30.25 43.24 14.96
N THR A 803 -29.51 43.94 14.10
CA THR A 803 -28.24 44.59 14.44
C THR A 803 -28.31 46.09 14.16
N ASN A 804 -27.30 46.84 14.60
CA ASN A 804 -27.14 48.24 14.21
C ASN A 804 -26.77 48.43 12.72
N TYR A 805 -26.56 47.35 11.97
CA TYR A 805 -26.29 47.34 10.52
C TYR A 805 -27.43 46.73 9.70
N GLY A 806 -28.61 46.52 10.30
CA GLY A 806 -29.77 45.90 9.66
C GLY A 806 -30.06 44.49 10.20
N VAL A 807 -30.93 43.77 9.50
CA VAL A 807 -31.30 42.38 9.85
C VAL A 807 -30.39 41.42 9.10
N GLY A 808 -29.92 40.37 9.78
CA GLY A 808 -29.04 39.39 9.17
C GLY A 808 -28.58 38.30 10.13
N LYS A 809 -27.74 37.39 9.65
CA LYS A 809 -27.15 36.29 10.44
C LYS A 809 -25.67 36.54 10.69
N ILE A 810 -25.23 36.35 11.93
CA ILE A 810 -23.82 36.42 12.31
C ILE A 810 -23.16 35.10 11.92
N ALA A 811 -22.06 35.16 11.17
CA ALA A 811 -21.25 34.03 10.79
C ALA A 811 -19.92 34.04 11.53
N LEU A 812 -19.54 32.87 12.03
CA LEU A 812 -18.28 32.60 12.72
C LEU A 812 -17.32 31.86 11.78
N THR A 813 -16.13 32.40 11.57
CA THR A 813 -15.01 31.66 10.95
C THR A 813 -13.91 31.38 11.96
N GLN A 814 -12.86 30.67 11.56
CA GLN A 814 -11.66 30.53 12.39
C GLN A 814 -10.88 31.85 12.60
N LYS A 815 -11.17 32.92 11.82
CA LYS A 815 -10.40 34.18 11.83
C LYS A 815 -11.20 35.39 12.30
N ARG A 816 -12.51 35.43 12.02
CA ARG A 816 -13.33 36.64 12.17
C ARG A 816 -14.82 36.34 12.26
N LEU A 817 -15.57 37.40 12.59
CA LEU A 817 -17.02 37.46 12.57
C LEU A 817 -17.49 38.36 11.44
N PHE A 818 -18.59 37.99 10.79
CA PHE A 818 -19.25 38.85 9.83
C PHE A 818 -20.76 38.67 9.82
N LEU A 819 -21.47 39.68 9.32
CA LEU A 819 -22.92 39.70 9.18
C LEU A 819 -23.30 39.42 7.72
N LEU A 820 -24.11 38.40 7.51
CA LEU A 820 -24.82 38.13 6.26
C LEU A 820 -26.16 38.87 6.31
N THR A 821 -26.30 39.95 5.52
CA THR A 821 -27.51 40.79 5.55
C THR A 821 -28.70 40.12 4.85
N GLU A 822 -29.89 40.26 5.43
CA GLU A 822 -31.15 39.72 4.89
C GLU A 822 -32.08 40.87 4.47
N GLY A 823 -32.59 40.82 3.24
CA GLY A 823 -33.56 41.79 2.69
C GLY A 823 -33.04 42.60 1.49
N GLY A 824 -33.53 42.27 0.29
CA GLY A 824 -33.48 43.08 -0.95
C GLY A 824 -32.13 43.36 -1.60
N ARG A 825 -31.02 43.41 -0.86
CA ARG A 825 -29.65 43.53 -1.38
C ARG A 825 -28.76 42.49 -0.70
N PRO A 826 -28.29 41.45 -1.40
CA PRO A 826 -27.33 40.51 -0.83
C PRO A 826 -26.02 41.25 -0.55
N GLY A 827 -25.66 41.38 0.72
CA GLY A 827 -24.46 42.08 1.18
C GLY A 827 -23.84 41.40 2.40
N TYR A 828 -22.53 41.62 2.56
CA TYR A 828 -21.75 41.16 3.70
C TYR A 828 -21.14 42.35 4.42
N ILE A 829 -21.15 42.30 5.76
CA ILE A 829 -20.53 43.33 6.59
C ILE A 829 -19.53 42.66 7.54
N HIS A 830 -18.26 43.02 7.42
CA HIS A 830 -17.23 42.58 8.36
C HIS A 830 -17.50 43.15 9.75
N ILE A 831 -17.72 42.28 10.74
CA ILE A 831 -17.93 42.69 12.14
C ILE A 831 -16.56 42.98 12.76
N ALA A 832 -15.78 41.94 13.02
CA ALA A 832 -14.48 42.04 13.68
C ALA A 832 -13.61 40.81 13.38
N ALA A 833 -12.32 41.02 13.15
CA ALA A 833 -11.34 39.94 13.26
C ALA A 833 -11.03 39.71 14.74
N PHE A 834 -10.83 38.46 15.18
CA PHE A 834 -10.59 38.18 16.61
C PHE A 834 -9.38 38.91 17.18
N ARG A 835 -8.38 39.21 16.34
CA ARG A 835 -7.20 40.00 16.73
C ARG A 835 -7.50 41.46 17.06
N ASP A 836 -8.57 42.02 16.49
CA ASP A 836 -8.91 43.44 16.60
C ASP A 836 -9.92 43.72 17.72
N ILE A 837 -10.49 42.68 18.32
CA ILE A 837 -11.46 42.80 19.42
C ILE A 837 -10.77 43.38 20.66
N GLU A 838 -11.36 44.42 21.23
CA GLU A 838 -10.94 45.03 22.50
C GLU A 838 -11.79 44.60 23.67
N ASP A 839 -13.11 44.50 23.45
CA ASP A 839 -14.08 44.24 24.50
C ASP A 839 -15.32 43.55 23.93
N VAL A 840 -15.87 42.62 24.71
CA VAL A 840 -17.08 41.86 24.38
C VAL A 840 -17.94 41.82 25.64
N LYS A 841 -19.14 42.42 25.58
CA LYS A 841 -20.05 42.51 26.73
C LYS A 841 -21.49 42.22 26.33
N VAL A 842 -22.26 41.68 27.27
CA VAL A 842 -23.72 41.59 27.17
C VAL A 842 -24.31 42.80 27.88
N THR A 843 -25.16 43.54 27.20
CA THR A 843 -25.89 44.70 27.76
C THR A 843 -27.38 44.52 27.57
N THR A 844 -28.21 45.18 28.37
CA THR A 844 -29.67 45.15 28.18
C THR A 844 -30.14 46.45 27.57
N VAL A 845 -30.77 46.37 26.40
CA VAL A 845 -31.39 47.52 25.75
C VAL A 845 -32.89 47.45 26.00
N ALA A 846 -33.47 48.56 26.47
CA ALA A 846 -34.91 48.67 26.70
C ALA A 846 -35.62 48.95 25.38
N PHE A 847 -36.52 48.07 24.95
CA PHE A 847 -37.35 48.26 23.77
C PHE A 847 -38.81 47.95 24.13
N LEU A 848 -39.69 48.96 24.02
CA LEU A 848 -41.13 48.84 24.32
C LEU A 848 -41.42 48.09 25.65
N LEU A 849 -40.79 48.53 26.76
CA LEU A 849 -40.90 47.97 28.12
C LEU A 849 -40.26 46.58 28.35
N LEU A 850 -39.69 45.94 27.33
CA LEU A 850 -38.95 44.67 27.46
C LEU A 850 -37.43 44.93 27.53
N LYS A 851 -36.75 44.28 28.50
CA LYS A 851 -35.28 44.27 28.59
C LYS A 851 -34.74 43.16 27.68
N ILE A 852 -34.05 43.52 26.61
CA ILE A 852 -33.53 42.53 25.66
C ILE A 852 -32.00 42.45 25.76
N PRO A 853 -31.42 41.27 26.03
CA PRO A 853 -29.97 41.10 26.04
C PRO A 853 -29.40 41.31 24.63
N THR A 854 -28.37 42.13 24.55
CA THR A 854 -27.72 42.58 23.30
C THR A 854 -26.22 42.39 23.44
N LEU A 855 -25.63 41.65 22.50
CA LEU A 855 -24.18 41.43 22.40
C LEU A 855 -23.53 42.69 21.81
N ARG A 856 -22.54 43.24 22.52
CA ARG A 856 -21.73 44.38 22.07
C ARG A 856 -20.29 43.95 21.85
N ILE A 857 -19.75 44.26 20.67
CA ILE A 857 -18.36 43.97 20.28
C ILE A 857 -17.67 45.28 19.90
N ALA A 858 -16.64 45.66 20.64
CA ALA A 858 -15.79 46.81 20.37
C ALA A 858 -14.46 46.38 19.73
N THR A 859 -13.96 47.16 18.77
CA THR A 859 -12.74 46.84 18.01
C THR A 859 -11.76 48.01 17.99
N ARG A 860 -10.45 47.74 17.92
CA ARG A 860 -9.38 48.76 17.86
C ARG A 860 -9.50 49.71 16.67
N SER A 861 -9.92 49.18 15.52
CA SER A 861 -9.86 49.86 14.23
C SER A 861 -11.12 50.65 13.88
N LYS A 862 -12.27 50.34 14.49
CA LYS A 862 -13.55 51.02 14.23
C LYS A 862 -14.07 51.71 15.48
N LYS A 863 -14.48 52.99 15.34
CA LYS A 863 -15.14 53.75 16.42
C LYS A 863 -16.57 53.26 16.72
N GLU A 864 -17.23 52.64 15.76
CA GLU A 864 -18.60 52.13 15.92
C GLU A 864 -18.60 50.73 16.54
N VAL A 865 -19.32 50.57 17.65
CA VAL A 865 -19.52 49.28 18.34
C VAL A 865 -20.56 48.47 17.58
N PHE A 866 -20.28 47.19 17.32
CA PHE A 866 -21.28 46.29 16.74
C PHE A 866 -22.25 45.84 17.84
N GLU A 867 -23.55 45.95 17.57
CA GLU A 867 -24.62 45.59 18.52
C GLU A 867 -25.60 44.63 17.84
N ALA A 868 -25.84 43.48 18.46
CA ALA A 868 -26.75 42.46 17.96
C ALA A 868 -27.69 41.91 19.03
N ASN A 869 -28.99 41.89 18.72
CA ASN A 869 -30.01 41.32 19.56
C ASN A 869 -30.22 39.83 19.22
N LEU A 870 -29.53 38.97 19.97
CA LEU A 870 -29.48 37.52 19.77
C LEU A 870 -30.53 36.75 20.58
N LYS A 871 -31.46 37.45 21.25
CA LYS A 871 -32.54 36.86 22.06
C LYS A 871 -31.99 35.76 23.00
N THR A 872 -32.41 34.51 22.81
CA THR A 872 -32.06 33.33 23.62
C THR A 872 -30.62 32.85 23.40
N GLU A 873 -29.96 33.21 22.29
CA GLU A 873 -28.59 32.78 21.98
C GLU A 873 -27.52 33.76 22.51
N CYS A 874 -27.92 34.88 23.11
CA CYS A 874 -27.00 35.96 23.47
C CYS A 874 -25.87 35.52 24.41
N ASP A 875 -26.19 34.72 25.44
CA ASP A 875 -25.20 34.25 26.40
C ASP A 875 -24.24 33.21 25.80
N LEU A 876 -24.74 32.36 24.89
CA LEU A 876 -23.91 31.40 24.17
C LEU A 876 -22.94 32.11 23.23
N TRP A 877 -23.43 33.05 22.40
CA TRP A 877 -22.55 33.83 21.53
C TRP A 877 -21.53 34.67 22.31
N HIS A 878 -21.89 35.15 23.51
CA HIS A 878 -20.93 35.81 24.39
C HIS A 878 -19.77 34.89 24.79
N LEU A 879 -20.07 33.66 25.22
CA LEU A 879 -19.05 32.64 25.55
C LEU A 879 -18.21 32.28 24.32
N ILE A 880 -18.87 32.06 23.18
CA ILE A 880 -18.22 31.68 21.92
C ILE A 880 -17.20 32.72 21.46
N VAL A 881 -17.61 34.00 21.42
CA VAL A 881 -16.74 35.08 20.95
C VAL A 881 -15.58 35.29 21.93
N LYS A 882 -15.82 35.17 23.24
CA LYS A 882 -14.76 35.26 24.25
C LYS A 882 -13.72 34.13 24.13
N GLU A 883 -14.16 32.89 23.97
CA GLU A 883 -13.26 31.75 23.82
C GLU A 883 -12.43 31.87 22.53
N MET A 884 -13.03 32.25 21.39
CA MET A 884 -12.28 32.49 20.15
C MET A 884 -11.29 33.65 20.28
N TRP A 885 -11.70 34.74 20.93
CA TRP A 885 -10.84 35.89 21.17
C TRP A 885 -9.65 35.53 22.08
N ALA A 886 -9.89 34.80 23.17
CA ALA A 886 -8.85 34.31 24.05
C ALA A 886 -7.91 33.33 23.34
N GLY A 887 -8.45 32.37 22.58
CA GLY A 887 -7.68 31.44 21.77
C GLY A 887 -6.82 32.12 20.71
N LYS A 888 -7.34 33.16 20.04
CA LYS A 888 -6.57 33.97 19.09
C LYS A 888 -5.43 34.71 19.78
N LYS A 889 -5.68 35.29 20.95
CA LYS A 889 -4.64 35.95 21.76
C LYS A 889 -3.55 34.95 22.15
N MET A 890 -3.92 33.77 22.65
CA MET A 890 -2.97 32.70 22.98
C MET A 890 -2.14 32.27 21.76
N ALA A 891 -2.77 32.15 20.58
CA ALA A 891 -2.08 31.81 19.34
C ALA A 891 -1.03 32.86 18.94
N ASP A 892 -1.34 34.16 19.10
CA ASP A 892 -0.41 35.24 18.79
C ASP A 892 0.71 35.35 19.83
N ASP A 893 0.39 35.23 21.12
CA ASP A 893 1.33 35.31 22.24
C ASP A 893 2.33 34.14 22.23
N HIS A 894 1.94 32.97 21.71
CA HIS A 894 2.79 31.77 21.64
C HIS A 894 3.29 31.42 20.24
N LYS A 895 2.89 32.18 19.20
CA LYS A 895 3.14 31.87 17.77
C LYS A 895 2.74 30.44 17.38
N ASP A 896 1.66 29.94 17.99
CA ASP A 896 1.17 28.59 17.80
C ASP A 896 -0.27 28.63 17.28
N PRO A 897 -0.51 28.33 15.99
CA PRO A 897 -1.84 28.37 15.42
C PRO A 897 -2.78 27.30 16.00
N GLN A 898 -2.31 26.26 16.69
CA GLN A 898 -3.20 25.21 17.24
C GLN A 898 -4.16 25.73 18.31
N TYR A 899 -3.79 26.79 19.04
CA TYR A 899 -4.68 27.40 20.03
C TYR A 899 -6.00 27.88 19.42
N ILE A 900 -5.97 28.38 18.18
CA ILE A 900 -7.20 28.82 17.51
C ILE A 900 -8.07 27.65 17.08
N GLN A 901 -7.45 26.52 16.70
CA GLN A 901 -8.16 25.30 16.32
C GLN A 901 -8.79 24.63 17.54
N GLN A 902 -8.08 24.60 18.67
CA GLN A 902 -8.62 24.09 19.93
C GLN A 902 -9.73 25.00 20.46
N ALA A 903 -9.58 26.33 20.37
CA ALA A 903 -10.64 27.28 20.77
C ALA A 903 -11.90 27.10 19.93
N LEU A 904 -11.74 26.95 18.61
CA LEU A 904 -12.84 26.64 17.71
C LEU A 904 -13.52 25.30 18.07
N THR A 905 -12.73 24.29 18.43
CA THR A 905 -13.26 22.99 18.89
C THR A 905 -14.09 23.16 20.17
N ASN A 906 -13.56 23.87 21.17
CA ASN A 906 -14.26 24.15 22.43
C ASN A 906 -15.59 24.88 22.17
N VAL A 907 -15.58 25.90 21.32
CA VAL A 907 -16.76 26.69 20.94
C VAL A 907 -17.86 25.85 20.29
N LEU A 908 -17.48 24.94 19.41
CA LEU A 908 -18.44 24.07 18.75
C LEU A 908 -18.95 22.97 19.69
N LEU A 909 -18.14 22.53 20.66
CA LEU A 909 -18.61 21.66 21.75
C LEU A 909 -19.58 22.39 22.67
N MET A 910 -19.35 23.67 22.99
CA MET A 910 -20.28 24.49 23.78
C MET A 910 -21.64 24.52 23.12
N ASP A 911 -21.68 24.78 21.82
CA ASP A 911 -22.90 24.83 21.03
C ASP A 911 -23.65 23.50 21.06
N ALA A 912 -22.94 22.39 20.84
CA ALA A 912 -23.53 21.05 20.91
C ALA A 912 -24.03 20.67 22.31
N VAL A 913 -23.34 21.07 23.37
CA VAL A 913 -23.79 20.86 24.75
C VAL A 913 -25.05 21.66 25.06
N VAL A 914 -25.14 22.92 24.58
CA VAL A 914 -26.35 23.73 24.79
C VAL A 914 -27.55 23.13 24.05
N GLY A 915 -27.33 22.72 22.81
CA GLY A 915 -28.34 22.06 21.98
C GLY A 915 -28.86 20.75 22.56
N ALA A 916 -27.98 19.95 23.18
CA ALA A 916 -28.33 18.67 23.76
C ALA A 916 -29.11 18.78 25.08
N LEU A 917 -28.68 19.66 26.00
CA LEU A 917 -29.23 19.70 27.35
C LEU A 917 -30.56 20.45 27.46
N GLN A 918 -30.88 21.36 26.52
CA GLN A 918 -32.12 22.15 26.40
C GLN A 918 -32.75 22.63 27.73
N SER A 919 -31.91 22.92 28.73
CA SER A 919 -32.32 23.28 30.09
C SER A 919 -31.78 24.65 30.48
N SER A 920 -32.33 25.24 31.53
CA SER A 920 -31.84 26.52 32.07
C SER A 920 -30.39 26.47 32.57
N LYS A 921 -29.82 25.27 32.75
CA LYS A 921 -28.42 25.04 33.16
C LYS A 921 -27.45 24.81 31.99
N SER A 922 -27.94 24.78 30.75
CA SER A 922 -27.14 24.53 29.54
C SER A 922 -25.98 25.51 29.35
N ILE A 923 -26.21 26.81 29.55
CA ILE A 923 -25.17 27.86 29.46
C ILE A 923 -24.10 27.67 30.53
N TYR A 924 -24.49 27.30 31.75
CA TYR A 924 -23.54 26.98 32.82
C TYR A 924 -22.69 25.75 32.46
N ALA A 925 -23.30 24.69 31.92
CA ALA A 925 -22.58 23.51 31.42
C ALA A 925 -21.58 23.88 30.31
N ALA A 926 -22.01 24.65 29.30
CA ALA A 926 -21.14 25.13 28.23
C ALA A 926 -19.98 25.98 28.74
N SER A 927 -20.19 26.80 29.78
CA SER A 927 -19.11 27.60 30.38
C SER A 927 -17.95 26.75 30.94
N LYS A 928 -18.15 25.45 31.24
CA LYS A 928 -17.06 24.55 31.65
C LYS A 928 -16.08 24.23 30.52
N LEU A 929 -16.49 24.42 29.28
CA LEU A 929 -15.65 24.25 28.08
C LEU A 929 -14.85 25.52 27.72
N SER A 930 -15.08 26.66 28.39
CA SER A 930 -14.40 27.94 28.09
C SER A 930 -12.99 27.98 28.69
N TYR A 931 -12.10 27.21 28.10
CA TYR A 931 -10.77 26.97 28.63
C TYR A 931 -9.85 28.18 28.49
N PHE A 932 -9.75 28.75 27.29
CA PHE A 932 -8.80 29.82 27.03
C PHE A 932 -9.21 31.13 27.69
N ASP A 933 -10.50 31.43 27.79
CA ASP A 933 -10.98 32.62 28.50
C ASP A 933 -10.61 32.58 30.00
N ARG A 934 -10.63 31.39 30.61
CA ARG A 934 -10.16 31.18 32.00
C ARG A 934 -8.65 31.30 32.11
N MET A 935 -7.92 30.59 31.25
CA MET A 935 -6.45 30.56 31.28
C MET A 935 -5.78 31.91 31.01
N LYS A 936 -6.37 32.76 30.16
CA LYS A 936 -5.83 34.08 29.80
C LYS A 936 -5.55 34.95 31.03
N ASN A 937 -6.23 34.72 32.15
CA ASN A 937 -6.08 35.45 33.39
C ASN A 937 -5.17 34.73 34.42
N GLU A 938 -4.91 33.43 34.25
CA GLU A 938 -4.16 32.60 35.20
C GLU A 938 -2.66 32.47 34.83
N VAL A 939 -2.31 32.55 33.55
CA VAL A 939 -0.93 32.32 33.07
C VAL A 939 -0.36 33.55 32.37
N PRO A 940 0.45 34.39 33.05
CA PRO A 940 1.28 35.37 32.35
C PRO A 940 2.53 34.66 31.82
N MET A 941 2.47 34.13 30.61
CA MET A 941 3.67 33.73 29.86
C MET A 941 3.55 34.20 28.42
N MET A 942 3.73 35.50 28.20
CA MET A 942 4.04 36.01 26.87
C MET A 942 5.46 35.55 26.54
N VAL A 943 5.64 34.97 25.35
CA VAL A 943 6.96 34.62 24.84
C VAL A 943 7.85 35.88 24.88
N PRO A 944 9.09 35.82 25.40
CA PRO A 944 9.97 36.98 25.49
C PRO A 944 10.09 37.70 24.15
N LYS A 945 10.20 39.04 24.15
CA LYS A 945 10.24 39.82 22.90
C LYS A 945 11.31 39.31 21.93
N THR A 946 12.51 38.99 22.45
CA THR A 946 13.63 38.37 21.73
C THR A 946 13.26 37.06 21.02
N THR A 947 12.41 36.26 21.65
CA THR A 947 11.90 35.00 21.10
C THR A 947 10.79 35.27 20.09
N SER A 948 9.90 36.23 20.34
CA SER A 948 8.79 36.56 19.42
C SER A 948 9.24 37.16 18.08
N GLU A 949 10.40 37.83 18.05
CA GLU A 949 11.00 38.42 16.85
C GLU A 949 11.67 37.36 15.96
N THR A 950 12.18 36.28 16.57
CA THR A 950 12.87 35.19 15.87
C THR A 950 11.95 34.01 15.54
N LEU A 951 11.00 33.66 16.43
CA LEU A 951 10.06 32.57 16.25
C LEU A 951 8.99 32.95 15.22
N LYS A 952 8.97 32.24 14.08
CA LYS A 952 7.98 32.44 13.03
C LYS A 952 6.66 31.77 13.37
N HIS A 953 6.69 30.46 13.58
CA HIS A 953 5.54 29.65 14.01
C HIS A 953 5.98 28.26 14.50
N LYS A 954 5.03 27.52 15.08
CA LYS A 954 5.18 26.11 15.47
C LYS A 954 4.36 25.17 14.59
N ILE A 955 4.84 23.93 14.46
CA ILE A 955 4.18 22.82 13.75
C ILE A 955 4.07 21.63 14.71
N ASN A 956 2.98 20.86 14.59
CA ASN A 956 2.77 19.65 15.38
C ASN A 956 2.81 18.40 14.47
N PRO A 957 3.93 17.65 14.44
CA PRO A 957 4.06 16.39 13.73
C PRO A 957 3.13 15.26 14.21
N SER A 958 2.67 15.33 15.45
CA SER A 958 1.71 14.38 16.03
C SER A 958 0.26 14.84 15.89
N ALA A 959 -0.03 15.76 14.95
CA ALA A 959 -1.39 16.21 14.68
C ALA A 959 -2.29 15.01 14.31
N GLY A 960 -3.24 14.70 15.18
CA GLY A 960 -4.15 13.56 15.04
C GLY A 960 -3.80 12.33 15.87
N GLU A 961 -2.69 12.31 16.61
CA GLU A 961 -2.41 11.25 17.60
C GLU A 961 -3.02 11.65 18.97
N THR A 962 -3.31 10.68 19.84
CA THR A 962 -3.82 10.95 21.20
C THR A 962 -2.81 11.62 22.12
N PHE A 963 -1.51 11.40 21.88
CA PHE A 963 -0.42 11.93 22.69
C PHE A 963 0.69 12.51 21.79
N PRO A 964 1.36 13.60 22.21
CA PRO A 964 2.53 14.10 21.51
C PRO A 964 3.66 13.07 21.50
N GLN A 965 4.40 13.00 20.40
CA GLN A 965 5.58 12.15 20.26
C GLN A 965 6.83 13.01 20.23
N ALA A 966 7.92 12.51 20.82
CA ALA A 966 9.20 13.20 20.75
C ALA A 966 9.71 13.26 19.31
N ILE A 967 10.31 14.39 18.94
CA ILE A 967 10.95 14.58 17.65
C ILE A 967 12.42 14.24 17.81
N ASP A 968 12.83 13.11 17.24
CA ASP A 968 14.18 12.58 17.42
C ASP A 968 15.15 13.09 16.37
N VAL A 969 14.72 13.21 15.11
CA VAL A 969 15.57 13.68 14.00
C VAL A 969 14.78 14.56 13.05
N LEU A 970 15.43 15.62 12.56
CA LEU A 970 14.90 16.52 11.53
C LEU A 970 15.86 16.58 10.34
N LEU A 971 15.31 16.55 9.12
CA LEU A 971 16.09 16.74 7.89
C LEU A 971 15.30 17.62 6.91
N TYR A 972 15.89 18.73 6.49
CA TYR A 972 15.41 19.55 5.38
C TYR A 972 16.02 19.07 4.06
N THR A 973 15.19 19.02 3.03
CA THR A 973 15.59 18.61 1.68
C THR A 973 15.14 19.67 0.67
N PRO A 974 16.05 20.29 -0.11
CA PRO A 974 15.69 21.32 -1.08
C PRO A 974 14.83 20.75 -2.21
N GLY A 975 13.93 21.58 -2.76
CA GLY A 975 13.17 21.26 -3.97
C GLY A 975 13.97 21.65 -5.22
N HIS A 976 14.09 20.76 -6.20
CA HIS A 976 14.69 21.09 -7.49
C HIS A 976 13.98 20.35 -8.63
N LEU A 977 13.91 21.00 -9.79
CA LEU A 977 13.33 20.44 -11.01
C LEU A 977 14.40 19.58 -11.70
N ASP A 978 14.16 18.28 -11.79
CA ASP A 978 14.80 17.49 -12.85
C ASP A 978 14.24 18.00 -14.20
N PRO A 979 15.07 18.28 -15.22
CA PRO A 979 14.59 18.74 -16.54
C PRO A 979 13.55 17.83 -17.19
N THR A 980 13.45 16.58 -16.74
CA THR A 980 12.49 15.58 -17.24
C THR A 980 11.16 15.54 -16.45
N GLU A 981 11.04 16.28 -15.35
CA GLU A 981 9.89 16.24 -14.44
C GLU A 981 8.93 17.43 -14.60
N ARG A 982 7.69 17.22 -14.15
CA ARG A 982 6.65 18.28 -14.16
C ARG A 982 6.95 19.33 -13.08
N PRO A 983 6.59 20.61 -13.31
CA PRO A 983 6.81 21.70 -12.35
C PRO A 983 6.26 21.46 -10.93
N ASP A 984 5.24 20.60 -10.81
CA ASP A 984 4.47 20.39 -9.58
C ASP A 984 5.09 19.35 -8.61
N SER A 985 6.20 18.67 -8.95
CA SER A 985 6.87 17.69 -8.05
C SER A 985 8.06 18.26 -7.27
N ALA A 986 8.51 19.47 -7.58
CA ALA A 986 9.77 20.06 -7.12
C ALA A 986 9.65 20.86 -5.80
N HIS A 987 8.79 20.44 -4.87
CA HIS A 987 8.62 21.13 -3.59
C HIS A 987 9.69 20.71 -2.57
N PRO A 988 10.26 21.65 -1.78
CA PRO A 988 11.17 21.33 -0.69
C PRO A 988 10.43 20.53 0.39
N LYS A 989 11.12 19.60 1.07
CA LYS A 989 10.49 18.72 2.08
C LYS A 989 11.22 18.78 3.41
N LEU A 990 10.45 18.73 4.50
CA LEU A 990 10.93 18.55 5.86
C LEU A 990 10.55 17.15 6.36
N TRP A 991 11.56 16.34 6.69
CA TRP A 991 11.43 15.00 7.22
C TRP A 991 11.54 15.07 8.75
N CYS A 992 10.60 14.42 9.44
CA CYS A 992 10.52 14.39 10.89
C CYS A 992 10.42 12.95 11.38
N ALA A 993 11.46 12.45 12.04
CA ALA A 993 11.43 11.19 12.76
C ALA A 993 10.81 11.38 14.15
N LEU A 994 9.79 10.58 14.44
CA LEU A 994 9.14 10.48 15.73
C LEU A 994 9.59 9.19 16.44
N ASN A 995 9.22 9.05 17.70
CA ASN A 995 9.41 7.81 18.46
C ASN A 995 8.89 6.57 17.70
N GLU A 996 9.46 5.39 18.00
CA GLU A 996 9.06 4.09 17.44
C GLU A 996 9.12 3.97 15.90
N GLY A 997 10.14 4.58 15.27
CA GLY A 997 10.42 4.35 13.85
C GLY A 997 9.44 5.01 12.88
N LYS A 998 8.59 5.92 13.37
CA LYS A 998 7.61 6.68 12.58
C LYS A 998 8.29 7.88 11.92
N VAL A 999 8.00 8.13 10.64
CA VAL A 999 8.52 9.31 9.91
C VAL A 999 7.37 10.05 9.24
N VAL A 1000 7.25 11.34 9.54
CA VAL A 1000 6.29 12.27 8.92
C VAL A 1000 7.03 13.20 7.97
N VAL A 1001 6.46 13.44 6.77
CA VAL A 1001 7.06 14.31 5.77
C VAL A 1001 6.14 15.48 5.47
N PHE A 1002 6.68 16.69 5.61
CA PHE A 1002 6.02 17.96 5.30
C PHE A 1002 6.58 18.55 4.01
N ASP A 1003 5.72 19.19 3.24
CA ASP A 1003 6.11 20.18 2.24
C ASP A 1003 6.58 21.43 2.97
N ALA A 1004 7.84 21.84 2.80
CA ALA A 1004 8.38 22.98 3.51
C ALA A 1004 7.95 24.34 2.91
N SER A 1005 7.32 24.35 1.72
CA SER A 1005 6.81 25.57 1.10
C SER A 1005 5.44 25.99 1.64
N THR A 1006 4.58 25.00 1.91
CA THR A 1006 3.22 25.18 2.44
C THR A 1006 3.08 24.75 3.90
N TRP A 1007 4.08 24.06 4.44
CA TRP A 1007 4.06 23.32 5.70
C TRP A 1007 3.08 22.15 5.74
N SER A 1008 2.62 21.66 4.59
CA SER A 1008 1.62 20.58 4.51
C SER A 1008 2.13 19.17 4.59
N ILE A 1009 1.44 18.32 5.36
CA ILE A 1009 1.76 16.90 5.45
C ILE A 1009 1.57 16.28 4.06
N GLN A 1010 2.67 15.91 3.41
CA GLN A 1010 2.62 15.20 2.12
C GLN A 1010 2.31 13.72 2.31
N GLN A 1011 2.69 13.14 3.46
CA GLN A 1011 2.42 11.73 3.76
C GLN A 1011 2.20 11.48 5.26
N HIS A 1012 1.12 10.75 5.55
CA HIS A 1012 0.55 10.58 6.89
C HIS A 1012 1.29 9.61 7.83
N CYS A 1013 2.61 9.49 7.70
CA CYS A 1013 3.50 8.54 8.39
C CYS A 1013 3.63 7.16 7.73
N PHE A 1014 4.87 6.79 7.41
CA PHE A 1014 5.29 5.40 7.22
C PHE A 1014 6.22 4.99 8.37
N ARG A 1015 6.17 3.70 8.74
CA ARG A 1015 6.97 3.13 9.83
C ARG A 1015 8.10 2.30 9.21
N MET A 1016 9.35 2.70 9.45
CA MET A 1016 10.56 2.04 8.90
C MET A 1016 10.95 0.79 9.72
N GLY A 1017 10.62 0.80 11.01
CA GLY A 1017 10.88 -0.27 11.98
C GLY A 1017 10.15 -0.01 13.29
N ARG A 1018 10.43 -0.79 14.35
CA ARG A 1018 9.90 -0.53 15.70
C ARG A 1018 10.89 0.25 16.59
N CYS A 1019 12.14 0.35 16.15
CA CYS A 1019 13.22 0.99 16.89
C CYS A 1019 13.29 2.49 16.63
N ARG A 1020 13.98 3.21 17.52
CA ARG A 1020 14.22 4.64 17.43
C ARG A 1020 15.14 4.96 16.25
N LEU A 1021 14.82 6.02 15.50
CA LEU A 1021 15.67 6.54 14.43
C LEU A 1021 16.64 7.55 15.02
N THR A 1022 17.90 7.50 14.59
CA THR A 1022 19.00 8.22 15.25
C THR A 1022 19.58 9.36 14.40
N CYS A 1023 19.61 9.20 13.08
CA CYS A 1023 20.13 10.19 12.16
C CYS A 1023 19.47 10.08 10.77
N MET A 1024 19.52 11.17 10.00
CA MET A 1024 18.98 11.24 8.64
C MET A 1024 19.89 12.11 7.78
N VAL A 1025 20.15 11.69 6.55
CA VAL A 1025 20.93 12.47 5.60
C VAL A 1025 20.36 12.35 4.18
N MET A 1026 20.31 13.47 3.45
CA MET A 1026 20.11 13.43 2.01
C MET A 1026 21.42 13.02 1.36
N VAL A 1027 21.39 11.91 0.63
CA VAL A 1027 22.56 11.40 -0.09
C VAL A 1027 22.54 11.86 -1.54
N GLU A 1028 21.39 11.72 -2.20
CA GLU A 1028 21.12 12.22 -3.56
C GLU A 1028 19.72 12.85 -3.61
N GLN A 1029 19.38 13.59 -4.66
CA GLN A 1029 18.05 14.22 -4.80
C GLN A 1029 16.89 13.20 -4.68
N SER A 1030 17.12 11.97 -5.15
CA SER A 1030 16.13 10.89 -5.12
C SER A 1030 16.20 10.00 -3.88
N GLN A 1031 17.16 10.20 -2.95
CA GLN A 1031 17.44 9.26 -1.86
C GLN A 1031 17.76 9.92 -0.51
N VAL A 1032 17.04 9.48 0.53
CA VAL A 1032 17.31 9.81 1.94
C VAL A 1032 17.73 8.54 2.67
N TRP A 1033 18.83 8.60 3.42
CA TRP A 1033 19.31 7.51 4.26
C TRP A 1033 19.01 7.82 5.72
N ILE A 1034 18.53 6.81 6.45
CA ILE A 1034 18.10 6.94 7.84
C ILE A 1034 18.79 5.87 8.68
N GLY A 1035 19.56 6.28 9.68
CA GLY A 1035 20.14 5.39 10.67
C GLY A 1035 19.15 5.06 11.80
N SER A 1036 19.25 3.85 12.33
CA SER A 1036 18.34 3.34 13.35
C SER A 1036 19.09 2.55 14.43
N GLN A 1037 18.45 2.47 15.60
CA GLN A 1037 18.96 1.74 16.76
C GLN A 1037 19.06 0.22 16.52
N ASP A 1038 18.27 -0.33 15.59
CA ASP A 1038 18.34 -1.75 15.17
C ASP A 1038 19.58 -2.09 14.31
N SER A 1039 20.57 -1.21 14.24
CA SER A 1039 21.78 -1.37 13.43
C SER A 1039 21.51 -1.47 11.92
N ILE A 1040 20.42 -0.84 11.44
CA ILE A 1040 20.03 -0.79 10.03
C ILE A 1040 20.08 0.65 9.53
N ILE A 1041 20.53 0.82 8.28
CA ILE A 1041 20.37 2.06 7.53
C ILE A 1041 19.27 1.85 6.49
N TYR A 1042 18.14 2.54 6.65
CA TYR A 1042 17.01 2.50 5.73
C TYR A 1042 17.21 3.50 4.59
N ILE A 1043 16.95 3.07 3.34
CA ILE A 1043 17.09 3.93 2.16
C ILE A 1043 15.71 4.19 1.57
N ILE A 1044 15.29 5.45 1.63
CA ILE A 1044 14.00 5.91 1.11
C ILE A 1044 14.20 6.59 -0.23
N ASN A 1045 13.39 6.18 -1.21
CA ASN A 1045 13.23 6.95 -2.44
C ASN A 1045 12.29 8.13 -2.19
N THR A 1046 12.75 9.35 -2.43
CA THR A 1046 12.02 10.60 -2.14
C THR A 1046 10.82 10.88 -3.07
N HIS A 1047 10.70 10.13 -4.18
CA HIS A 1047 9.60 10.26 -5.15
C HIS A 1047 8.51 9.23 -4.85
N SER A 1048 8.87 7.94 -4.74
CA SER A 1048 7.91 6.87 -4.44
C SER A 1048 7.56 6.77 -2.96
N MET A 1049 8.29 7.48 -2.10
CA MET A 1049 8.17 7.46 -0.64
C MET A 1049 8.14 6.05 -0.04
N SER A 1050 8.99 5.16 -0.58
CA SER A 1050 9.07 3.76 -0.17
C SER A 1050 10.50 3.40 0.23
N CYS A 1051 10.67 2.69 1.35
CA CYS A 1051 11.93 2.04 1.71
C CYS A 1051 11.93 0.61 1.20
N ASN A 1052 12.59 0.40 0.07
CA ASN A 1052 12.75 -0.94 -0.51
C ASN A 1052 14.18 -1.49 -0.33
N LYS A 1053 15.11 -0.65 0.12
CA LYS A 1053 16.54 -0.97 0.25
C LYS A 1053 17.00 -0.69 1.68
N GLN A 1054 17.93 -1.50 2.18
CA GLN A 1054 18.49 -1.34 3.53
C GLN A 1054 19.96 -1.79 3.55
N LEU A 1055 20.76 -1.20 4.44
CA LEU A 1055 22.14 -1.58 4.68
C LEU A 1055 22.25 -2.15 6.09
N ASN A 1056 22.83 -3.35 6.21
CA ASN A 1056 22.74 -4.18 7.42
C ASN A 1056 24.12 -4.53 8.02
N ASP A 1057 25.20 -3.97 7.49
CA ASP A 1057 26.57 -4.38 7.80
C ASP A 1057 27.06 -3.90 9.19
N HIS A 1058 26.36 -2.94 9.80
CA HIS A 1058 26.57 -2.55 11.19
C HIS A 1058 26.03 -3.58 12.19
N ARG A 1059 26.70 -3.66 13.35
CA ARG A 1059 26.40 -4.60 14.45
C ARG A 1059 25.88 -3.94 15.73
N SER A 1060 25.87 -2.62 15.75
CA SER A 1060 25.42 -1.81 16.87
C SER A 1060 24.64 -0.60 16.34
N ASP A 1061 23.96 0.09 17.25
CA ASP A 1061 23.12 1.26 17.01
C ASP A 1061 23.84 2.26 16.09
N ILE A 1062 23.19 2.65 14.98
CA ILE A 1062 23.74 3.67 14.09
C ILE A 1062 23.70 5.00 14.83
N THR A 1063 24.81 5.74 14.87
CA THR A 1063 24.88 7.01 15.60
C THR A 1063 24.81 8.22 14.68
N ASP A 1064 25.50 8.21 13.54
CA ASP A 1064 25.50 9.34 12.60
C ASP A 1064 25.87 8.88 11.17
N ILE A 1065 25.51 9.67 10.16
CA ILE A 1065 25.82 9.42 8.75
C ILE A 1065 26.21 10.75 8.08
N VAL A 1066 27.35 10.78 7.39
CA VAL A 1066 27.85 11.95 6.65
C VAL A 1066 28.18 11.58 5.21
N VAL A 1067 28.04 12.53 4.29
CA VAL A 1067 28.24 12.31 2.85
C VAL A 1067 29.45 13.09 2.35
N GLU A 1068 30.35 12.39 1.67
CA GLU A 1068 31.47 12.98 0.94
C GLU A 1068 31.01 13.45 -0.44
N LYS A 1069 31.29 14.72 -0.75
CA LYS A 1069 31.00 15.33 -2.04
C LYS A 1069 32.31 15.65 -2.76
N LYS A 1070 32.57 14.99 -3.89
CA LYS A 1070 33.70 15.31 -4.78
C LYS A 1070 33.19 16.11 -5.97
N ASN A 1071 33.72 17.31 -6.18
CA ASN A 1071 33.25 18.26 -7.21
C ASN A 1071 31.74 18.53 -7.15
N GLY A 1072 31.16 18.54 -5.94
CA GLY A 1072 29.72 18.71 -5.73
C GLY A 1072 28.87 17.46 -5.94
N ILE A 1073 29.43 16.36 -6.45
CA ILE A 1073 28.73 15.10 -6.66
C ILE A 1073 28.96 14.18 -5.45
N PRO A 1074 27.91 13.68 -4.80
CA PRO A 1074 28.04 12.73 -3.71
C PRO A 1074 28.62 11.41 -4.23
N CYS A 1075 29.74 10.94 -3.65
CA CYS A 1075 30.44 9.73 -4.11
C CYS A 1075 30.50 8.63 -3.06
N GLU A 1076 30.80 8.99 -1.82
CA GLU A 1076 30.87 8.08 -0.67
C GLU A 1076 30.04 8.61 0.49
N ALA A 1077 29.45 7.72 1.28
CA ALA A 1077 28.81 8.06 2.55
C ALA A 1077 29.54 7.32 3.68
N TYR A 1078 29.79 7.99 4.80
CA TYR A 1078 30.36 7.39 6.01
C TYR A 1078 29.26 7.27 7.05
N SER A 1079 29.18 6.12 7.70
CA SER A 1079 28.24 5.89 8.80
C SER A 1079 28.98 5.37 10.02
N SER A 1080 28.55 5.80 11.20
CA SER A 1080 29.11 5.36 12.48
C SER A 1080 28.12 4.53 13.29
N SER A 1081 28.64 3.65 14.14
CA SER A 1081 27.88 2.91 15.15
C SER A 1081 28.44 3.09 16.55
N LEU A 1082 27.60 2.85 17.56
CA LEU A 1082 27.91 3.07 18.98
C LEU A 1082 29.14 2.27 19.44
N ASP A 1083 29.34 1.07 18.90
CA ASP A 1083 30.50 0.21 19.18
C ASP A 1083 31.83 0.75 18.62
N GLY A 1084 31.84 1.88 17.91
CA GLY A 1084 33.02 2.52 17.34
C GLY A 1084 33.37 2.06 15.91
N THR A 1085 32.50 1.28 15.27
CA THR A 1085 32.67 0.94 13.84
C THR A 1085 32.29 2.14 12.96
N VAL A 1086 33.09 2.39 11.94
CA VAL A 1086 32.78 3.33 10.86
C VAL A 1086 32.88 2.62 9.52
N ILE A 1087 31.87 2.78 8.68
CA ILE A 1087 31.76 2.15 7.37
C ILE A 1087 31.64 3.24 6.28
N ALA A 1088 32.46 3.12 5.24
CA ALA A 1088 32.42 3.92 4.03
C ALA A 1088 31.65 3.15 2.93
N TRP A 1089 30.58 3.76 2.43
CA TRP A 1089 29.66 3.20 1.45
C TRP A 1089 29.83 3.88 0.12
N ASN A 1090 29.84 3.09 -0.95
CA ASN A 1090 29.64 3.63 -2.29
C ASN A 1090 28.15 3.89 -2.50
N ILE A 1091 27.79 5.14 -2.79
CA ILE A 1091 26.40 5.59 -2.88
C ILE A 1091 25.67 4.94 -4.07
N SER A 1092 26.33 4.86 -5.23
CA SER A 1092 25.73 4.31 -6.44
C SER A 1092 25.48 2.79 -6.36
N THR A 1093 26.41 2.06 -5.75
CA THR A 1093 26.36 0.58 -5.70
C THR A 1093 25.79 0.04 -4.38
N LEU A 1094 25.68 0.87 -3.35
CA LEU A 1094 25.28 0.51 -1.99
C LEU A 1094 26.18 -0.56 -1.34
N LYS A 1095 27.42 -0.69 -1.81
CA LYS A 1095 28.41 -1.62 -1.27
C LYS A 1095 29.35 -0.92 -0.30
N VAL A 1096 29.86 -1.69 0.66
CA VAL A 1096 30.95 -1.26 1.55
C VAL A 1096 32.23 -1.12 0.72
N ASN A 1097 32.79 0.08 0.68
CA ASN A 1097 34.14 0.30 0.15
C ASN A 1097 35.17 -0.08 1.22
N ARG A 1098 35.00 0.46 2.42
CA ARG A 1098 35.96 0.34 3.54
C ARG A 1098 35.21 0.30 4.87
N ALA A 1099 35.75 -0.40 5.87
CA ALA A 1099 35.22 -0.43 7.22
C ALA A 1099 36.40 -0.45 8.22
N PHE A 1100 36.27 0.26 9.33
CA PHE A 1100 37.30 0.34 10.35
C PHE A 1100 36.69 0.49 11.74
N GLN A 1101 37.46 0.03 12.74
CA GLN A 1101 37.08 0.05 14.15
C GLN A 1101 37.94 1.09 14.86
N LEU A 1102 37.31 2.05 15.53
CA LEU A 1102 38.02 3.02 16.37
C LEU A 1102 38.45 2.36 17.69
N PRO A 1103 39.55 2.83 18.30
CA PRO A 1103 40.11 2.26 19.54
C PRO A 1103 39.25 2.49 20.79
N CYS A 1104 38.12 3.21 20.67
CA CYS A 1104 37.23 3.58 21.77
C CYS A 1104 35.79 3.19 21.43
N GLN A 1105 35.05 2.78 22.46
CA GLN A 1105 33.61 2.50 22.40
C GLN A 1105 32.83 3.79 22.71
N ASN A 1106 31.54 3.83 22.35
CA ASN A 1106 30.65 4.99 22.45
C ASN A 1106 30.98 6.12 21.46
N LEU A 1107 31.04 5.81 20.17
CA LEU A 1107 31.13 6.80 19.10
C LEU A 1107 29.77 7.47 18.89
N THR A 1108 29.65 8.75 19.27
CA THR A 1108 28.36 9.48 19.33
C THR A 1108 28.03 10.23 18.05
N SER A 1109 29.02 10.78 17.34
CA SER A 1109 28.81 11.50 16.07
C SER A 1109 30.08 11.54 15.23
N ILE A 1110 29.92 11.72 13.91
CA ILE A 1110 31.01 11.94 12.95
C ILE A 1110 30.76 13.21 12.12
N LYS A 1111 31.82 13.90 11.73
CA LYS A 1111 31.79 15.05 10.81
C LYS A 1111 32.91 14.92 9.77
N LEU A 1112 32.64 15.32 8.54
CA LEU A 1112 33.59 15.26 7.43
C LEU A 1112 33.97 16.68 6.99
N HIS A 1113 35.27 16.97 6.94
CA HIS A 1113 35.79 18.25 6.45
C HIS A 1113 37.22 18.08 5.88
N ASN A 1114 37.51 18.64 4.70
CA ASN A 1114 38.82 18.58 4.04
C ASN A 1114 39.46 17.17 4.01
N ASP A 1115 38.71 16.15 3.58
CA ASP A 1115 39.16 14.75 3.54
C ASP A 1115 39.63 14.19 4.91
N GLN A 1116 39.18 14.80 5.99
CA GLN A 1116 39.37 14.35 7.37
C GLN A 1116 38.02 14.00 7.99
N LEU A 1117 37.95 12.80 8.54
CA LEU A 1117 36.82 12.34 9.31
C LEU A 1117 37.08 12.59 10.80
N TRP A 1118 36.26 13.45 11.39
CA TRP A 1118 36.27 13.78 12.80
C TRP A 1118 35.25 12.90 13.52
N CYS A 1119 35.71 12.12 14.49
CA CYS A 1119 34.92 11.13 15.21
C CYS A 1119 34.87 11.51 16.69
N CYS A 1120 33.70 11.85 17.20
CA CYS A 1120 33.51 12.15 18.61
C CYS A 1120 33.13 10.88 19.36
N THR A 1121 33.99 10.49 20.29
CA THR A 1121 33.74 9.38 21.20
C THR A 1121 33.51 9.94 22.59
N GLY A 1122 32.84 9.17 23.46
CA GLY A 1122 32.54 9.63 24.81
C GLY A 1122 33.75 10.23 25.55
N SER A 1123 34.95 9.68 25.36
CA SER A 1123 36.16 10.15 26.05
C SER A 1123 37.04 11.12 25.25
N CYS A 1124 36.96 11.15 23.92
CA CYS A 1124 37.88 11.91 23.08
C CYS A 1124 37.32 12.21 21.68
N ILE A 1125 37.85 13.23 21.01
CA ILE A 1125 37.59 13.50 19.59
C ILE A 1125 38.81 13.04 18.79
N LEU A 1126 38.61 12.13 17.83
CA LEU A 1126 39.64 11.57 16.97
C LEU A 1126 39.53 12.17 15.56
N VAL A 1127 40.66 12.45 14.92
CA VAL A 1127 40.70 12.90 13.52
C VAL A 1127 41.45 11.86 12.69
N MET A 1128 40.77 11.40 11.64
CA MET A 1128 41.21 10.30 10.79
C MET A 1128 41.29 10.80 9.35
N SER A 1129 42.33 10.39 8.61
CA SER A 1129 42.34 10.60 7.15
C SER A 1129 41.28 9.71 6.46
N THR A 1130 40.52 10.21 5.48
CA THR A 1130 39.59 9.37 4.70
C THR A 1130 40.26 8.44 3.70
N TYR A 1131 41.55 8.65 3.40
CA TYR A 1131 42.31 7.78 2.49
C TYR A 1131 42.98 6.63 3.24
N GLU A 1132 43.83 6.97 4.22
CA GLU A 1132 44.64 5.98 4.94
C GLU A 1132 44.00 5.50 6.26
N PHE A 1133 42.94 6.17 6.74
CA PHE A 1133 42.34 5.94 8.07
C PHE A 1133 43.35 5.86 9.20
N ARG A 1134 44.45 6.60 9.06
CA ARG A 1134 45.41 6.80 10.13
C ARG A 1134 44.93 7.90 11.05
N LEU A 1135 45.06 7.64 12.34
CA LEU A 1135 44.85 8.65 13.38
C LEU A 1135 45.85 9.79 13.14
N GLN A 1136 45.33 10.94 12.74
CA GLN A 1136 46.12 12.16 12.59
C GLN A 1136 46.23 12.88 13.92
N MET A 1137 45.17 12.82 14.75
CA MET A 1137 45.07 13.63 15.95
C MET A 1137 44.05 13.09 16.94
N LYS A 1138 44.27 13.33 18.24
CA LYS A 1138 43.38 12.97 19.34
C LYS A 1138 43.25 14.13 20.33
N ILE A 1139 42.02 14.49 20.67
CA ILE A 1139 41.68 15.50 21.67
C ILE A 1139 41.07 14.78 22.86
N ASP A 1140 41.78 14.75 23.98
CA ASP A 1140 41.34 14.07 25.20
C ASP A 1140 40.44 14.95 26.08
N CYS A 1141 39.51 14.32 26.79
CA CYS A 1141 38.71 15.02 27.80
C CYS A 1141 39.61 15.50 28.95
N HIS A 1142 39.63 16.81 29.21
CA HIS A 1142 40.47 17.41 30.27
C HIS A 1142 39.80 17.39 31.67
N LEU A 1143 38.55 16.93 31.76
CA LEU A 1143 37.81 16.86 33.03
C LEU A 1143 38.05 15.52 33.72
N LYS A 1144 38.52 15.57 34.98
CA LYS A 1144 38.85 14.38 35.80
C LYS A 1144 37.63 13.75 36.50
N ASP A 1145 36.41 14.20 36.20
CA ASP A 1145 35.19 13.64 36.81
C ASP A 1145 34.80 12.32 36.14
N LEU A 1146 34.58 11.29 36.97
CA LEU A 1146 34.37 9.89 36.59
C LEU A 1146 33.12 9.60 35.72
N CYS A 1147 32.32 10.62 35.35
CA CYS A 1147 31.05 10.44 34.64
C CYS A 1147 30.82 11.42 33.46
N SER A 1148 31.80 12.25 33.09
CA SER A 1148 31.63 13.26 32.02
C SER A 1148 32.11 12.75 30.67
N TYR A 1149 31.22 12.69 29.66
CA TYR A 1149 31.56 12.31 28.29
C TYR A 1149 31.07 13.35 27.28
N PHE A 1150 31.67 13.40 26.08
CA PHE A 1150 31.24 14.31 25.01
C PHE A 1150 29.85 13.93 24.50
N LEU A 1151 28.90 14.87 24.52
CA LEU A 1151 27.53 14.62 24.07
C LEU A 1151 27.33 15.05 22.61
N CYS A 1152 27.75 16.28 22.27
CA CYS A 1152 27.67 16.77 20.90
C CYS A 1152 28.87 17.67 20.55
N PHE A 1153 29.23 17.71 19.27
CA PHE A 1153 30.29 18.56 18.75
C PHE A 1153 29.96 19.08 17.35
N GLN A 1154 30.53 20.22 16.99
CA GLN A 1154 30.40 20.85 15.69
C GLN A 1154 31.74 21.46 15.26
N LEU A 1155 32.08 21.30 13.99
CA LEU A 1155 33.25 21.95 13.38
C LEU A 1155 32.86 23.34 12.88
N PHE A 1156 33.74 24.31 13.06
CA PHE A 1156 33.64 25.64 12.45
C PHE A 1156 34.88 25.86 11.57
N PRO A 1157 34.86 25.37 10.33
CA PRO A 1157 36.08 25.25 9.56
C PRO A 1157 36.66 26.59 9.10
N GLU A 1158 35.81 27.58 8.81
CA GLU A 1158 36.25 28.91 8.37
C GLU A 1158 37.09 29.62 9.44
N ARG A 1159 36.90 29.25 10.72
CA ARG A 1159 37.62 29.80 11.87
C ARG A 1159 38.70 28.88 12.42
N ASN A 1160 38.84 27.66 11.90
CA ASN A 1160 39.71 26.63 12.46
C ASN A 1160 39.36 26.33 13.93
N GLU A 1161 38.09 26.05 14.22
CA GLU A 1161 37.62 25.78 15.59
C GLU A 1161 36.76 24.51 15.68
N VAL A 1162 36.80 23.87 16.85
CA VAL A 1162 35.90 22.78 17.23
C VAL A 1162 35.13 23.20 18.46
N TRP A 1163 33.81 23.06 18.42
CA TRP A 1163 32.91 23.36 19.52
C TRP A 1163 32.33 22.05 20.04
N ALA A 1164 32.34 21.84 21.35
CA ALA A 1164 31.73 20.64 21.95
C ALA A 1164 31.12 20.89 23.32
N SER A 1165 30.24 19.99 23.75
CA SER A 1165 29.65 19.97 25.09
C SER A 1165 29.84 18.61 25.78
N TYR A 1166 29.77 18.63 27.11
CA TYR A 1166 29.79 17.42 27.95
C TYR A 1166 28.40 17.07 28.46
N SER A 1167 28.16 15.78 28.69
CA SER A 1167 26.96 15.27 29.36
C SER A 1167 26.78 15.92 30.73
N GLY A 1168 25.57 16.40 31.03
CA GLY A 1168 25.25 17.06 32.29
C GLY A 1168 25.98 18.39 32.56
N SER A 1169 26.55 19.03 31.53
CA SER A 1169 27.19 20.34 31.63
C SER A 1169 26.41 21.42 30.90
N SER A 1170 26.44 22.63 31.45
CA SER A 1170 25.89 23.86 30.87
C SER A 1170 26.91 24.65 30.03
N ASP A 1171 28.10 24.09 29.82
CA ASP A 1171 29.23 24.80 29.26
C ASP A 1171 29.60 24.31 27.85
N LEU A 1172 29.86 25.26 26.95
CA LEU A 1172 30.45 25.02 25.63
C LEU A 1172 31.96 25.20 25.69
N TYR A 1173 32.68 24.29 25.06
CA TYR A 1173 34.13 24.30 25.00
C TYR A 1173 34.58 24.47 23.55
N ILE A 1174 35.55 25.35 23.34
CA ILE A 1174 36.06 25.71 22.02
C ILE A 1174 37.56 25.45 21.97
N TRP A 1175 37.98 24.64 21.00
CA TRP A 1175 39.39 24.37 20.70
C TRP A 1175 39.77 24.94 19.35
N ASN A 1176 41.02 25.39 19.22
CA ASN A 1176 41.59 25.77 17.94
C ASN A 1176 42.09 24.52 17.21
N THR A 1177 41.72 24.33 15.94
CA THR A 1177 42.12 23.15 15.15
C THR A 1177 43.60 23.12 14.78
N LYS A 1178 44.33 24.23 14.97
CA LYS A 1178 45.76 24.33 14.73
C LYS A 1178 46.60 24.13 16.00
N ASP A 1179 46.00 24.31 17.18
CA ASP A 1179 46.70 24.16 18.47
C ASP A 1179 45.76 23.67 19.59
N PHE A 1180 45.86 22.37 19.88
CA PHE A 1180 45.10 21.68 20.92
C PHE A 1180 45.82 21.62 22.27
N THR A 1181 47.02 22.18 22.38
CA THR A 1181 47.74 22.25 23.66
C THR A 1181 47.27 23.42 24.53
N SER A 1182 46.61 24.39 23.91
CA SER A 1182 45.95 25.51 24.57
C SER A 1182 44.72 25.06 25.37
N THR A 1183 44.47 25.70 26.51
CA THR A 1183 43.26 25.43 27.31
C THR A 1183 42.02 25.85 26.52
N PRO A 1184 40.96 25.03 26.46
CA PRO A 1184 39.77 25.35 25.69
C PRO A 1184 39.07 26.59 26.24
N GLN A 1185 38.63 27.47 25.34
CA GLN A 1185 37.80 28.59 25.72
C GLN A 1185 36.42 28.06 26.15
N LYS A 1186 35.91 28.57 27.26
CA LYS A 1186 34.67 28.12 27.89
C LYS A 1186 33.59 29.20 27.80
N ILE A 1187 32.39 28.84 27.35
CA ILE A 1187 31.19 29.70 27.36
C ILE A 1187 30.12 29.04 28.22
N HIS A 1188 29.72 29.69 29.30
CA HIS A 1188 28.68 29.21 30.21
C HIS A 1188 27.29 29.66 29.76
N LEU A 1189 26.33 28.73 29.70
CA LEU A 1189 24.93 29.02 29.35
C LEU A 1189 24.06 29.11 30.62
N GLN A 1190 23.41 30.26 30.83
CA GLN A 1190 22.57 30.50 32.02
C GLN A 1190 21.25 29.71 31.97
N ASP A 1191 20.78 29.19 33.10
CA ASP A 1191 19.58 28.34 33.24
C ASP A 1191 19.59 27.06 32.38
N CYS A 1192 20.77 26.58 32.01
CA CYS A 1192 20.94 25.32 31.29
C CYS A 1192 21.38 24.23 32.27
N SER A 1193 20.73 23.07 32.28
CA SER A 1193 21.24 21.88 32.99
C SER A 1193 22.08 21.00 32.08
N GLU A 1194 21.72 20.89 30.80
CA GLU A 1194 22.45 20.07 29.83
C GLU A 1194 22.25 20.59 28.41
N ILE A 1195 23.34 20.61 27.63
CA ILE A 1195 23.30 20.90 26.19
C ILE A 1195 23.03 19.61 25.45
N THR A 1196 21.95 19.54 24.66
CA THR A 1196 21.47 18.31 24.02
C THR A 1196 21.82 18.20 22.53
N CYS A 1197 21.87 19.32 21.83
CA CYS A 1197 22.17 19.37 20.40
C CYS A 1197 22.75 20.73 20.00
N MET A 1198 23.51 20.77 18.91
CA MET A 1198 24.09 22.00 18.35
C MET A 1198 24.20 21.95 16.83
N ILE A 1199 24.12 23.12 16.20
CA ILE A 1199 24.31 23.28 14.75
C ILE A 1199 24.97 24.63 14.43
N GLN A 1200 25.84 24.65 13.42
CA GLN A 1200 26.40 25.88 12.86
C GLN A 1200 25.46 26.42 11.78
N VAL A 1201 25.11 27.70 11.87
CA VAL A 1201 24.34 28.39 10.83
C VAL A 1201 24.93 29.79 10.64
N LYS A 1202 25.38 30.10 9.42
CA LYS A 1202 26.18 31.31 9.14
C LYS A 1202 27.36 31.43 10.13
N ASN A 1203 27.53 32.61 10.75
CA ASN A 1203 28.56 32.89 11.75
C ASN A 1203 28.09 32.70 13.21
N GLN A 1204 27.06 31.88 13.42
CA GLN A 1204 26.43 31.63 14.72
C GLN A 1204 26.39 30.13 15.04
N MET A 1205 26.52 29.82 16.33
CA MET A 1205 26.30 28.50 16.88
C MET A 1205 24.94 28.48 17.58
N TRP A 1206 24.04 27.64 17.08
CA TRP A 1206 22.71 27.43 17.65
C TRP A 1206 22.75 26.20 18.54
N VAL A 1207 22.39 26.37 19.82
CA VAL A 1207 22.55 25.34 20.84
C VAL A 1207 21.22 25.08 21.53
N GLY A 1208 20.73 23.85 21.44
CA GLY A 1208 19.53 23.39 22.14
C GLY A 1208 19.90 22.82 23.52
N SER A 1209 19.06 23.09 24.51
CA SER A 1209 19.29 22.63 25.88
C SER A 1209 18.08 21.98 26.53
N SER A 1210 18.36 21.35 27.66
CA SER A 1210 17.42 21.02 28.73
C SER A 1210 17.73 21.88 29.95
N GLY A 1211 16.69 22.37 30.63
CA GLY A 1211 16.76 23.10 31.89
C GLY A 1211 15.55 22.79 32.77
N THR A 1212 15.63 23.13 34.06
CA THR A 1212 14.50 23.00 34.98
C THR A 1212 14.05 24.38 35.47
N SER A 1213 12.75 24.66 35.38
CA SER A 1213 12.16 25.91 35.82
C SER A 1213 10.85 25.59 36.53
N GLN A 1214 10.74 25.95 37.82
CA GLN A 1214 9.57 25.66 38.67
C GLN A 1214 9.21 24.16 38.73
N GLY A 1215 10.21 23.28 38.75
CA GLY A 1215 10.00 21.81 38.82
C GLY A 1215 9.54 21.16 37.51
N LYS A 1216 9.41 21.91 36.41
CA LYS A 1216 9.12 21.39 35.08
C LYS A 1216 10.34 21.55 34.16
N THR A 1217 10.57 20.57 33.31
CA THR A 1217 11.56 20.63 32.23
C THR A 1217 11.20 21.75 31.26
N LYS A 1218 12.17 22.54 30.80
CA LYS A 1218 12.00 23.54 29.75
C LYS A 1218 13.19 23.52 28.81
N GLY A 1219 12.94 23.59 27.51
CA GLY A 1219 13.96 23.69 26.49
C GLY A 1219 14.23 25.14 26.11
N LYS A 1220 15.50 25.56 26.17
CA LYS A 1220 15.96 26.84 25.65
C LYS A 1220 16.84 26.62 24.42
N ILE A 1221 16.90 27.63 23.56
CA ILE A 1221 17.84 27.71 22.45
C ILE A 1221 18.72 28.93 22.65
N TYR A 1222 20.03 28.74 22.62
CA TYR A 1222 21.02 29.81 22.72
C TYR A 1222 21.63 30.05 21.34
N VAL A 1223 21.64 31.31 20.92
CA VAL A 1223 22.35 31.74 19.71
C VAL A 1223 23.66 32.37 20.16
N VAL A 1224 24.77 31.71 19.88
CA VAL A 1224 26.11 32.12 20.31
C VAL A 1224 26.88 32.68 19.13
N SER A 1225 27.43 33.88 19.31
CA SER A 1225 28.28 34.52 18.30
C SER A 1225 29.59 33.77 18.15
N ALA A 1226 29.91 33.26 16.96
CA ALA A 1226 31.21 32.65 16.74
C ALA A 1226 32.35 33.69 16.74
N GLU A 1227 32.04 34.97 16.52
CA GLU A 1227 33.00 36.07 16.56
C GLU A 1227 33.22 36.61 17.98
N LYS A 1228 32.13 36.93 18.70
CA LYS A 1228 32.22 37.53 20.04
C LYS A 1228 32.41 36.51 21.16
N LYS A 1229 32.19 35.22 20.89
CA LYS A 1229 32.25 34.12 21.87
C LYS A 1229 31.32 34.36 23.07
N SER A 1230 30.14 34.92 22.80
CA SER A 1230 29.13 35.23 23.81
C SER A 1230 27.72 34.93 23.27
N VAL A 1231 26.78 34.70 24.19
CA VAL A 1231 25.37 34.47 23.87
C VAL A 1231 24.75 35.77 23.35
N GLU A 1232 24.27 35.77 22.11
CA GLU A 1232 23.58 36.91 21.49
C GLU A 1232 22.08 36.92 21.81
N LYS A 1233 21.45 35.74 21.80
CA LYS A 1233 20.02 35.59 22.03
C LYS A 1233 19.73 34.34 22.87
N GLU A 1234 18.82 34.49 23.82
CA GLU A 1234 18.17 33.38 24.53
C GLU A 1234 16.72 33.25 24.03
N LEU A 1235 16.40 32.09 23.48
CA LEU A 1235 15.13 31.82 22.83
C LEU A 1235 14.36 30.75 23.62
N VAL A 1236 13.17 31.12 24.10
CA VAL A 1236 12.31 30.25 24.92
C VAL A 1236 11.12 29.80 24.09
N GLY A 1237 11.37 28.83 23.21
CA GLY A 1237 10.37 28.31 22.29
C GLY A 1237 9.68 27.05 22.77
N HIS A 1238 10.34 26.23 23.61
CA HIS A 1238 9.88 24.88 23.91
C HIS A 1238 9.49 24.71 25.38
N ALA A 1239 8.41 23.98 25.61
CA ALA A 1239 7.93 23.61 26.94
C ALA A 1239 8.58 22.32 27.46
N ASP A 1240 9.38 21.65 26.64
CA ASP A 1240 10.16 20.46 26.94
C ASP A 1240 11.57 20.59 26.34
N THR A 1241 12.46 19.65 26.64
CA THR A 1241 13.83 19.57 26.12
C THR A 1241 13.89 19.70 24.59
N VAL A 1242 14.84 20.49 24.09
CA VAL A 1242 15.15 20.56 22.65
C VAL A 1242 15.95 19.32 22.26
N LYS A 1243 15.44 18.48 21.37
CA LYS A 1243 16.08 17.21 21.00
C LYS A 1243 16.83 17.24 19.67
N ALA A 1244 16.33 18.03 18.72
CA ALA A 1244 16.85 18.07 17.36
C ALA A 1244 16.92 19.50 16.84
N LEU A 1245 17.93 19.77 16.00
CA LEU A 1245 18.09 21.03 15.27
C LEU A 1245 18.39 20.73 13.80
N CYS A 1246 17.86 21.56 12.89
CA CYS A 1246 18.10 21.45 11.45
C CYS A 1246 18.14 22.84 10.80
N SER A 1247 19.07 23.06 9.86
CA SER A 1247 19.13 24.30 9.06
C SER A 1247 18.35 24.10 7.76
N ALA A 1248 17.54 25.09 7.39
CA ALA A 1248 16.90 25.18 6.08
C ALA A 1248 17.49 26.36 5.30
N GLU A 1249 18.44 26.03 4.41
CA GLU A 1249 19.13 26.98 3.52
C GLU A 1249 19.77 28.17 4.25
N ASP A 1250 20.18 27.99 5.51
CA ASP A 1250 20.74 29.02 6.40
C ASP A 1250 19.84 30.26 6.61
N ARG A 1251 18.59 30.18 6.17
CA ARG A 1251 17.57 31.22 6.38
C ARG A 1251 16.71 30.94 7.59
N TYR A 1252 16.54 29.66 7.91
CA TYR A 1252 15.75 29.22 9.05
C TYR A 1252 16.46 28.11 9.83
N VAL A 1253 16.27 28.11 11.15
CA VAL A 1253 16.56 26.97 12.01
C VAL A 1253 15.25 26.33 12.44
N LEU A 1254 15.20 25.00 12.42
CA LEU A 1254 14.09 24.20 12.88
C LEU A 1254 14.53 23.48 14.15
N SER A 1255 13.73 23.52 15.20
CA SER A 1255 14.00 22.79 16.44
C SER A 1255 12.87 21.84 16.80
N GLY A 1256 13.19 20.62 17.22
CA GLY A 1256 12.24 19.60 17.65
C GLY A 1256 12.23 19.42 19.16
N ALA A 1257 11.04 19.28 19.75
CA ALA A 1257 10.86 19.09 21.19
C ALA A 1257 10.84 17.62 21.63
N GLY A 1258 11.00 17.40 22.93
CA GLY A 1258 10.76 16.14 23.62
C GLY A 1258 9.30 15.70 23.64
N LYS A 1259 9.01 14.62 24.37
CA LYS A 1259 7.71 13.92 24.33
C LYS A 1259 6.58 14.75 24.95
N GLU A 1260 6.87 15.62 25.91
CA GLU A 1260 5.81 16.37 26.60
C GLU A 1260 5.22 17.47 25.71
N GLU A 1261 6.00 18.00 24.75
CA GLU A 1261 5.51 18.99 23.78
C GLU A 1261 5.30 18.41 22.38
N GLY A 1262 6.28 17.67 21.84
CA GLY A 1262 6.20 17.03 20.51
C GLY A 1262 5.99 17.99 19.33
N LYS A 1263 6.47 19.24 19.43
CA LYS A 1263 6.31 20.28 18.39
C LYS A 1263 7.65 20.69 17.76
N ILE A 1264 7.58 21.16 16.52
CA ILE A 1264 8.68 21.80 15.80
C ILE A 1264 8.51 23.31 15.89
N ALA A 1265 9.55 24.05 16.27
CA ALA A 1265 9.58 25.50 16.20
C ALA A 1265 10.48 25.97 15.05
N ILE A 1266 10.03 27.02 14.35
CA ILE A 1266 10.70 27.56 13.16
C ILE A 1266 11.25 28.95 13.48
N TRP A 1267 12.56 29.08 13.44
CA TRP A 1267 13.31 30.27 13.81
C TRP A 1267 13.86 30.95 12.57
N LYS A 1268 13.67 32.27 12.47
CA LYS A 1268 14.32 33.08 11.44
C LYS A 1268 15.78 33.33 11.83
N VAL A 1269 16.68 33.12 10.88
CA VAL A 1269 18.10 33.45 11.02
C VAL A 1269 18.33 34.83 10.43
N GLU A 1270 18.76 35.76 11.27
CA GLU A 1270 19.12 37.12 10.84
C GLU A 1270 20.60 37.18 10.44
#